data_AF-A0A6S7IQX6-F1
#
_entry.id   AF-A0A6S7IQX6-F1
#
_cell.length_a   1.000
_cell.length_b   1.000
_cell.length_c   1.000
_cell.angle_alpha   90.00
_cell.angle_beta   90.00
_cell.angle_gamma   90.00
#
_symmetry.space_group_name_H-M   'P 1'
#
loop_
_entity.id
_entity.type
_entity.pdbx_description
1 polymer ?
#
loop_
_entity_poly.entity_id
_entity_poly.type
_entity_poly.pdbx_seq_one_letter_code
_entity_poly.pdbx_strand_id
1 'polypeptide(L)'
;KNALLHQLGNIQSVLDEELRELTLRIERCEKLGAENSKELKLLDKRFSTELSKYTKQGENIPYIFDAPNRNQYFSGRIQELQDLQRILKLDETGQGRKFCIGAVCGLGGIGKTTLVTQYAHKMKNYYRGGVYWFSAEDDNFFEQSVNDAALKLGALLGTFELTLTNTLIRIGQTSKPCLIVLDCLDQLNLSHNVLKFLSIVSRHSDSAAVVLMTRRNKRLLIEEISSLHKDRCLSLKCLEIEEAKQFVFVRTGLTGDDKNNSVANELVEELGGLPLALEQAGACIKALSCSLSDYLEQYKTERLKLLKRQKAQPVSLYESTERLAVHTTWLLNIKHIKESPDGAHDVRLMNAYAFLNPNEIEQELINVGDRPIEDKAFRDCVSSPLGCRRLIKLLSDFSLFMYVQAHSVSTHRLVQELVRENLDPEEKAKSFVDAVHLISFAFSKCTSPKNLLGNVGIEERFRTYDLPKSPSHYYLWSKLCFHVRHLRQNVEKLLAILDPQCLASLFVFETAKVFYECVVHLSASQKQEEAKRTLNFAYRMLDWIPLVECAAVESSLSDNSLFPSRIPLPKLLQILIKKSCVPPINSLESLDEQPSAVAKDSGFSELEKNVEKHRLEGNKSFKRGQYKEAVDAYSTAIDMSRDTPVFNALLLTNRASAYIKLNKLDDALKDANEYISRFPDCWKGYARKALALREKVSAEIAAAIAYYHCYEKDGICIFSEYKPFTDAFSGLKERIDICNTVLQLIDALESCNTQDLDCLRVLVLGSKEYIIHTNTTRFLRRGYIPCIFVNNCIIVGAKPDCSVSLKLEGNASLDLYEKCMFTNLSFAIKKGQINGYSGSWVKFHNCHFTSNSDILAAVTSNAVFNAERCHFFDCKAGGLLCVGPGNMVVDNCIFKGNAKAGLEVRENGTLTVRNSRMYYNHWDGLTIGPTAAKCDVFDCQIYHNAREGVAVLDASKCVTLMRNHIFGNDENGIFVRDSEVDMRENKFFDNESWGIWSQSNSWCKVSMNEVFRNKRGGVRVGKRLAGEEFPPSVVELNKVYENFGPAVVDTINNFEDPRLAAWESNVSEANGDFKSAKYDRNVKYNNRERFIVNQSKSSSSWCSGCFGKCENLKRCGKCFTAGYCNANCQREHWSKHKKLCKVLREKSSFMITSMKRVGSDGRDSVNCHAKGLAEVGPNYSTPRSRNGKRFIVKLQTDFESVAFGKRHMLVIYDRSLTVYEHFQAEVIDHLVRDFGILCERKYEEKKLFLHCVFEKNGKLRLFINEFADFQTW
;
A
#
# COMPACT_ATOMS: atom_id res chain seq x y z
N LYS A 1 -16.43 -35.45 57.64
CA LYS A 1 -16.39 -34.03 58.09
C LYS A 1 -14.98 -33.44 57.99
N ASN A 2 -13.96 -34.03 58.62
CA ASN A 2 -12.58 -33.49 58.56
C ASN A 2 -11.94 -33.50 57.16
N ALA A 3 -12.22 -34.50 56.32
CA ALA A 3 -11.75 -34.52 54.92
C ALA A 3 -12.39 -33.42 54.03
N LEU A 4 -13.66 -33.09 54.29
CA LEU A 4 -14.37 -32.00 53.60
C LEU A 4 -13.86 -30.63 54.05
N LEU A 5 -13.55 -30.46 55.34
CA LEU A 5 -12.91 -29.24 55.86
C LEU A 5 -11.50 -29.05 55.27
N HIS A 6 -10.74 -30.12 55.08
CA HIS A 6 -9.44 -30.05 54.41
C HIS A 6 -9.55 -29.71 52.91
N GLN A 7 -10.56 -30.24 52.20
CA GLN A 7 -10.80 -29.86 50.80
C GLN A 7 -11.29 -28.42 50.66
N LEU A 8 -12.15 -27.94 51.56
CA LEU A 8 -12.57 -26.54 51.61
C LEU A 8 -11.40 -25.60 51.91
N GLY A 9 -10.51 -25.98 52.82
CA GLY A 9 -9.28 -25.23 53.11
C GLY A 9 -8.34 -25.13 51.90
N ASN A 10 -8.19 -26.21 51.13
CA ASN A 10 -7.40 -26.19 49.89
C ASN A 10 -8.06 -25.32 48.81
N ILE A 11 -9.37 -25.41 48.63
CA ILE A 11 -10.10 -24.59 47.64
C ILE A 11 -9.99 -23.11 48.01
N GLN A 12 -10.13 -22.78 49.30
CA GLN A 12 -10.00 -21.41 49.79
C GLN A 12 -8.57 -20.87 49.60
N SER A 13 -7.55 -21.69 49.86
CA SER A 13 -6.16 -21.35 49.56
C SER A 13 -5.91 -21.08 48.07
N VAL A 14 -6.48 -21.89 47.17
CA VAL A 14 -6.32 -21.68 45.72
C VAL A 14 -7.05 -20.41 45.27
N LEU A 15 -8.26 -20.17 45.78
CA LEU A 15 -9.02 -18.95 45.49
C LEU A 15 -8.32 -17.69 46.00
N ASP A 16 -7.71 -17.73 47.17
CA ASP A 16 -6.96 -16.61 47.73
C ASP A 16 -5.67 -16.31 46.94
N GLU A 17 -5.02 -17.36 46.39
CA GLU A 17 -3.86 -17.22 45.49
C GLU A 17 -4.28 -16.58 44.15
N GLU A 18 -5.39 -17.04 43.56
CA GLU A 18 -5.96 -16.48 42.32
C GLU A 18 -6.42 -15.03 42.51
N LEU A 19 -7.02 -14.70 43.65
CA LEU A 19 -7.43 -13.33 44.00
C LEU A 19 -6.23 -12.41 44.14
N ARG A 20 -5.13 -12.88 44.76
CA ARG A 20 -3.88 -12.09 44.81
C ARG A 20 -3.28 -11.88 43.43
N GLU A 21 -3.26 -12.90 42.58
CA GLU A 21 -2.74 -12.77 41.21
C GLU A 21 -3.58 -11.78 40.39
N LEU A 22 -4.91 -11.83 40.51
CA LEU A 22 -5.82 -10.89 39.86
C LEU A 22 -5.62 -9.46 40.38
N THR A 23 -5.44 -9.28 41.69
CA THR A 23 -5.21 -7.95 42.29
C THR A 23 -3.88 -7.37 41.81
N LEU A 24 -2.82 -8.17 41.77
CA LEU A 24 -1.52 -7.77 41.21
C LEU A 24 -1.59 -7.43 39.72
N ARG A 25 -2.41 -8.14 38.94
CA ARG A 25 -2.65 -7.82 37.53
C ARG A 25 -3.39 -6.50 37.37
N ILE A 26 -4.38 -6.21 38.21
CA ILE A 26 -5.12 -4.94 38.20
C ILE A 26 -4.16 -3.78 38.54
N GLU A 27 -3.35 -3.89 39.59
CA GLU A 27 -2.34 -2.86 39.93
C GLU A 27 -1.31 -2.65 38.80
N ARG A 28 -0.90 -3.74 38.12
CA ARG A 28 -0.03 -3.63 36.94
C ARG A 28 -0.71 -2.90 35.79
N CYS A 29 -1.98 -3.20 35.54
CA CYS A 29 -2.78 -2.52 34.52
C CYS A 29 -3.00 -1.03 34.85
N GLU A 30 -3.20 -0.68 36.11
CA GLU A 30 -3.33 0.71 36.56
C GLU A 30 -2.00 1.48 36.44
N LYS A 31 -0.87 0.86 36.81
CA LYS A 31 0.47 1.43 36.56
C LYS A 31 0.76 1.62 35.07
N LEU A 32 0.45 0.62 34.25
CA LEU A 32 0.58 0.70 32.79
C LEU A 32 -0.34 1.78 32.21
N GLY A 33 -1.55 1.95 32.75
CA GLY A 33 -2.46 3.03 32.37
C GLY A 33 -1.89 4.42 32.67
N ALA A 34 -1.23 4.57 33.83
CA ALA A 34 -0.58 5.83 34.23
C ALA A 34 0.70 6.14 33.42
N GLU A 35 1.50 5.11 33.11
CA GLU A 35 2.69 5.23 32.25
C GLU A 35 2.31 5.53 30.80
N ASN A 36 1.31 4.82 30.25
CA ASN A 36 0.77 5.08 28.92
C ASN A 36 0.18 6.50 28.81
N SER A 37 -0.45 7.02 29.86
CA SER A 37 -0.94 8.40 29.94
C SER A 37 0.19 9.45 29.87
N LYS A 38 1.34 9.17 30.52
CA LYS A 38 2.54 10.03 30.44
C LYS A 38 3.21 9.93 29.07
N GLU A 39 3.29 8.74 28.50
CA GLU A 39 3.85 8.51 27.16
C GLU A 39 3.00 9.17 26.08
N LEU A 40 1.66 9.09 26.20
CA LEU A 40 0.70 9.78 25.34
C LEU A 40 0.93 11.29 25.33
N LYS A 41 1.19 11.91 26.50
CA LYS A 41 1.51 13.34 26.63
C LYS A 41 2.89 13.71 26.08
N LEU A 42 3.85 12.79 26.09
CA LEU A 42 5.21 13.00 25.57
C LEU A 42 5.29 12.81 24.05
N LEU A 43 4.55 11.83 23.53
CA LEU A 43 4.29 11.64 22.10
C LEU A 43 3.57 12.86 21.54
N ASP A 44 2.54 13.36 22.23
CA ASP A 44 1.82 14.60 21.89
C ASP A 44 2.77 15.77 21.61
N LYS A 45 3.73 15.97 22.53
CA LYS A 45 4.72 17.04 22.50
C LYS A 45 5.76 16.85 21.38
N ARG A 46 6.18 15.61 21.11
CA ARG A 46 7.09 15.29 19.99
C ARG A 46 6.42 15.42 18.63
N PHE A 47 5.15 15.00 18.51
CA PHE A 47 4.37 15.10 17.28
C PHE A 47 4.12 16.56 16.89
N SER A 48 3.74 17.42 17.84
CA SER A 48 3.55 18.86 17.59
C SER A 48 4.85 19.57 17.14
N THR A 49 6.02 19.07 17.55
CA THR A 49 7.32 19.65 17.17
C THR A 49 7.76 19.24 15.74
N GLU A 50 7.58 17.97 15.35
CA GLU A 50 7.85 17.49 13.97
C GLU A 50 6.90 18.12 12.94
N LEU A 51 5.63 18.33 13.30
CA LEU A 51 4.62 18.94 12.43
C LEU A 51 4.93 20.38 12.00
N SER A 52 5.59 21.15 12.87
CA SER A 52 5.97 22.55 12.61
C SER A 52 6.97 22.69 11.45
N LYS A 53 7.65 21.61 11.05
CA LYS A 53 8.58 21.59 9.91
C LYS A 53 7.87 21.38 8.57
N TYR A 54 6.69 20.77 8.55
CA TYR A 54 5.91 20.48 7.32
C TYR A 54 4.87 21.56 6.98
N THR A 55 4.67 22.55 7.85
CA THR A 55 3.61 23.56 7.74
C THR A 55 3.95 24.74 6.81
N LYS A 56 5.04 24.68 6.03
CA LYS A 56 5.53 25.80 5.19
C LYS A 56 5.32 25.66 3.67
N GLN A 57 4.49 24.73 3.21
CA GLN A 57 4.07 24.68 1.80
C GLN A 57 2.56 24.94 1.70
N GLY A 58 2.22 26.18 1.35
CA GLY A 58 0.85 26.60 1.06
C GLY A 58 0.39 26.11 -0.30
N GLU A 59 -0.07 24.85 -0.36
CA GLU A 59 -0.89 24.37 -1.47
C GLU A 59 -2.37 24.59 -1.17
N ASN A 60 -3.17 24.94 -2.18
CA ASN A 60 -4.63 25.01 -2.08
C ASN A 60 -5.18 23.60 -1.81
N ILE A 61 -5.58 23.32 -0.56
CA ILE A 61 -6.23 22.05 -0.20
C ILE A 61 -7.58 21.98 -0.95
N PRO A 62 -7.85 20.92 -1.72
CA PRO A 62 -9.12 20.78 -2.43
C PRO A 62 -10.28 20.71 -1.43
N TYR A 63 -11.36 21.43 -1.73
CA TYR A 63 -12.59 21.35 -0.94
C TYR A 63 -13.25 19.99 -1.16
N ILE A 64 -13.31 19.18 -0.09
CA ILE A 64 -13.94 17.87 -0.11
C ILE A 64 -15.25 17.93 0.66
N PHE A 65 -16.31 17.36 0.09
CA PHE A 65 -17.60 17.22 0.73
C PHE A 65 -18.04 15.77 0.64
N ASP A 66 -17.67 14.99 1.65
CA ASP A 66 -17.90 13.54 1.73
C ASP A 66 -19.18 13.17 2.48
N ALA A 67 -20.02 14.15 2.85
CA ALA A 67 -21.28 13.85 3.51
C ALA A 67 -22.25 13.12 2.56
N PRO A 68 -23.06 12.18 3.07
CA PRO A 68 -24.09 11.49 2.30
C PRO A 68 -25.07 12.45 1.60
N ASN A 69 -25.80 11.94 0.60
CA ASN A 69 -26.84 12.70 -0.08
C ASN A 69 -27.93 13.14 0.90
N ARG A 70 -28.46 14.34 0.69
CA ARG A 70 -29.50 14.92 1.54
C ARG A 70 -30.80 14.12 1.40
N ASN A 71 -31.41 13.74 2.53
CA ASN A 71 -32.72 13.10 2.52
C ASN A 71 -33.80 14.12 2.13
N GLN A 72 -34.56 13.83 1.07
CA GLN A 72 -35.62 14.69 0.55
C GLN A 72 -36.83 14.81 1.49
N TYR A 73 -37.07 13.77 2.31
CA TYR A 73 -38.21 13.69 3.23
C TYR A 73 -37.85 14.08 4.68
N PHE A 74 -36.68 14.70 4.89
CA PHE A 74 -36.28 15.13 6.22
C PHE A 74 -37.31 16.10 6.81
N SER A 75 -37.94 15.71 7.92
CA SER A 75 -39.00 16.46 8.60
C SER A 75 -38.76 16.50 10.11
N GLY A 76 -39.27 17.54 10.78
CA GLY A 76 -39.04 17.76 12.21
C GLY A 76 -37.57 18.05 12.55
N ARG A 77 -37.21 17.83 13.82
CA ARG A 77 -35.83 17.95 14.35
C ARG A 77 -35.22 19.33 14.25
N ILE A 78 -36.06 20.37 14.15
CA ILE A 78 -35.57 21.76 14.03
C ILE A 78 -34.83 22.12 15.31
N GLN A 79 -35.37 21.73 16.46
CA GLN A 79 -34.74 21.94 17.76
C GLN A 79 -33.44 21.16 17.86
N GLU A 80 -33.39 19.88 17.49
CA GLU A 80 -32.16 19.08 17.53
C GLU A 80 -31.08 19.56 16.56
N LEU A 81 -31.44 20.10 15.40
CA LEU A 81 -30.50 20.76 14.50
C LEU A 81 -29.93 22.03 15.14
N GLN A 82 -30.77 22.82 15.81
CA GLN A 82 -30.32 23.98 16.58
C GLN A 82 -29.46 23.55 17.78
N ASP A 83 -29.81 22.45 18.45
CA ASP A 83 -29.07 21.90 19.59
C ASP A 83 -27.70 21.39 19.15
N LEU A 84 -27.62 20.69 18.00
CA LEU A 84 -26.36 20.27 17.42
C LEU A 84 -25.51 21.49 17.04
N GLN A 85 -26.13 22.53 16.46
CA GLN A 85 -25.47 23.80 16.17
C GLN A 85 -24.94 24.49 17.44
N ARG A 86 -25.71 24.47 18.54
CA ARG A 86 -25.32 25.01 19.85
C ARG A 86 -24.21 24.18 20.51
N ILE A 87 -24.30 22.85 20.45
CA ILE A 87 -23.30 21.92 20.99
C ILE A 87 -21.94 22.12 20.31
N LEU A 88 -21.95 22.37 19.00
CA LEU A 88 -20.76 22.67 18.22
C LEU A 88 -20.31 24.15 18.33
N LYS A 89 -21.01 24.96 19.16
CA LYS A 89 -20.68 26.35 19.55
C LYS A 89 -20.44 27.31 18.39
N LEU A 90 -21.41 27.39 17.47
CA LEU A 90 -21.41 28.42 16.43
C LEU A 90 -22.02 29.72 16.96
N ASP A 91 -21.19 30.61 17.50
CA ASP A 91 -21.64 31.97 17.87
C ASP A 91 -21.91 32.82 16.62
N GLU A 92 -23.03 33.54 16.60
CA GLU A 92 -23.42 34.46 15.52
C GLU A 92 -22.44 35.64 15.35
N THR A 93 -21.52 35.85 16.30
CA THR A 93 -20.56 36.96 16.36
C THR A 93 -19.16 36.60 15.86
N GLY A 94 -18.88 35.34 15.49
CA GLY A 94 -17.65 34.94 14.82
C GLY A 94 -16.34 35.05 15.63
N GLN A 95 -16.39 35.26 16.95
CA GLN A 95 -15.19 35.53 17.77
C GLN A 95 -14.65 34.33 18.59
N GLY A 96 -15.18 33.11 18.43
CA GLY A 96 -14.69 31.92 19.15
C GLY A 96 -14.19 30.78 18.25
N ARG A 97 -12.96 30.85 17.73
CA ARG A 97 -12.31 29.71 17.04
C ARG A 97 -11.86 28.66 18.06
N LYS A 98 -12.67 27.62 18.32
CA LYS A 98 -12.26 26.48 19.17
C LYS A 98 -12.73 25.14 18.60
N PHE A 99 -11.82 24.17 18.61
CA PHE A 99 -12.09 22.75 18.42
C PHE A 99 -13.24 22.28 19.32
N CYS A 100 -14.20 21.56 18.75
CA CYS A 100 -15.34 21.02 19.49
C CYS A 100 -15.64 19.57 19.11
N ILE A 101 -15.91 18.74 20.11
CA ILE A 101 -16.43 17.38 19.92
C ILE A 101 -17.85 17.36 20.47
N GLY A 102 -18.79 16.92 19.64
CA GLY A 102 -20.15 16.59 20.01
C GLY A 102 -20.45 15.13 19.71
N ALA A 103 -21.39 14.54 20.45
CA ALA A 103 -21.86 13.19 20.19
C ALA A 103 -23.36 13.20 19.95
N VAL A 104 -23.81 12.47 18.94
CA VAL A 104 -25.22 12.18 18.67
C VAL A 104 -25.46 10.71 19.02
N CYS A 105 -26.15 10.51 20.13
CA CYS A 105 -26.47 9.20 20.69
C CYS A 105 -27.93 8.86 20.42
N GLY A 106 -28.24 7.59 20.20
CA GLY A 106 -29.63 7.14 20.10
C GLY A 106 -29.77 5.77 19.47
N LEU A 107 -31.00 5.25 19.48
CA LEU A 107 -31.34 3.92 18.95
C LEU A 107 -30.96 3.76 17.47
N GLY A 108 -30.81 2.52 17.00
CA GLY A 108 -30.67 2.24 15.58
C GLY A 108 -31.91 2.72 14.82
N GLY A 109 -31.76 3.34 13.64
CA GLY A 109 -32.90 3.86 12.87
C GLY A 109 -33.52 5.17 13.39
N ILE A 110 -33.00 5.77 14.46
CA ILE A 110 -33.51 7.03 15.04
C ILE A 110 -33.20 8.28 14.18
N GLY A 111 -32.41 8.14 13.12
CA GLY A 111 -32.03 9.24 12.22
C GLY A 111 -30.73 9.99 12.59
N LYS A 112 -29.79 9.36 13.32
CA LYS A 112 -28.48 9.98 13.67
C LYS A 112 -27.72 10.46 12.42
N THR A 113 -27.45 9.54 11.49
CA THR A 113 -26.79 9.81 10.21
C THR A 113 -27.53 10.91 9.45
N THR A 114 -28.87 10.80 9.36
CA THR A 114 -29.71 11.76 8.63
C THR A 114 -29.67 13.18 9.22
N LEU A 115 -29.70 13.31 10.55
CA LEU A 115 -29.60 14.61 11.24
C LEU A 115 -28.25 15.28 10.94
N VAL A 116 -27.14 14.54 11.06
CA VAL A 116 -25.79 15.06 10.84
C VAL A 116 -25.57 15.38 9.36
N THR A 117 -26.08 14.55 8.45
CA THR A 117 -26.08 14.85 7.00
C THR A 117 -26.85 16.14 6.72
N GLN A 118 -28.06 16.29 7.26
CA GLN A 118 -28.88 17.50 7.08
C GLN A 118 -28.18 18.74 7.63
N TYR A 119 -27.53 18.62 8.79
CA TYR A 119 -26.69 19.66 9.37
C TYR A 119 -25.50 20.03 8.46
N ALA A 120 -24.75 19.04 7.96
CA ALA A 120 -23.60 19.25 7.08
C ALA A 120 -23.98 19.98 5.78
N HIS A 121 -25.12 19.61 5.17
CA HIS A 121 -25.65 20.31 3.99
C HIS A 121 -26.13 21.74 4.30
N LYS A 122 -26.82 21.95 5.43
CA LYS A 122 -27.27 23.29 5.88
C LYS A 122 -26.08 24.21 6.14
N MET A 123 -25.01 23.67 6.72
CA MET A 123 -23.80 24.40 7.12
C MET A 123 -22.68 24.34 6.06
N LYS A 124 -22.98 23.88 4.84
CA LYS A 124 -21.99 23.70 3.77
C LYS A 124 -21.18 24.97 3.48
N ASN A 125 -21.85 26.13 3.50
CA ASN A 125 -21.23 27.44 3.27
C ASN A 125 -20.35 27.92 4.44
N TYR A 126 -20.57 27.40 5.65
CA TYR A 126 -19.78 27.69 6.84
C TYR A 126 -18.52 26.82 6.89
N TYR A 127 -18.66 25.51 6.65
CA TYR A 127 -17.56 24.54 6.66
C TYR A 127 -16.73 24.56 5.37
N ARG A 128 -16.17 25.72 5.01
CA ARG A 128 -15.40 25.92 3.78
C ARG A 128 -14.03 25.21 3.78
N GLY A 129 -13.62 24.62 4.91
CA GLY A 129 -12.42 23.78 5.02
C GLY A 129 -12.67 22.31 4.66
N GLY A 130 -13.91 21.93 4.37
CA GLY A 130 -14.30 20.60 3.95
C GLY A 130 -15.19 19.88 4.97
N VAL A 131 -15.90 18.87 4.49
CA VAL A 131 -16.69 17.93 5.29
C VAL A 131 -16.15 16.53 5.04
N TYR A 132 -15.59 15.92 6.07
CA TYR A 132 -14.91 14.62 6.01
C TYR A 132 -15.72 13.58 6.78
N TRP A 133 -16.04 12.46 6.14
CA TRP A 133 -16.90 11.42 6.69
C TRP A 133 -16.14 10.09 6.80
N PHE A 134 -15.92 9.60 8.02
CA PHE A 134 -15.20 8.36 8.29
C PHE A 134 -16.13 7.31 8.91
N SER A 135 -15.99 6.06 8.48
CA SER A 135 -16.71 4.93 9.07
C SER A 135 -15.92 4.39 10.24
N ALA A 136 -16.46 4.48 11.46
CA ALA A 136 -15.81 4.06 12.71
C ALA A 136 -16.41 2.74 13.25
N GLU A 137 -16.95 1.90 12.37
CA GLU A 137 -17.54 0.60 12.71
C GLU A 137 -16.51 -0.42 13.20
N ASP A 138 -15.39 -0.52 12.50
CA ASP A 138 -14.20 -1.24 12.93
C ASP A 138 -12.92 -0.67 12.34
N ASP A 139 -11.77 -1.18 12.79
CA ASP A 139 -10.46 -0.70 12.34
C ASP A 139 -10.24 -0.85 10.83
N ASN A 140 -10.88 -1.82 10.16
CA ASN A 140 -10.73 -2.01 8.72
C ASN A 140 -11.52 -0.95 7.93
N PHE A 141 -12.77 -0.71 8.32
CA PHE A 141 -13.61 0.35 7.71
C PHE A 141 -13.05 1.73 7.98
N PHE A 142 -12.52 1.92 9.18
CA PHE A 142 -11.83 3.14 9.55
C PHE A 142 -10.58 3.34 8.70
N GLU A 143 -9.74 2.31 8.56
CA GLU A 143 -8.55 2.33 7.69
C GLU A 143 -8.90 2.67 6.24
N GLN A 144 -9.95 2.06 5.69
CA GLN A 144 -10.39 2.30 4.33
C GLN A 144 -10.89 3.74 4.13
N SER A 145 -11.82 4.20 4.98
CA SER A 145 -12.38 5.55 4.84
C SER A 145 -11.32 6.65 5.01
N VAL A 146 -10.30 6.41 5.83
CA VAL A 146 -9.11 7.27 5.92
C VAL A 146 -8.29 7.23 4.64
N ASN A 147 -8.00 6.05 4.08
CA ASN A 147 -7.26 5.94 2.83
C ASN A 147 -7.98 6.62 1.66
N ASP A 148 -9.31 6.53 1.61
CA ASP A 148 -10.13 7.17 0.58
C ASP A 148 -10.09 8.70 0.70
N ALA A 149 -10.20 9.23 1.93
CA ALA A 149 -10.01 10.66 2.18
C ALA A 149 -8.58 11.11 1.86
N ALA A 150 -7.58 10.29 2.21
CA ALA A 150 -6.17 10.56 1.94
C ALA A 150 -5.89 10.63 0.45
N LEU A 151 -6.47 9.74 -0.36
CA LEU A 151 -6.36 9.77 -1.81
C LEU A 151 -6.87 11.10 -2.38
N LYS A 152 -8.05 11.55 -1.96
CA LYS A 152 -8.64 12.83 -2.40
C LYS A 152 -7.80 14.05 -1.96
N LEU A 153 -7.13 13.95 -0.82
CA LEU A 153 -6.28 15.00 -0.27
C LEU A 153 -4.82 14.95 -0.75
N GLY A 154 -4.43 13.94 -1.55
CA GLY A 154 -3.02 13.70 -1.90
C GLY A 154 -2.15 13.35 -0.68
N ALA A 155 -2.76 12.77 0.35
CA ALA A 155 -2.15 12.44 1.64
C ALA A 155 -1.83 10.94 1.83
N LEU A 156 -2.10 10.09 0.82
CA LEU A 156 -1.87 8.64 0.89
C LEU A 156 -0.38 8.31 1.02
N LEU A 157 -0.02 7.54 2.05
CA LEU A 157 1.34 7.08 2.33
C LEU A 157 1.40 5.55 2.45
N GLY A 158 2.61 4.99 2.58
CA GLY A 158 2.84 3.54 2.54
C GLY A 158 2.18 2.74 3.68
N THR A 159 1.96 3.35 4.84
CA THR A 159 1.28 2.75 6.00
C THR A 159 0.02 3.50 6.40
N PHE A 160 -0.90 2.80 7.06
CA PHE A 160 -2.12 3.41 7.59
C PHE A 160 -1.83 4.52 8.59
N GLU A 161 -0.91 4.34 9.53
CA GLU A 161 -0.64 5.36 10.55
C GLU A 161 -0.08 6.67 9.98
N LEU A 162 0.82 6.56 9.00
CA LEU A 162 1.33 7.72 8.28
C LEU A 162 0.24 8.38 7.45
N THR A 163 -0.58 7.57 6.78
CA THR A 163 -1.73 8.06 5.98
C THR A 163 -2.73 8.79 6.87
N LEU A 164 -3.14 8.20 7.99
CA LEU A 164 -4.02 8.77 8.99
C LEU A 164 -3.51 10.12 9.49
N THR A 165 -2.24 10.15 9.90
CA THR A 165 -1.61 11.36 10.42
C THR A 165 -1.54 12.44 9.36
N ASN A 166 -1.03 12.12 8.16
CA ASN A 166 -0.89 13.07 7.07
C ASN A 166 -2.24 13.62 6.59
N THR A 167 -3.26 12.77 6.53
CA THR A 167 -4.64 13.15 6.20
C THR A 167 -5.17 14.16 7.21
N LEU A 168 -5.01 13.89 8.51
CA LEU A 168 -5.44 14.80 9.57
C LEU A 168 -4.64 16.10 9.61
N ILE A 169 -3.35 16.07 9.30
CA ILE A 169 -2.53 17.28 9.16
C ILE A 169 -3.02 18.14 8.00
N ARG A 170 -3.27 17.54 6.83
CA ARG A 170 -3.80 18.25 5.66
C ARG A 170 -5.17 18.85 5.96
N ILE A 171 -6.04 18.12 6.68
CA ILE A 171 -7.31 18.67 7.18
C ILE A 171 -7.03 19.83 8.14
N GLY A 172 -6.09 19.70 9.08
CA GLY A 172 -5.75 20.72 10.08
C GLY A 172 -5.06 21.98 9.53
N GLN A 173 -4.44 21.91 8.36
CA GLN A 173 -3.82 23.06 7.68
C GLN A 173 -4.84 24.06 7.13
N THR A 174 -6.13 23.70 7.07
CA THR A 174 -7.17 24.64 6.64
C THR A 174 -7.46 25.69 7.71
N SER A 175 -7.32 26.97 7.34
CA SER A 175 -7.71 28.09 8.21
C SER A 175 -9.22 28.33 8.24
N LYS A 176 -9.98 27.58 7.42
CA LYS A 176 -11.43 27.63 7.31
C LYS A 176 -12.06 26.55 8.20
N PRO A 177 -13.30 26.74 8.70
CA PRO A 177 -13.96 25.72 9.51
C PRO A 177 -14.14 24.41 8.74
N CYS A 178 -13.90 23.26 9.38
CA CYS A 178 -14.19 21.95 8.80
C CYS A 178 -15.06 21.11 9.73
N LEU A 179 -15.83 20.19 9.14
CA LEU A 179 -16.66 19.23 9.86
C LEU A 179 -16.11 17.83 9.64
N ILE A 180 -15.85 17.12 10.73
CA ILE A 180 -15.36 15.75 10.74
C ILE A 180 -16.43 14.88 11.39
N VAL A 181 -16.88 13.84 10.69
CA VAL A 181 -17.93 12.95 11.16
C VAL A 181 -17.39 11.53 11.32
N LEU A 182 -17.53 10.96 12.52
CA LEU A 182 -17.25 9.55 12.79
C LEU A 182 -18.59 8.80 12.92
N ASP A 183 -18.89 7.99 11.91
CA ASP A 183 -20.16 7.26 11.83
C ASP A 183 -20.06 5.85 12.42
N CYS A 184 -21.13 5.40 13.08
CA CYS A 184 -21.30 4.04 13.59
C CYS A 184 -20.25 3.56 14.61
N LEU A 185 -19.91 4.42 15.57
CA LEU A 185 -18.98 4.11 16.66
C LEU A 185 -19.62 3.22 17.73
N ASP A 186 -19.92 1.98 17.37
CA ASP A 186 -20.80 1.08 18.16
C ASP A 186 -20.08 -0.11 18.82
N GLN A 187 -18.76 -0.25 18.62
CA GLN A 187 -17.99 -1.37 19.18
C GLN A 187 -18.14 -1.47 20.71
N LEU A 188 -17.86 -2.62 21.33
CA LEU A 188 -17.92 -2.73 22.80
C LEU A 188 -16.81 -1.93 23.50
N ASN A 189 -15.62 -1.87 22.91
CA ASN A 189 -14.49 -1.02 23.32
C ASN A 189 -14.05 -0.16 22.12
N LEU A 190 -13.67 1.10 22.34
CA LEU A 190 -13.11 1.93 21.25
C LEU A 190 -11.78 1.36 20.75
N SER A 191 -11.62 1.35 19.43
CA SER A 191 -10.35 0.93 18.83
C SER A 191 -9.23 1.92 19.16
N HIS A 192 -8.00 1.41 19.22
CA HIS A 192 -6.82 2.24 19.44
C HIS A 192 -6.66 3.30 18.35
N ASN A 193 -7.01 2.98 17.10
CA ASN A 193 -6.87 3.91 15.97
C ASN A 193 -7.87 5.06 16.04
N VAL A 194 -9.11 4.82 16.49
CA VAL A 194 -10.10 5.88 16.66
C VAL A 194 -9.74 6.79 17.83
N LEU A 195 -9.25 6.25 18.94
CA LEU A 195 -8.75 7.04 20.06
C LEU A 195 -7.55 7.91 19.64
N LYS A 196 -6.61 7.32 18.89
CA LYS A 196 -5.48 8.03 18.29
C LYS A 196 -5.94 9.14 17.34
N PHE A 197 -6.91 8.88 16.47
CA PHE A 197 -7.52 9.89 15.59
C PHE A 197 -8.09 11.08 16.37
N LEU A 198 -8.93 10.84 17.37
CA LEU A 198 -9.54 11.91 18.17
C LEU A 198 -8.49 12.77 18.88
N SER A 199 -7.42 12.12 19.38
CA SER A 199 -6.30 12.84 19.98
C SER A 199 -5.60 13.74 18.96
N ILE A 200 -5.31 13.26 17.75
CA ILE A 200 -4.58 14.00 16.70
C ILE A 200 -5.41 15.18 16.20
N VAL A 201 -6.70 14.98 15.90
CA VAL A 201 -7.58 16.07 15.42
C VAL A 201 -7.66 17.19 16.46
N SER A 202 -7.76 16.85 17.74
CA SER A 202 -7.85 17.85 18.81
C SER A 202 -6.61 18.74 18.95
N ARG A 203 -5.44 18.29 18.46
CA ARG A 203 -4.14 18.99 18.56
C ARG A 203 -3.81 19.83 17.32
N HIS A 204 -4.43 19.51 16.18
CA HIS A 204 -4.01 20.04 14.88
C HIS A 204 -5.12 20.75 14.11
N SER A 205 -6.34 20.80 14.63
CA SER A 205 -7.47 21.43 13.94
C SER A 205 -8.25 22.36 14.87
N ASP A 206 -7.68 23.55 15.12
CA ASP A 206 -8.27 24.57 16.01
C ASP A 206 -9.66 25.06 15.56
N SER A 207 -10.01 24.84 14.29
CA SER A 207 -11.29 25.20 13.67
C SER A 207 -12.10 23.98 13.18
N ALA A 208 -11.86 22.79 13.73
CA ALA A 208 -12.65 21.59 13.43
C ALA A 208 -13.80 21.35 14.41
N ALA A 209 -14.95 20.99 13.87
CA ALA A 209 -16.06 20.39 14.59
C ALA A 209 -16.06 18.88 14.35
N VAL A 210 -16.02 18.08 15.42
CA VAL A 210 -16.09 16.61 15.34
C VAL A 210 -17.44 16.14 15.85
N VAL A 211 -18.14 15.33 15.06
CA VAL A 211 -19.40 14.70 15.44
C VAL A 211 -19.23 13.19 15.51
N LEU A 212 -19.50 12.63 16.69
CA LEU A 212 -19.50 11.18 16.94
C LEU A 212 -20.92 10.65 16.86
N MET A 213 -21.17 9.61 16.07
CA MET A 213 -22.48 8.95 16.01
C MET A 213 -22.40 7.55 16.60
N THR A 214 -23.27 7.26 17.58
CA THR A 214 -23.21 5.98 18.30
C THR A 214 -24.57 5.53 18.86
N ARG A 215 -24.75 4.21 19.02
CA ARG A 215 -25.83 3.56 19.78
C ARG A 215 -25.49 3.39 21.26
N ARG A 216 -24.26 3.68 21.67
CA ARG A 216 -23.77 3.48 23.04
C ARG A 216 -24.46 4.39 24.04
N ASN A 217 -24.46 3.96 25.30
CA ASN A 217 -24.89 4.79 26.41
C ASN A 217 -23.93 5.98 26.58
N LYS A 218 -24.50 7.19 26.70
CA LYS A 218 -23.80 8.45 26.95
C LYS A 218 -22.79 8.36 28.10
N ARG A 219 -23.09 7.60 29.16
CA ARG A 219 -22.20 7.44 30.32
C ARG A 219 -20.90 6.72 29.96
N LEU A 220 -21.00 5.58 29.28
CA LEU A 220 -19.84 4.79 28.83
C LEU A 220 -18.99 5.58 27.83
N LEU A 221 -19.63 6.32 26.93
CA LEU A 221 -18.93 7.14 25.93
C LEU A 221 -18.10 8.27 26.58
N ILE A 222 -18.61 8.90 27.65
CA ILE A 222 -17.91 9.96 28.39
C ILE A 222 -16.76 9.38 29.23
N GLU A 223 -16.94 8.18 29.81
CA GLU A 223 -15.89 7.49 30.57
C GLU A 223 -14.70 7.10 29.67
N GLU A 224 -14.93 6.76 28.40
CA GLU A 224 -13.87 6.39 27.45
C GLU A 224 -13.25 7.59 26.69
N ILE A 225 -13.97 8.70 26.48
CA ILE A 225 -13.50 9.88 25.74
C ILE A 225 -13.40 11.09 26.66
N SER A 226 -12.21 11.33 27.22
CA SER A 226 -11.98 12.40 28.21
C SER A 226 -12.26 13.83 27.70
N SER A 227 -12.28 14.06 26.39
CA SER A 227 -12.55 15.36 25.76
C SER A 227 -14.04 15.64 25.48
N LEU A 228 -14.93 14.67 25.75
CA LEU A 228 -16.37 14.79 25.53
C LEU A 228 -17.11 15.14 26.83
N HIS A 229 -17.72 16.32 26.87
CA HIS A 229 -18.52 16.76 28.03
C HIS A 229 -19.96 16.23 27.98
N LYS A 230 -20.56 16.03 29.15
CA LYS A 230 -21.93 15.53 29.30
C LYS A 230 -22.95 16.41 28.59
N ASP A 231 -22.74 17.71 28.60
CA ASP A 231 -23.54 18.77 27.98
C ASP A 231 -23.38 18.84 26.44
N ARG A 232 -22.47 18.04 25.85
CA ARG A 232 -22.21 17.96 24.40
C ARG A 232 -22.64 16.65 23.75
N CYS A 233 -23.39 15.82 24.47
CA CYS A 233 -24.00 14.62 23.90
C CYS A 233 -25.51 14.84 23.72
N LEU A 234 -25.92 14.96 22.46
CA LEU A 234 -27.31 15.01 22.03
C LEU A 234 -27.88 13.61 22.01
N SER A 235 -28.88 13.35 22.85
CA SER A 235 -29.60 12.08 22.84
C SER A 235 -30.85 12.24 21.99
N LEU A 236 -30.88 11.61 20.83
CA LEU A 236 -32.06 11.63 19.97
C LEU A 236 -33.14 10.73 20.54
N LYS A 237 -34.32 11.33 20.73
CA LYS A 237 -35.57 10.64 21.05
C LYS A 237 -36.32 10.30 19.77
N CYS A 238 -37.43 9.58 19.83
CA CYS A 238 -38.35 9.47 18.69
C CYS A 238 -38.93 10.84 18.33
N LEU A 239 -39.45 10.98 17.12
CA LEU A 239 -40.16 12.19 16.67
C LEU A 239 -41.42 12.38 17.51
N GLU A 240 -41.73 13.63 17.83
CA GLU A 240 -43.01 13.96 18.46
C GLU A 240 -44.17 13.77 17.47
N ILE A 241 -45.39 13.67 17.98
CA ILE A 241 -46.57 13.31 17.19
C ILE A 241 -46.74 14.24 15.98
N GLU A 242 -46.61 15.56 16.18
CA GLU A 242 -46.75 16.54 15.10
C GLU A 242 -45.62 16.44 14.05
N GLU A 243 -44.39 16.22 14.48
CA GLU A 243 -43.24 16.08 13.58
C GLU A 243 -43.33 14.79 12.74
N ALA A 244 -43.75 13.70 13.37
CA ALA A 244 -43.95 12.41 12.73
C ALA A 244 -45.15 12.43 11.76
N LYS A 245 -46.23 13.13 12.09
CA LYS A 245 -47.33 13.37 11.14
C LYS A 245 -46.86 14.15 9.92
N GLN A 246 -46.12 15.25 10.15
CA GLN A 246 -45.55 16.04 9.07
C GLN A 246 -44.68 15.16 8.16
N PHE A 247 -43.85 14.31 8.75
CA PHE A 247 -43.03 13.34 8.02
C PHE A 247 -43.89 12.41 7.15
N VAL A 248 -44.93 11.80 7.71
CA VAL A 248 -45.85 10.90 6.98
C VAL A 248 -46.53 11.62 5.82
N PHE A 249 -47.04 12.84 6.03
CA PHE A 249 -47.68 13.63 4.98
C PHE A 249 -46.72 13.99 3.85
N VAL A 250 -45.50 14.43 4.17
CA VAL A 250 -44.48 14.76 3.17
C VAL A 250 -44.04 13.52 2.39
N ARG A 251 -43.82 12.38 3.09
CA ARG A 251 -43.38 11.12 2.46
C ARG A 251 -44.45 10.52 1.55
N THR A 252 -45.73 10.61 1.94
CA THR A 252 -46.86 10.06 1.17
C THR A 252 -47.33 11.02 0.07
N GLY A 253 -47.26 12.34 0.30
CA GLY A 253 -47.84 13.37 -0.57
C GLY A 253 -49.31 13.67 -0.28
N LEU A 254 -49.83 13.22 0.87
CA LEU A 254 -51.19 13.49 1.32
C LEU A 254 -51.30 14.86 1.99
N THR A 255 -52.47 15.51 1.85
CA THR A 255 -52.78 16.77 2.54
C THR A 255 -53.45 16.51 3.89
N GLY A 256 -53.09 17.28 4.91
CA GLY A 256 -53.67 17.17 6.26
C GLY A 256 -55.07 17.79 6.37
N ASP A 257 -56.07 17.17 5.75
CA ASP A 257 -57.48 17.44 6.06
C ASP A 257 -57.87 16.80 7.42
N ASP A 258 -58.98 17.25 8.02
CA ASP A 258 -59.37 16.85 9.39
C ASP A 258 -59.44 15.32 9.56
N LYS A 259 -59.89 14.61 8.51
CA LYS A 259 -59.99 13.16 8.49
C LYS A 259 -58.60 12.48 8.47
N ASN A 260 -57.68 12.88 7.58
CA ASN A 260 -56.36 12.26 7.54
C ASN A 260 -55.49 12.68 8.74
N ASN A 261 -55.71 13.86 9.33
CA ASN A 261 -54.98 14.31 10.51
C ASN A 261 -55.29 13.44 11.75
N SER A 262 -56.56 13.09 11.95
CA SER A 262 -56.97 12.18 13.03
C SER A 262 -56.35 10.79 12.88
N VAL A 263 -56.35 10.23 11.67
CA VAL A 263 -55.80 8.89 11.41
C VAL A 263 -54.27 8.89 11.47
N ALA A 264 -53.63 9.97 11.00
CA ALA A 264 -52.18 10.13 11.08
C ALA A 264 -51.69 10.19 12.53
N ASN A 265 -52.42 10.85 13.44
CA ASN A 265 -52.13 10.85 14.88
C ASN A 265 -52.04 9.41 15.40
N GLU A 266 -53.09 8.63 15.16
CA GLU A 266 -53.20 7.26 15.67
C GLU A 266 -52.13 6.34 15.06
N LEU A 267 -51.82 6.50 13.77
CA LEU A 267 -50.75 5.75 13.11
C LEU A 267 -49.36 6.07 13.68
N VAL A 268 -49.09 7.34 13.95
CA VAL A 268 -47.81 7.80 14.51
C VAL A 268 -47.62 7.28 15.94
N GLU A 269 -48.67 7.28 16.75
CA GLU A 269 -48.66 6.70 18.10
C GLU A 269 -48.35 5.20 18.06
N GLU A 270 -48.98 4.48 17.13
CA GLU A 270 -48.76 3.05 16.90
C GLU A 270 -47.34 2.70 16.42
N LEU A 271 -46.68 3.61 15.69
CA LEU A 271 -45.30 3.47 15.20
C LEU A 271 -44.25 3.98 16.21
N GLY A 272 -44.67 4.59 17.32
CA GLY A 272 -43.79 5.10 18.38
C GLY A 272 -42.85 6.22 17.93
N GLY A 273 -43.15 6.90 16.83
CA GLY A 273 -42.38 8.06 16.33
C GLY A 273 -40.96 7.75 15.82
N LEU A 274 -40.58 6.49 15.60
CA LEU A 274 -39.24 6.14 15.13
C LEU A 274 -39.07 6.44 13.63
N PRO A 275 -38.10 7.29 13.19
CA PRO A 275 -37.97 7.69 11.78
C PRO A 275 -37.83 6.54 10.79
N LEU A 276 -37.10 5.47 11.11
CA LEU A 276 -36.99 4.32 10.22
C LEU A 276 -38.34 3.59 10.02
N ALA A 277 -39.13 3.43 11.08
CA ALA A 277 -40.46 2.82 10.99
C ALA A 277 -41.43 3.72 10.20
N LEU A 278 -41.38 5.04 10.44
CA LEU A 278 -42.17 6.03 9.71
C LEU A 278 -41.80 6.09 8.22
N GLU A 279 -40.50 6.03 7.88
CA GLU A 279 -40.04 5.99 6.49
C GLU A 279 -40.53 4.73 5.78
N GLN A 280 -40.42 3.56 6.41
CA GLN A 280 -40.91 2.31 5.85
C GLN A 280 -42.44 2.30 5.68
N ALA A 281 -43.17 2.82 6.66
CA ALA A 281 -44.63 2.94 6.60
C ALA A 281 -45.06 3.93 5.51
N GLY A 282 -44.49 5.13 5.48
CA GLY A 282 -44.79 6.15 4.47
C GLY A 282 -44.42 5.71 3.06
N ALA A 283 -43.31 4.97 2.90
CA ALA A 283 -42.91 4.34 1.65
C ALA A 283 -43.96 3.32 1.18
N CYS A 284 -44.40 2.43 2.07
CA CYS A 284 -45.43 1.44 1.77
C CYS A 284 -46.76 2.08 1.39
N ILE A 285 -47.23 3.08 2.16
CA ILE A 285 -48.48 3.81 1.87
C ILE A 285 -48.43 4.43 0.48
N LYS A 286 -47.30 5.05 0.14
CA LYS A 286 -47.11 5.66 -1.19
C LYS A 286 -47.03 4.63 -2.32
N ALA A 287 -46.27 3.56 -2.11
CA ALA A 287 -46.09 2.50 -3.11
C ALA A 287 -47.42 1.79 -3.44
N LEU A 288 -48.24 1.54 -2.42
CA LEU A 288 -49.55 0.90 -2.57
C LEU A 288 -50.68 1.87 -2.93
N SER A 289 -50.44 3.18 -2.84
CA SER A 289 -51.46 4.22 -3.01
C SER A 289 -52.71 3.99 -2.11
N CYS A 290 -52.52 3.44 -0.91
CA CYS A 290 -53.61 3.17 0.04
C CYS A 290 -53.87 4.35 0.97
N SER A 291 -55.05 4.38 1.63
CA SER A 291 -55.35 5.42 2.61
C SER A 291 -54.61 5.16 3.94
N LEU A 292 -54.40 6.22 4.73
CA LEU A 292 -53.80 6.08 6.07
C LEU A 292 -54.62 5.14 6.97
N SER A 293 -55.94 5.12 6.80
CA SER A 293 -56.87 4.30 7.60
C SER A 293 -56.68 2.82 7.30
N ASP A 294 -56.61 2.48 6.01
CA ASP A 294 -56.43 1.09 5.58
C ASP A 294 -55.07 0.54 6.04
N TYR A 295 -54.02 1.37 5.94
CA TYR A 295 -52.69 0.99 6.43
C TYR A 295 -52.66 0.79 7.94
N LEU A 296 -53.27 1.70 8.71
CA LEU A 296 -53.32 1.63 10.16
C LEU A 296 -54.05 0.38 10.66
N GLU A 297 -55.17 0.01 10.02
CA GLU A 297 -55.91 -1.21 10.35
C GLU A 297 -55.06 -2.46 10.11
N GLN A 298 -54.37 -2.52 8.96
CA GLN A 298 -53.46 -3.63 8.66
C GLN A 298 -52.28 -3.69 9.62
N TYR A 299 -51.67 -2.54 9.95
CA TYR A 299 -50.57 -2.45 10.90
C TYR A 299 -50.97 -2.98 12.28
N LYS A 300 -52.11 -2.52 12.83
CA LYS A 300 -52.64 -3.01 14.12
C LYS A 300 -52.90 -4.51 14.11
N THR A 301 -53.46 -5.00 13.00
CA THR A 301 -53.74 -6.42 12.82
C THR A 301 -52.46 -7.26 12.83
N GLU A 302 -51.42 -6.86 12.09
CA GLU A 302 -50.14 -7.58 12.06
C GLU A 302 -49.37 -7.44 13.38
N ARG A 303 -49.37 -6.26 14.02
CA ARG A 303 -48.79 -6.04 15.35
C ARG A 303 -49.39 -7.00 16.38
N LEU A 304 -50.72 -7.15 16.39
CA LEU A 304 -51.43 -8.08 17.28
C LEU A 304 -51.07 -9.55 16.98
N LYS A 305 -50.90 -9.93 15.71
CA LYS A 305 -50.44 -11.28 15.35
C LYS A 305 -49.03 -11.54 15.89
N LEU A 306 -48.15 -10.55 15.81
CA LEU A 306 -46.76 -10.65 16.29
C LEU A 306 -46.70 -10.77 17.82
N LEU A 307 -47.44 -9.92 18.54
CA LEU A 307 -47.56 -9.98 20.00
C LEU A 307 -48.16 -11.31 20.50
N LYS A 308 -49.09 -11.91 19.74
CA LYS A 308 -49.66 -13.24 20.05
C LYS A 308 -48.64 -14.37 19.87
N ARG A 309 -47.72 -14.27 18.90
CA ARG A 309 -46.65 -15.26 18.67
C ARG A 309 -45.57 -15.23 19.76
N GLN A 310 -45.30 -14.07 20.36
CA GLN A 310 -44.21 -13.89 21.33
C GLN A 310 -44.56 -14.26 22.79
N LYS A 311 -45.82 -14.63 23.11
CA LYS A 311 -46.27 -14.98 24.49
C LYS A 311 -45.66 -16.27 25.10
N ALA A 312 -44.64 -16.87 24.50
CA ALA A 312 -44.04 -18.15 24.93
C ALA A 312 -42.56 -18.08 25.38
N GLN A 313 -41.92 -16.91 25.47
CA GLN A 313 -40.58 -16.76 26.05
C GLN A 313 -40.51 -15.58 27.05
N PRO A 314 -39.58 -15.61 28.04
CA PRO A 314 -39.52 -14.58 29.08
C PRO A 314 -39.21 -13.21 28.48
N VAL A 315 -39.99 -12.21 28.88
CA VAL A 315 -40.01 -10.82 28.35
C VAL A 315 -38.78 -9.98 28.78
N SER A 316 -37.73 -10.55 29.34
CA SER A 316 -36.59 -9.77 29.84
C SER A 316 -35.36 -9.91 28.95
N LEU A 317 -35.11 -8.92 28.06
CA LEU A 317 -34.02 -7.95 28.25
C LEU A 317 -33.80 -6.92 27.10
N TYR A 318 -34.39 -7.00 25.91
CA TYR A 318 -33.97 -6.10 24.80
C TYR A 318 -34.98 -5.65 23.71
N GLU A 319 -36.30 -5.85 23.82
CA GLU A 319 -37.21 -5.31 22.78
C GLU A 319 -37.99 -4.08 23.28
N SER A 320 -37.56 -2.90 22.81
CA SER A 320 -38.30 -1.66 23.00
C SER A 320 -39.45 -1.54 21.99
N THR A 321 -40.47 -0.75 22.32
CA THR A 321 -41.64 -0.47 21.46
C THR A 321 -41.25 -0.06 20.03
N GLU A 322 -40.13 0.61 19.87
CA GLU A 322 -39.64 1.13 18.60
C GLU A 322 -39.04 0.02 17.73
N ARG A 323 -38.37 -0.98 18.32
CA ARG A 323 -37.89 -2.16 17.58
C ARG A 323 -39.05 -3.00 17.07
N LEU A 324 -40.09 -3.14 17.90
CA LEU A 324 -41.35 -3.79 17.53
C LEU A 324 -42.04 -3.07 16.36
N ALA A 325 -42.01 -1.74 16.33
CA ALA A 325 -42.57 -0.95 15.23
C ALA A 325 -41.83 -1.20 13.90
N VAL A 326 -40.48 -1.16 13.88
CA VAL A 326 -39.69 -1.47 12.67
C VAL A 326 -39.92 -2.91 12.21
N HIS A 327 -40.03 -3.85 13.15
CA HIS A 327 -40.30 -5.26 12.82
C HIS A 327 -41.68 -5.41 12.19
N THR A 328 -42.69 -4.74 12.73
CA THR A 328 -44.06 -4.77 12.20
C THR A 328 -44.15 -4.11 10.82
N THR A 329 -43.54 -2.94 10.62
CA THR A 329 -43.50 -2.27 9.30
C THR A 329 -42.74 -3.08 8.27
N TRP A 330 -41.59 -3.65 8.64
CA TRP A 330 -40.84 -4.53 7.77
C TRP A 330 -41.67 -5.76 7.35
N LEU A 331 -42.34 -6.43 8.30
CA LEU A 331 -43.19 -7.59 7.98
C LEU A 331 -44.32 -7.22 7.03
N LEU A 332 -44.97 -6.07 7.25
CA LEU A 332 -46.03 -5.58 6.38
C LEU A 332 -45.50 -5.29 4.96
N ASN A 333 -44.38 -4.57 4.85
CA ASN A 333 -43.75 -4.26 3.57
C ASN A 333 -43.34 -5.54 2.84
N ILE A 334 -42.74 -6.51 3.53
CA ILE A 334 -42.36 -7.79 2.94
C ILE A 334 -43.58 -8.61 2.52
N LYS A 335 -44.68 -8.58 3.27
CA LYS A 335 -45.92 -9.24 2.87
C LYS A 335 -46.45 -8.68 1.55
N HIS A 336 -46.49 -7.35 1.42
CA HIS A 336 -46.92 -6.67 0.19
C HIS A 336 -45.96 -6.89 -0.98
N ILE A 337 -44.65 -6.87 -0.72
CA ILE A 337 -43.65 -7.23 -1.72
C ILE A 337 -43.88 -8.67 -2.18
N LYS A 338 -44.05 -9.65 -1.29
CA LYS A 338 -44.34 -11.05 -1.66
C LYS A 338 -45.60 -11.21 -2.53
N GLU A 339 -46.62 -10.38 -2.29
CA GLU A 339 -47.89 -10.39 -3.04
C GLU A 339 -47.78 -9.68 -4.42
N SER A 340 -46.72 -8.88 -4.63
CA SER A 340 -46.47 -8.19 -5.90
C SER A 340 -46.02 -9.16 -7.01
N PRO A 341 -46.30 -8.87 -8.30
CA PRO A 341 -45.80 -9.66 -9.41
C PRO A 341 -44.27 -9.77 -9.34
N ASP A 342 -43.75 -11.00 -9.34
CA ASP A 342 -42.32 -11.33 -9.17
C ASP A 342 -41.69 -11.03 -7.80
N GLY A 343 -42.45 -10.56 -6.80
CA GLY A 343 -41.91 -10.11 -5.52
C GLY A 343 -41.26 -11.17 -4.64
N ALA A 344 -41.49 -12.46 -4.93
CA ALA A 344 -40.73 -13.56 -4.33
C ALA A 344 -39.22 -13.45 -4.65
N HIS A 345 -38.87 -12.93 -5.82
CA HIS A 345 -37.50 -12.71 -6.26
C HIS A 345 -36.84 -11.59 -5.44
N ASP A 346 -37.54 -10.47 -5.22
CA ASP A 346 -37.06 -9.33 -4.44
C ASP A 346 -36.73 -9.71 -3.00
N VAL A 347 -37.61 -10.49 -2.36
CA VAL A 347 -37.38 -10.97 -0.99
C VAL A 347 -36.18 -11.91 -0.93
N ARG A 348 -36.02 -12.80 -1.93
CA ARG A 348 -34.85 -13.69 -2.00
C ARG A 348 -33.55 -12.90 -2.12
N LEU A 349 -33.51 -11.87 -2.96
CA LEU A 349 -32.35 -10.98 -3.11
C LEU A 349 -32.02 -10.25 -1.80
N MET A 350 -33.03 -9.70 -1.12
CA MET A 350 -32.86 -9.03 0.17
C MET A 350 -32.30 -10.00 1.24
N ASN A 351 -32.81 -11.23 1.28
CA ASN A 351 -32.35 -12.25 2.22
C ASN A 351 -30.88 -12.59 2.01
N ALA A 352 -30.42 -12.71 0.76
CA ALA A 352 -29.01 -12.92 0.45
C ALA A 352 -28.14 -11.72 0.89
N TYR A 353 -28.60 -10.50 0.64
CA TYR A 353 -27.84 -9.28 0.98
C TYR A 353 -27.69 -9.09 2.47
N ALA A 354 -28.58 -9.67 3.27
CA ALA A 354 -28.44 -9.68 4.72
C ALA A 354 -27.14 -10.37 5.19
N PHE A 355 -26.42 -11.12 4.36
CA PHE A 355 -25.13 -11.73 4.73
C PHE A 355 -23.90 -10.97 4.22
N LEU A 356 -24.11 -9.93 3.39
CA LEU A 356 -23.07 -9.11 2.77
C LEU A 356 -22.81 -7.82 3.58
N ASN A 357 -21.75 -7.10 3.20
CA ASN A 357 -21.49 -5.74 3.71
C ASN A 357 -22.71 -4.82 3.43
N PRO A 358 -23.24 -4.08 4.42
CA PRO A 358 -24.40 -3.20 4.25
C PRO A 358 -24.16 -1.99 3.35
N ASN A 359 -22.89 -1.61 3.11
CA ASN A 359 -22.50 -0.43 2.35
C ASN A 359 -21.97 -0.78 0.96
N GLU A 360 -22.30 0.05 -0.03
CA GLU A 360 -21.72 0.05 -1.39
C GLU A 360 -21.78 -1.30 -2.12
N ILE A 361 -22.91 -2.00 -2.06
CA ILE A 361 -23.12 -3.23 -2.82
C ILE A 361 -23.13 -2.86 -4.32
N GLU A 362 -22.12 -3.33 -5.07
CA GLU A 362 -21.94 -2.98 -6.49
C GLU A 362 -22.98 -3.64 -7.40
N GLN A 363 -23.28 -2.99 -8.53
CA GLN A 363 -24.22 -3.51 -9.53
C GLN A 363 -23.82 -4.91 -10.04
N GLU A 364 -22.52 -5.24 -10.08
CA GLU A 364 -22.00 -6.54 -10.46
C GLU A 364 -22.39 -7.68 -9.50
N LEU A 365 -22.68 -7.38 -8.22
CA LEU A 365 -23.24 -8.33 -7.26
C LEU A 365 -24.73 -8.60 -7.48
N ILE A 366 -25.41 -7.74 -8.26
CA ILE A 366 -26.86 -7.80 -8.52
C ILE A 366 -27.17 -8.71 -9.72
N ASN A 367 -26.17 -9.35 -10.33
CA ASN A 367 -26.33 -10.19 -11.50
C ASN A 367 -26.11 -11.67 -11.15
N VAL A 368 -26.95 -12.56 -11.69
CA VAL A 368 -26.91 -14.00 -11.40
C VAL A 368 -25.93 -14.71 -12.33
N GLY A 369 -25.16 -15.64 -11.75
CA GLY A 369 -24.25 -16.49 -12.50
C GLY A 369 -24.84 -17.71 -13.18
N ASP A 370 -24.00 -18.42 -13.91
CA ASP A 370 -24.36 -19.58 -14.75
C ASP A 370 -25.01 -20.75 -13.99
N ARG A 371 -25.01 -20.73 -12.65
CA ARG A 371 -25.59 -21.77 -11.81
C ARG A 371 -26.86 -21.27 -11.11
N PRO A 372 -27.96 -22.06 -11.15
CA PRO A 372 -29.23 -21.65 -10.58
C PRO A 372 -29.09 -21.36 -9.09
N ILE A 373 -29.35 -20.12 -8.71
CA ILE A 373 -30.34 -19.86 -7.66
C ILE A 373 -31.56 -20.70 -8.06
N GLU A 374 -32.02 -21.61 -7.20
CA GLU A 374 -32.86 -22.79 -7.51
C GLU A 374 -34.11 -22.57 -8.41
N ASP A 375 -34.45 -21.33 -8.73
CA ASP A 375 -35.57 -20.94 -9.57
C ASP A 375 -35.14 -20.37 -10.94
N LYS A 376 -35.66 -20.97 -12.03
CA LYS A 376 -35.48 -20.51 -13.42
C LYS A 376 -36.08 -19.12 -13.64
N ALA A 377 -37.19 -18.79 -12.99
CA ALA A 377 -37.86 -17.50 -13.13
C ALA A 377 -37.01 -16.35 -12.57
N PHE A 378 -36.34 -16.55 -11.43
CA PHE A 378 -35.40 -15.60 -10.87
C PHE A 378 -34.26 -15.31 -11.85
N ARG A 379 -33.70 -16.36 -12.46
CA ARG A 379 -32.62 -16.21 -13.45
C ARG A 379 -33.04 -15.38 -14.65
N ASP A 380 -34.20 -15.68 -15.24
CA ASP A 380 -34.68 -14.97 -16.42
C ASP A 380 -34.89 -13.47 -16.10
N CYS A 381 -35.43 -13.15 -14.92
CA CYS A 381 -35.57 -11.77 -14.44
C CYS A 381 -34.22 -11.05 -14.32
N VAL A 382 -33.24 -11.65 -13.63
CA VAL A 382 -31.96 -11.00 -13.28
C VAL A 382 -30.93 -11.10 -14.41
N SER A 383 -31.22 -11.83 -15.48
CA SER A 383 -30.35 -11.93 -16.66
C SER A 383 -30.28 -10.65 -17.51
N SER A 384 -31.26 -9.75 -17.36
CA SER A 384 -31.32 -8.48 -18.08
C SER A 384 -31.01 -7.30 -17.15
N PRO A 385 -30.25 -6.28 -17.60
CA PRO A 385 -30.01 -5.06 -16.81
C PRO A 385 -31.29 -4.35 -16.36
N LEU A 386 -32.36 -4.47 -17.15
CA LEU A 386 -33.69 -3.92 -16.83
C LEU A 386 -34.37 -4.67 -15.68
N GLY A 387 -34.28 -6.00 -15.66
CA GLY A 387 -34.85 -6.80 -14.58
C GLY A 387 -34.11 -6.62 -13.24
N CYS A 388 -32.78 -6.47 -13.25
CA CYS A 388 -32.02 -6.11 -12.04
C CYS A 388 -32.44 -4.74 -11.50
N ARG A 389 -32.52 -3.73 -12.38
CA ARG A 389 -33.00 -2.39 -12.00
C ARG A 389 -34.41 -2.42 -11.45
N ARG A 390 -35.28 -3.29 -11.98
CA ARG A 390 -36.64 -3.49 -11.47
C ARG A 390 -36.65 -4.03 -10.03
N LEU A 391 -35.86 -5.06 -9.73
CA LEU A 391 -35.81 -5.63 -8.38
C LEU A 391 -35.33 -4.62 -7.34
N ILE A 392 -34.22 -3.93 -7.66
CA ILE A 392 -33.71 -2.88 -6.80
C ILE A 392 -34.76 -1.78 -6.64
N LYS A 393 -35.43 -1.39 -7.73
CA LYS A 393 -36.47 -0.37 -7.70
C LYS A 393 -37.59 -0.76 -6.74
N LEU A 394 -38.12 -1.98 -6.78
CA LEU A 394 -39.18 -2.40 -5.86
C LEU A 394 -38.70 -2.35 -4.39
N LEU A 395 -37.53 -2.91 -4.09
CA LEU A 395 -36.94 -2.84 -2.74
C LEU A 395 -36.65 -1.39 -2.29
N SER A 396 -36.30 -0.51 -3.21
CA SER A 396 -36.12 0.93 -2.97
C SER A 396 -37.43 1.69 -2.81
N ASP A 397 -38.48 1.34 -3.53
CA ASP A 397 -39.81 1.97 -3.45
C ASP A 397 -40.41 1.77 -2.04
N PHE A 398 -40.11 0.63 -1.40
CA PHE A 398 -40.44 0.33 0.01
C PHE A 398 -39.37 0.77 1.04
N SER A 399 -38.36 1.55 0.62
CA SER A 399 -37.27 2.08 1.45
C SER A 399 -36.44 1.01 2.20
N LEU A 400 -36.28 -0.19 1.62
CA LEU A 400 -35.41 -1.25 2.15
C LEU A 400 -33.97 -1.12 1.61
N PHE A 401 -33.81 -0.68 0.36
CA PHE A 401 -32.54 -0.36 -0.29
C PHE A 401 -32.46 1.13 -0.65
N MET A 402 -31.26 1.71 -0.59
CA MET A 402 -30.97 3.08 -1.01
C MET A 402 -29.85 3.13 -2.04
N TYR A 403 -30.04 3.89 -3.12
CA TYR A 403 -28.97 4.18 -4.07
C TYR A 403 -27.93 5.12 -3.47
N VAL A 404 -26.65 4.77 -3.59
CA VAL A 404 -25.52 5.60 -3.13
C VAL A 404 -24.81 6.28 -4.29
N GLN A 405 -24.58 5.55 -5.38
CA GLN A 405 -24.05 6.06 -6.65
C GLN A 405 -24.86 5.48 -7.82
N ALA A 406 -24.54 5.86 -9.06
CA ALA A 406 -25.22 5.36 -10.26
C ALA A 406 -25.25 3.82 -10.37
N HIS A 407 -24.27 3.14 -9.75
CA HIS A 407 -24.06 1.69 -9.85
C HIS A 407 -23.88 0.99 -8.49
N SER A 408 -24.33 1.57 -7.37
CA SER A 408 -24.24 0.92 -6.06
C SER A 408 -25.40 1.23 -5.13
N VAL A 409 -25.74 0.27 -4.28
CA VAL A 409 -26.82 0.35 -3.30
C VAL A 409 -26.33 0.02 -1.89
N SER A 410 -27.01 0.57 -0.89
CA SER A 410 -26.79 0.27 0.52
C SER A 410 -28.10 -0.12 1.19
N THR A 411 -28.02 -0.91 2.26
CA THR A 411 -29.17 -1.29 3.08
C THR A 411 -28.93 -0.94 4.54
N HIS A 412 -30.00 -0.61 5.25
CA HIS A 412 -29.89 -0.26 6.66
C HIS A 412 -29.57 -1.50 7.50
N ARG A 413 -28.59 -1.40 8.40
CA ARG A 413 -28.09 -2.53 9.22
C ARG A 413 -29.17 -3.22 10.03
N LEU A 414 -30.07 -2.44 10.64
CA LEU A 414 -31.22 -2.98 11.39
C LEU A 414 -32.15 -3.81 10.49
N VAL A 415 -32.28 -3.45 9.21
CA VAL A 415 -33.07 -4.24 8.26
C VAL A 415 -32.37 -5.58 8.01
N GLN A 416 -31.06 -5.60 7.75
CA GLN A 416 -30.33 -6.87 7.62
C GLN A 416 -30.40 -7.72 8.91
N GLU A 417 -30.32 -7.10 10.10
CA GLU A 417 -30.48 -7.78 11.39
C GLU A 417 -31.87 -8.43 11.51
N LEU A 418 -32.94 -7.67 11.25
CA LEU A 418 -34.32 -8.14 11.28
C LEU A 418 -34.58 -9.24 10.25
N VAL A 419 -34.06 -9.11 9.04
CA VAL A 419 -34.14 -10.16 8.01
C VAL A 419 -33.52 -11.44 8.55
N ARG A 420 -32.29 -11.40 9.06
CA ARG A 420 -31.64 -12.57 9.65
C ARG A 420 -32.39 -13.11 10.87
N GLU A 421 -33.01 -12.29 11.70
CA GLU A 421 -33.77 -12.76 12.87
C GLU A 421 -35.05 -13.50 12.48
N ASN A 422 -35.73 -13.06 11.41
CA ASN A 422 -36.99 -13.63 10.95
C ASN A 422 -36.84 -14.86 10.05
N LEU A 423 -35.67 -15.06 9.43
CA LEU A 423 -35.41 -16.26 8.65
C LEU A 423 -35.29 -17.47 9.58
N ASP A 424 -36.00 -18.54 9.25
CA ASP A 424 -35.82 -19.82 9.92
C ASP A 424 -34.41 -20.41 9.65
N PRO A 425 -33.97 -21.44 10.37
CA PRO A 425 -32.65 -22.06 10.18
C PRO A 425 -32.36 -22.49 8.73
N GLU A 426 -33.37 -22.98 8.00
CA GLU A 426 -33.22 -23.46 6.63
C GLU A 426 -33.13 -22.29 5.63
N GLU A 427 -33.99 -21.28 5.79
CA GLU A 427 -33.98 -20.05 5.02
C GLU A 427 -32.68 -19.26 5.22
N LYS A 428 -32.13 -19.22 6.44
CA LYS A 428 -30.81 -18.64 6.72
C LYS A 428 -29.73 -19.30 5.89
N ALA A 429 -29.76 -20.63 5.83
CA ALA A 429 -28.76 -21.38 5.11
C ALA A 429 -28.86 -21.17 3.59
N LYS A 430 -30.08 -21.24 3.04
CA LYS A 430 -30.37 -20.91 1.64
C LYS A 430 -29.91 -19.49 1.26
N SER A 431 -30.22 -18.51 2.10
CA SER A 431 -29.88 -17.11 1.88
C SER A 431 -28.37 -16.85 1.92
N PHE A 432 -27.65 -17.53 2.82
CA PHE A 432 -26.18 -17.48 2.83
C PHE A 432 -25.57 -18.06 1.55
N VAL A 433 -26.10 -19.18 1.07
CA VAL A 433 -25.65 -19.82 -0.18
C VAL A 433 -25.91 -18.91 -1.38
N ASP A 434 -27.09 -18.29 -1.45
CA ASP A 434 -27.40 -17.30 -2.48
C ASP A 434 -26.37 -16.15 -2.47
N ALA A 435 -25.98 -15.65 -1.29
CA ALA A 435 -24.96 -14.61 -1.15
C ALA A 435 -23.57 -15.06 -1.67
N VAL A 436 -23.18 -16.31 -1.40
CA VAL A 436 -21.92 -16.89 -1.92
C VAL A 436 -21.94 -16.98 -3.46
N HIS A 437 -23.06 -17.39 -4.03
CA HIS A 437 -23.22 -17.51 -5.49
C HIS A 437 -23.12 -16.15 -6.18
N LEU A 438 -23.74 -15.11 -5.63
CA LEU A 438 -23.67 -13.74 -6.15
C LEU A 438 -22.21 -13.23 -6.19
N ILE A 439 -21.45 -13.39 -5.11
CA ILE A 439 -20.03 -13.00 -5.11
C ILE A 439 -19.20 -13.84 -6.08
N SER A 440 -19.42 -15.16 -6.12
CA SER A 440 -18.69 -16.06 -7.02
C SER A 440 -18.87 -15.65 -8.49
N PHE A 441 -20.08 -15.24 -8.86
CA PHE A 441 -20.35 -14.70 -10.18
C PHE A 441 -19.64 -13.36 -10.43
N ALA A 442 -19.72 -12.41 -9.49
CA ALA A 442 -19.05 -11.13 -9.63
C ALA A 442 -17.53 -11.30 -9.85
N PHE A 443 -16.89 -12.24 -9.13
CA PHE A 443 -15.49 -12.61 -9.37
C PHE A 443 -15.21 -13.23 -10.74
N SER A 444 -16.20 -13.81 -11.41
CA SER A 444 -16.04 -14.33 -12.78
C SER A 444 -16.04 -13.23 -13.84
N LYS A 445 -16.59 -12.05 -13.52
CA LYS A 445 -16.72 -10.91 -14.44
C LYS A 445 -15.60 -9.87 -14.26
N CYS A 446 -14.92 -9.85 -13.13
CA CYS A 446 -13.79 -8.94 -12.89
C CYS A 446 -12.43 -9.63 -13.09
N THR A 447 -11.41 -8.83 -13.42
CA THR A 447 -10.02 -9.26 -13.44
C THR A 447 -9.55 -9.58 -12.02
N SER A 448 -9.04 -10.80 -11.82
CA SER A 448 -8.45 -11.28 -10.55
C SER A 448 -6.96 -11.57 -10.75
N PRO A 449 -6.12 -11.41 -9.71
CA PRO A 449 -4.70 -11.76 -9.76
C PRO A 449 -4.40 -13.24 -10.08
N LYS A 450 -5.40 -14.13 -10.21
CA LYS A 450 -5.23 -15.57 -10.51
C LYS A 450 -4.22 -15.89 -11.63
N ASN A 451 -4.19 -15.10 -12.72
CA ASN A 451 -3.28 -15.35 -13.84
C ASN A 451 -1.80 -15.11 -13.46
N LEU A 452 -1.53 -14.15 -12.59
CA LEU A 452 -0.19 -13.89 -12.05
C LEU A 452 0.32 -15.05 -11.17
N LEU A 453 -0.58 -15.90 -10.70
CA LEU A 453 -0.37 -16.82 -9.59
C LEU A 453 -0.17 -18.30 -9.99
N GLY A 454 -0.19 -18.64 -11.28
CA GLY A 454 0.01 -20.03 -11.75
C GLY A 454 1.45 -20.56 -11.60
N ASN A 455 1.67 -21.84 -11.94
CA ASN A 455 2.91 -22.61 -11.67
C ASN A 455 4.16 -22.28 -12.52
N VAL A 456 4.14 -21.30 -13.42
CA VAL A 456 5.31 -20.94 -14.26
C VAL A 456 6.21 -19.97 -13.49
N GLY A 457 7.53 -20.14 -13.61
CA GLY A 457 8.52 -19.35 -12.87
C GLY A 457 8.31 -17.84 -13.02
N ILE A 458 8.38 -17.13 -11.89
CA ILE A 458 8.19 -15.67 -11.79
C ILE A 458 9.11 -14.94 -12.79
N GLU A 459 10.33 -15.43 -12.99
CA GLU A 459 11.35 -14.86 -13.90
C GLU A 459 10.98 -14.92 -15.39
N GLU A 460 10.24 -15.93 -15.86
CA GLU A 460 9.80 -16.03 -17.27
C GLU A 460 8.60 -15.12 -17.56
N ARG A 461 7.72 -14.91 -16.59
CA ARG A 461 6.48 -14.12 -16.75
C ARG A 461 6.71 -12.62 -16.90
N PHE A 462 7.83 -12.10 -16.37
CA PHE A 462 8.20 -10.69 -16.60
C PHE A 462 8.55 -10.38 -18.06
N ARG A 463 8.82 -11.41 -18.88
CA ARG A 463 9.21 -11.22 -20.29
C ARG A 463 8.06 -11.36 -21.29
N THR A 464 6.92 -11.95 -20.89
CA THR A 464 5.84 -12.29 -21.82
C THR A 464 4.47 -12.05 -21.17
N TYR A 465 3.83 -10.94 -21.55
CA TYR A 465 2.40 -10.59 -21.42
C TYR A 465 1.67 -11.03 -20.11
N ASP A 466 1.50 -10.11 -19.15
CA ASP A 466 0.33 -9.96 -18.24
C ASP A 466 0.61 -9.09 -17.00
N LEU A 467 1.30 -7.94 -17.15
CA LEU A 467 1.38 -6.96 -16.06
C LEU A 467 0.09 -6.11 -16.02
N PRO A 468 -0.39 -5.70 -14.82
CA PRO A 468 -1.56 -4.84 -14.70
C PRO A 468 -1.38 -3.55 -15.52
N LYS A 469 -2.28 -3.32 -16.48
CA LYS A 469 -2.19 -2.20 -17.42
C LYS A 469 -2.50 -0.84 -16.80
N SER A 470 -3.23 -0.84 -15.67
CA SER A 470 -3.64 0.39 -14.97
C SER A 470 -3.54 0.24 -13.44
N PRO A 471 -3.44 1.36 -12.69
CA PRO A 471 -3.51 1.37 -11.22
C PRO A 471 -4.86 0.91 -10.65
N SER A 472 -5.92 0.83 -11.46
CA SER A 472 -7.27 0.43 -11.07
C SER A 472 -7.66 -0.98 -11.52
N HIS A 473 -6.71 -1.73 -12.11
CA HIS A 473 -6.97 -3.01 -12.77
C HIS A 473 -7.62 -4.09 -11.88
N TYR A 474 -7.40 -4.04 -10.56
CA TYR A 474 -7.97 -4.97 -9.57
C TYR A 474 -8.89 -4.26 -8.54
N TYR A 475 -9.37 -3.04 -8.83
CA TYR A 475 -10.19 -2.27 -7.88
C TYR A 475 -11.52 -2.96 -7.53
N LEU A 476 -12.29 -3.40 -8.54
CA LEU A 476 -13.55 -4.12 -8.28
C LEU A 476 -13.31 -5.43 -7.52
N TRP A 477 -12.25 -6.17 -7.86
CA TRP A 477 -11.85 -7.39 -7.14
C TRP A 477 -11.55 -7.11 -5.66
N SER A 478 -10.87 -6.01 -5.35
CA SER A 478 -10.57 -5.64 -3.96
C SER A 478 -11.84 -5.31 -3.18
N LYS A 479 -12.81 -4.61 -3.78
CA LYS A 479 -14.13 -4.34 -3.20
C LYS A 479 -14.90 -5.62 -2.87
N LEU A 480 -15.01 -6.54 -3.83
CA LEU A 480 -15.66 -7.84 -3.63
C LEU A 480 -15.05 -8.61 -2.46
N CYS A 481 -13.72 -8.56 -2.29
CA CYS A 481 -13.05 -9.21 -1.16
C CYS A 481 -13.48 -8.68 0.22
N PHE A 482 -14.03 -7.47 0.33
CA PHE A 482 -14.60 -6.97 1.59
C PHE A 482 -15.94 -7.64 1.93
N HIS A 483 -16.83 -7.84 0.94
CA HIS A 483 -18.06 -8.60 1.14
C HIS A 483 -17.75 -10.04 1.61
N VAL A 484 -16.69 -10.64 1.08
CA VAL A 484 -16.22 -11.97 1.52
C VAL A 484 -15.79 -12.00 2.98
N ARG A 485 -15.15 -10.95 3.50
CA ARG A 485 -14.78 -10.87 4.92
C ARG A 485 -16.02 -10.89 5.81
N HIS A 486 -17.08 -10.17 5.44
CA HIS A 486 -18.37 -10.22 6.16
C HIS A 486 -19.02 -11.60 6.09
N LEU A 487 -19.02 -12.25 4.93
CA LEU A 487 -19.51 -13.64 4.80
C LEU A 487 -18.76 -14.59 5.74
N ARG A 488 -17.43 -14.46 5.87
CA ARG A 488 -16.63 -15.27 6.79
C ARG A 488 -17.08 -15.09 8.25
N GLN A 489 -17.34 -13.86 8.68
CA GLN A 489 -17.82 -13.59 10.04
C GLN A 489 -19.23 -14.14 10.27
N ASN A 490 -20.12 -14.01 9.28
CA ASN A 490 -21.50 -14.50 9.38
C ASN A 490 -21.56 -16.03 9.41
N VAL A 491 -20.75 -16.74 8.59
CA VAL A 491 -20.75 -18.21 8.61
C VAL A 491 -20.26 -18.77 9.94
N GLU A 492 -19.29 -18.12 10.60
CA GLU A 492 -18.84 -18.52 11.93
C GLU A 492 -19.95 -18.39 12.99
N LYS A 493 -20.83 -17.40 12.87
CA LYS A 493 -22.01 -17.25 13.74
C LYS A 493 -23.08 -18.31 13.42
N LEU A 494 -23.33 -18.59 12.14
CA LEU A 494 -24.29 -19.62 11.73
C LEU A 494 -23.88 -21.02 12.20
N LEU A 495 -22.57 -21.34 12.15
CA LEU A 495 -22.02 -22.60 12.66
C LEU A 495 -22.29 -22.84 14.14
N ALA A 496 -22.54 -21.79 14.92
CA ALA A 496 -22.85 -21.90 16.35
C ALA A 496 -24.34 -22.12 16.66
N ILE A 497 -25.23 -21.82 15.70
CA ILE A 497 -26.69 -21.72 15.96
C ILE A 497 -27.48 -22.78 15.19
N LEU A 498 -27.05 -23.14 13.97
CA LEU A 498 -27.80 -24.05 13.10
C LEU A 498 -27.59 -25.52 13.48
N ASP A 499 -28.63 -26.33 13.27
CA ASP A 499 -28.55 -27.78 13.42
C ASP A 499 -27.73 -28.45 12.28
N PRO A 500 -27.27 -29.70 12.46
CA PRO A 500 -26.44 -30.39 11.47
C PRO A 500 -27.10 -30.58 10.09
N GLN A 501 -28.43 -30.63 9.99
CA GLN A 501 -29.13 -30.81 8.72
C GLN A 501 -29.10 -29.51 7.90
N CYS A 502 -29.41 -28.38 8.53
CA CYS A 502 -29.32 -27.06 7.89
C CYS A 502 -27.87 -26.71 7.54
N LEU A 503 -26.90 -27.07 8.39
CA LEU A 503 -25.48 -26.81 8.13
C LEU A 503 -24.98 -27.46 6.83
N ALA A 504 -25.45 -28.66 6.50
CA ALA A 504 -25.03 -29.36 5.28
C ALA A 504 -25.32 -28.55 4.01
N SER A 505 -26.38 -27.73 4.00
CA SER A 505 -26.73 -26.89 2.86
C SER A 505 -25.82 -25.68 2.66
N LEU A 506 -25.12 -25.20 3.71
CA LEU A 506 -24.20 -24.04 3.63
C LEU A 506 -22.92 -24.34 2.84
N PHE A 507 -22.52 -25.61 2.80
CA PHE A 507 -21.20 -26.02 2.35
C PHE A 507 -21.18 -26.29 0.85
N VAL A 508 -21.28 -25.22 0.07
CA VAL A 508 -21.09 -25.27 -1.38
C VAL A 508 -19.63 -25.06 -1.76
N PHE A 509 -19.21 -25.63 -2.88
CA PHE A 509 -17.85 -25.56 -3.39
C PHE A 509 -17.34 -24.12 -3.60
N GLU A 510 -18.22 -23.23 -4.05
CA GLU A 510 -17.99 -21.83 -4.33
C GLU A 510 -17.50 -21.07 -3.09
N THR A 511 -17.93 -21.45 -1.89
CA THR A 511 -17.54 -20.74 -0.66
C THR A 511 -16.03 -20.80 -0.43
N ALA A 512 -15.41 -21.95 -0.67
CA ALA A 512 -13.97 -22.11 -0.52
C ALA A 512 -13.18 -21.26 -1.54
N LYS A 513 -13.69 -21.15 -2.77
CA LYS A 513 -13.09 -20.34 -3.85
C LYS A 513 -13.16 -18.84 -3.54
N VAL A 514 -14.32 -18.38 -3.10
CA VAL A 514 -14.56 -16.99 -2.69
C VAL A 514 -13.66 -16.61 -1.50
N PHE A 515 -13.52 -17.49 -0.51
CA PHE A 515 -12.61 -17.27 0.61
C PHE A 515 -11.14 -17.24 0.19
N TYR A 516 -10.75 -18.03 -0.81
CA TYR A 516 -9.38 -17.99 -1.32
C TYR A 516 -9.02 -16.66 -2.00
N GLU A 517 -9.93 -16.05 -2.76
CA GLU A 517 -9.72 -14.69 -3.31
C GLU A 517 -9.40 -13.69 -2.20
N CYS A 518 -10.15 -13.77 -1.10
CA CYS A 518 -9.92 -12.95 0.08
C CYS A 518 -8.56 -13.24 0.74
N VAL A 519 -8.08 -14.49 0.74
CA VAL A 519 -6.73 -14.84 1.22
C VAL A 519 -5.65 -14.13 0.41
N VAL A 520 -5.76 -14.11 -0.92
CA VAL A 520 -4.82 -13.42 -1.82
C VAL A 520 -4.82 -11.92 -1.51
N HIS A 521 -6.01 -11.32 -1.37
CA HIS A 521 -6.14 -9.91 -1.01
C HIS A 521 -5.54 -9.57 0.36
N LEU A 522 -5.76 -10.42 1.37
CA LEU A 522 -5.19 -10.27 2.71
C LEU A 522 -3.65 -10.38 2.68
N SER A 523 -3.11 -11.33 1.93
CA SER A 523 -1.66 -11.52 1.79
C SER A 523 -1.00 -10.37 1.02
N ALA A 524 -1.63 -9.86 -0.05
CA ALA A 524 -1.18 -8.66 -0.76
C ALA A 524 -1.21 -7.40 0.13
N SER A 525 -2.13 -7.37 1.09
CA SER A 525 -2.30 -6.30 2.07
C SER A 525 -1.40 -6.46 3.32
N GLN A 526 -0.43 -7.38 3.30
CA GLN A 526 0.46 -7.70 4.43
C GLN A 526 -0.23 -8.20 5.72
N LYS A 527 -1.51 -8.60 5.65
CA LYS A 527 -2.27 -9.21 6.76
C LYS A 527 -2.04 -10.74 6.79
N GLN A 528 -0.79 -11.17 6.90
CA GLN A 528 -0.39 -12.58 6.68
C GLN A 528 -1.03 -13.58 7.66
N GLU A 529 -1.20 -13.21 8.93
CA GLU A 529 -1.86 -14.08 9.91
C GLU A 529 -3.34 -14.33 9.58
N GLU A 530 -4.06 -13.27 9.20
CA GLU A 530 -5.47 -13.36 8.81
C GLU A 530 -5.63 -14.11 7.48
N ALA A 531 -4.74 -13.87 6.52
CA ALA A 531 -4.67 -14.64 5.28
C ALA A 531 -4.50 -16.14 5.58
N LYS A 532 -3.62 -16.49 6.53
CA LYS A 532 -3.38 -17.88 6.90
C LYS A 532 -4.57 -18.54 7.59
N ARG A 533 -5.22 -17.85 8.52
CA ARG A 533 -6.44 -18.34 9.20
C ARG A 533 -7.57 -18.56 8.21
N THR A 534 -7.78 -17.60 7.31
CA THR A 534 -8.81 -17.67 6.27
C THR A 534 -8.53 -18.82 5.29
N LEU A 535 -7.26 -19.05 4.94
CA LEU A 535 -6.85 -20.19 4.09
C LEU A 535 -7.11 -21.54 4.77
N ASN A 536 -6.76 -21.68 6.06
CA ASN A 536 -7.03 -22.90 6.82
C ASN A 536 -8.54 -23.17 6.88
N PHE A 537 -9.33 -22.13 7.13
CA PHE A 537 -10.79 -22.23 7.15
C PHE A 537 -11.35 -22.65 5.78
N ALA A 538 -10.90 -22.04 4.68
CA ALA A 538 -11.30 -22.41 3.33
C ALA A 538 -10.99 -23.88 3.01
N TYR A 539 -9.80 -24.37 3.40
CA TYR A 539 -9.47 -25.79 3.22
C TYR A 539 -10.36 -26.73 4.03
N ARG A 540 -10.80 -26.32 5.24
CA ARG A 540 -11.73 -27.13 6.04
C ARG A 540 -13.13 -27.18 5.46
N MET A 541 -13.59 -26.11 4.84
CA MET A 541 -14.91 -26.11 4.19
C MET A 541 -15.00 -27.19 3.10
N LEU A 542 -13.89 -27.51 2.43
CA LEU A 542 -13.85 -28.58 1.43
C LEU A 542 -14.20 -29.96 2.02
N ASP A 543 -13.86 -30.22 3.28
CA ASP A 543 -14.27 -31.46 3.96
C ASP A 543 -15.79 -31.49 4.25
N TRP A 544 -16.42 -30.33 4.35
CA TRP A 544 -17.83 -30.19 4.68
C TRP A 544 -18.76 -30.31 3.47
N ILE A 545 -18.28 -30.12 2.23
CA ILE A 545 -19.05 -30.19 0.96
C ILE A 545 -19.74 -31.54 0.75
N PRO A 546 -20.99 -31.63 0.23
CA PRO A 546 -21.67 -32.90 -0.05
C PRO A 546 -20.87 -33.94 -0.85
N LEU A 547 -21.12 -35.25 -0.59
CA LEU A 547 -20.37 -36.36 -1.22
C LEU A 547 -20.51 -36.39 -2.76
N VAL A 548 -21.67 -35.96 -3.27
CA VAL A 548 -21.98 -35.94 -4.71
C VAL A 548 -21.07 -34.96 -5.46
N GLU A 549 -20.77 -33.82 -4.85
CA GLU A 549 -19.91 -32.78 -5.44
C GLU A 549 -18.41 -33.08 -5.31
N CYS A 550 -18.02 -33.98 -4.38
CA CYS A 550 -16.62 -34.26 -4.08
C CYS A 550 -15.76 -34.63 -5.31
N ALA A 551 -16.33 -35.30 -6.32
CA ALA A 551 -15.59 -35.66 -7.54
C ALA A 551 -15.24 -34.43 -8.40
N ALA A 552 -16.15 -33.47 -8.52
CA ALA A 552 -15.90 -32.21 -9.23
C ALA A 552 -14.89 -31.33 -8.49
N VAL A 553 -14.96 -31.33 -7.15
CA VAL A 553 -13.96 -30.67 -6.28
C VAL A 553 -12.58 -31.30 -6.48
N GLU A 554 -12.48 -32.62 -6.51
CA GLU A 554 -11.22 -33.34 -6.70
C GLU A 554 -10.57 -33.03 -8.06
N SER A 555 -11.35 -32.99 -9.15
CA SER A 555 -10.86 -32.57 -10.48
C SER A 555 -10.36 -31.13 -10.45
N SER A 556 -11.17 -30.20 -9.94
CA SER A 556 -10.82 -28.77 -9.91
C SER A 556 -9.58 -28.47 -9.07
N LEU A 557 -9.41 -29.18 -7.95
CA LEU A 557 -8.22 -29.08 -7.10
C LEU A 557 -6.97 -29.62 -7.81
N SER A 558 -7.12 -30.70 -8.58
CA SER A 558 -6.03 -31.33 -9.35
C SER A 558 -5.55 -30.43 -10.49
N ASP A 559 -6.45 -29.68 -11.12
CA ASP A 559 -6.15 -28.71 -12.19
C ASP A 559 -5.57 -27.38 -11.66
N ASN A 560 -5.27 -27.29 -10.36
CA ASN A 560 -4.73 -26.10 -9.69
C ASN A 560 -5.61 -24.83 -9.78
N SER A 561 -6.88 -24.94 -10.18
CA SER A 561 -7.76 -23.78 -10.41
C SER A 561 -8.27 -23.09 -9.13
N LEU A 562 -8.28 -23.79 -8.00
CA LEU A 562 -8.77 -23.26 -6.71
C LEU A 562 -7.71 -22.56 -5.86
N PHE A 563 -6.50 -23.12 -5.79
CA PHE A 563 -5.41 -22.66 -4.91
C PHE A 563 -4.09 -22.62 -5.70
N PRO A 564 -3.93 -21.72 -6.68
CA PRO A 564 -2.72 -21.62 -7.50
C PRO A 564 -1.49 -21.10 -6.72
N SER A 565 -1.67 -20.29 -5.67
CA SER A 565 -0.58 -19.67 -4.91
C SER A 565 -0.28 -20.33 -3.58
N ARG A 566 0.97 -20.22 -3.16
CA ARG A 566 1.40 -20.48 -1.79
C ARG A 566 1.39 -19.16 -1.00
N ILE A 567 0.90 -19.22 0.24
CA ILE A 567 0.78 -18.07 1.15
C ILE A 567 1.85 -18.22 2.23
N PRO A 568 2.69 -17.20 2.42
CA PRO A 568 2.56 -15.80 2.00
C PRO A 568 2.95 -15.56 0.53
N LEU A 569 2.32 -14.59 -0.13
CA LEU A 569 2.66 -14.20 -1.50
C LEU A 569 4.08 -13.62 -1.57
N PRO A 570 4.85 -13.85 -2.65
CA PRO A 570 6.11 -13.12 -2.90
C PRO A 570 5.92 -11.61 -2.85
N LYS A 571 6.91 -10.88 -2.31
CA LYS A 571 6.80 -9.44 -2.04
C LYS A 571 6.50 -8.61 -3.28
N LEU A 572 7.14 -8.96 -4.40
CA LEU A 572 6.91 -8.31 -5.69
C LEU A 572 5.45 -8.39 -6.12
N LEU A 573 4.81 -9.55 -5.94
CA LEU A 573 3.38 -9.74 -6.23
C LEU A 573 2.49 -8.96 -5.26
N GLN A 574 2.85 -8.88 -3.97
CA GLN A 574 2.11 -8.06 -3.01
C GLN A 574 2.08 -6.58 -3.44
N ILE A 575 3.23 -6.03 -3.83
CA ILE A 575 3.36 -4.64 -4.27
C ILE A 575 2.57 -4.40 -5.55
N LEU A 576 2.72 -5.27 -6.55
CA LEU A 576 2.02 -5.16 -7.83
C LEU A 576 0.50 -5.20 -7.64
N ILE A 577 -0.03 -6.19 -6.91
CA ILE A 577 -1.46 -6.31 -6.66
C ILE A 577 -1.98 -5.08 -5.92
N LYS A 578 -1.28 -4.61 -4.86
CA LYS A 578 -1.71 -3.46 -4.07
C LYS A 578 -1.74 -2.17 -4.88
N LYS A 579 -0.75 -1.91 -5.75
CA LYS A 579 -0.72 -0.74 -6.64
C LYS A 579 -1.84 -0.75 -7.69
N SER A 580 -2.40 -1.92 -7.98
CA SER A 580 -3.49 -2.09 -8.95
C SER A 580 -4.89 -2.08 -8.34
N CYS A 581 -5.01 -1.87 -7.03
CA CYS A 581 -6.30 -1.80 -6.33
C CYS A 581 -6.81 -0.37 -6.10
N VAL A 582 -6.25 0.63 -6.80
CA VAL A 582 -6.59 2.05 -6.58
C VAL A 582 -7.93 2.38 -7.27
N PRO A 583 -8.85 3.14 -6.64
CA PRO A 583 -10.08 3.58 -7.29
C PRO A 583 -9.80 4.32 -8.60
N PRO A 584 -10.62 4.12 -9.65
CA PRO A 584 -10.51 4.92 -10.85
C PRO A 584 -10.79 6.39 -10.52
N ILE A 585 -9.90 7.28 -10.95
CA ILE A 585 -10.13 8.72 -10.90
C ILE A 585 -11.18 9.00 -11.96
N ASN A 586 -12.45 9.11 -11.58
CA ASN A 586 -13.48 9.54 -12.51
C ASN A 586 -13.22 10.99 -12.89
N SER A 587 -12.70 11.17 -14.11
CA SER A 587 -13.01 12.30 -14.97
C SER A 587 -14.52 12.48 -15.00
N LEU A 588 -14.97 13.66 -14.60
CA LEU A 588 -16.31 14.16 -14.87
C LEU A 588 -16.62 13.97 -16.36
N GLU A 589 -17.47 12.99 -16.71
CA GLU A 589 -18.25 13.08 -17.93
C GLU A 589 -19.44 12.11 -17.94
N SER A 590 -20.51 12.60 -18.58
CA SER A 590 -21.76 11.95 -18.99
C SER A 590 -22.89 11.80 -17.96
N LEU A 591 -23.77 12.81 -17.93
CA LEU A 591 -25.22 12.59 -17.92
C LEU A 591 -25.85 13.46 -19.03
N ASP A 592 -26.06 12.77 -20.15
CA ASP A 592 -27.06 12.89 -21.23
C ASP A 592 -27.56 14.25 -21.76
N GLU A 593 -27.52 14.28 -23.08
CA GLU A 593 -28.27 15.13 -24.00
C GLU A 593 -29.79 14.99 -23.85
N GLN A 594 -30.49 16.12 -23.76
CA GLN A 594 -31.70 16.37 -24.55
C GLN A 594 -31.68 17.85 -25.02
N PRO A 595 -32.21 18.16 -26.22
CA PRO A 595 -31.88 19.36 -26.96
C PRO A 595 -32.79 20.54 -26.59
N SER A 596 -32.18 21.68 -26.24
CA SER A 596 -32.87 22.97 -26.25
C SER A 596 -31.94 24.08 -26.76
N ALA A 597 -32.26 24.53 -27.97
CA ALA A 597 -32.08 25.85 -28.56
C ALA A 597 -31.28 26.94 -27.78
N VAL A 598 -30.28 27.46 -28.50
CA VAL A 598 -29.88 28.88 -28.65
C VAL A 598 -28.90 29.50 -27.64
N ALA A 599 -27.81 30.00 -28.27
CA ALA A 599 -26.89 31.08 -27.89
C ALA A 599 -25.78 30.80 -26.86
N LYS A 600 -24.53 30.71 -27.36
CA LYS A 600 -23.34 31.43 -26.85
C LYS A 600 -22.13 31.20 -27.76
N ASP A 601 -21.88 32.15 -28.67
CA ASP A 601 -20.63 32.22 -29.44
C ASP A 601 -20.03 33.64 -29.43
N SER A 602 -20.35 34.45 -28.42
CA SER A 602 -19.86 35.85 -28.29
C SER A 602 -18.65 36.03 -27.38
N GLY A 603 -18.35 35.08 -26.47
CA GLY A 603 -17.33 35.26 -25.43
C GLY A 603 -15.88 35.07 -25.89
N PHE A 604 -15.63 34.13 -26.81
CA PHE A 604 -14.27 33.84 -27.28
C PHE A 604 -13.71 34.94 -28.19
N SER A 605 -14.56 35.55 -29.03
CA SER A 605 -14.14 36.64 -29.93
C SER A 605 -13.69 37.91 -29.17
N GLU A 606 -14.27 38.20 -28.02
CA GLU A 606 -13.92 39.39 -27.23
C GLU A 606 -12.64 39.19 -26.40
N LEU A 607 -12.45 37.98 -25.86
CA LEU A 607 -11.20 37.61 -25.17
C LEU A 607 -10.00 37.67 -26.12
N GLU A 608 -10.12 37.16 -27.34
CA GLU A 608 -9.07 37.25 -28.37
C GLU A 608 -8.67 38.69 -28.69
N LYS A 609 -9.66 39.59 -28.87
CA LYS A 609 -9.40 41.02 -29.12
C LYS A 609 -8.66 41.69 -27.95
N ASN A 610 -9.01 41.35 -26.72
CA ASN A 610 -8.38 41.93 -25.53
C ASN A 610 -6.94 41.42 -25.32
N VAL A 611 -6.70 40.12 -25.49
CA VAL A 611 -5.35 39.54 -25.43
C VAL A 611 -4.44 40.16 -26.49
N GLU A 612 -4.94 40.30 -27.72
CA GLU A 612 -4.19 40.91 -28.82
C GLU A 612 -3.90 42.41 -28.58
N LYS A 613 -4.84 43.16 -27.99
CA LYS A 613 -4.64 44.55 -27.59
C LYS A 613 -3.47 44.70 -26.61
N HIS A 614 -3.43 43.88 -25.55
CA HIS A 614 -2.35 43.92 -24.56
C HIS A 614 -1.00 43.46 -25.15
N ARG A 615 -1.00 42.48 -26.07
CA ARG A 615 0.21 42.07 -26.81
C ARG A 615 0.77 43.22 -27.66
N LEU A 616 -0.08 43.95 -28.38
CA LEU A 616 0.32 45.09 -29.20
C LEU A 616 0.82 46.26 -28.35
N GLU A 617 0.20 46.51 -27.19
CA GLU A 617 0.67 47.54 -26.27
C GLU A 617 2.05 47.19 -25.70
N GLY A 618 2.26 45.95 -25.26
CA GLY A 618 3.57 45.46 -24.84
C GLY A 618 4.65 45.63 -25.93
N ASN A 619 4.31 45.33 -27.19
CA ASN A 619 5.22 45.53 -28.32
C ASN A 619 5.55 47.01 -28.55
N LYS A 620 4.58 47.92 -28.40
CA LYS A 620 4.80 49.38 -28.53
C LYS A 620 5.70 49.91 -27.42
N SER A 621 5.43 49.55 -26.17
CA SER A 621 6.23 49.94 -25.01
C SER A 621 7.66 49.41 -25.12
N PHE A 622 7.83 48.16 -25.58
CA PHE A 622 9.14 47.58 -25.84
C PHE A 622 9.95 48.37 -26.88
N LYS A 623 9.32 48.79 -27.99
CA LYS A 623 9.97 49.63 -29.03
C LYS A 623 10.35 51.03 -28.54
N ARG A 624 9.62 51.58 -27.56
CA ARG A 624 9.90 52.89 -26.93
C ARG A 624 10.97 52.81 -25.83
N GLY A 625 11.52 51.63 -25.54
CA GLY A 625 12.48 51.41 -24.44
C GLY A 625 11.85 51.37 -23.05
N GLN A 626 10.51 51.35 -22.97
CA GLN A 626 9.73 51.28 -21.73
C GLN A 626 9.52 49.81 -21.33
N TYR A 627 10.59 49.18 -20.82
CA TYR A 627 10.61 47.73 -20.63
C TYR A 627 9.78 47.24 -19.43
N LYS A 628 9.56 48.06 -18.40
CA LYS A 628 8.72 47.70 -17.25
C LYS A 628 7.25 47.63 -17.67
N GLU A 629 6.80 48.66 -18.37
CA GLU A 629 5.46 48.78 -18.94
C GLU A 629 5.18 47.67 -19.95
N ALA A 630 6.21 47.27 -20.73
CA ALA A 630 6.11 46.11 -21.61
C ALA A 630 5.90 44.79 -20.84
N VAL A 631 6.62 44.57 -19.74
CA VAL A 631 6.44 43.37 -18.87
C VAL A 631 5.02 43.32 -18.30
N ASP A 632 4.50 44.45 -17.81
CA ASP A 632 3.17 44.52 -17.20
C ASP A 632 2.07 44.20 -18.23
N ALA A 633 2.18 44.77 -19.44
CA ALA A 633 1.26 44.50 -20.54
C ALA A 633 1.30 43.03 -20.98
N TYR A 634 2.47 42.42 -21.13
CA TYR A 634 2.57 40.99 -21.46
C TYR A 634 2.08 40.08 -20.34
N SER A 635 2.33 40.43 -19.08
CA SER A 635 1.86 39.64 -17.92
C SER A 635 0.34 39.65 -17.84
N THR A 636 -0.28 40.80 -18.06
CA THR A 636 -1.75 40.91 -18.14
C THR A 636 -2.32 40.01 -19.25
N ALA A 637 -1.70 40.03 -20.44
CA ALA A 637 -2.13 39.16 -21.54
C ALA A 637 -1.97 37.65 -21.22
N ILE A 638 -0.91 37.28 -20.51
CA ILE A 638 -0.66 35.89 -20.08
C ILE A 638 -1.70 35.47 -19.04
N ASP A 639 -1.93 36.27 -18.00
CA ASP A 639 -2.85 35.93 -16.90
C ASP A 639 -4.31 35.81 -17.40
N MET A 640 -4.70 36.64 -18.37
CA MET A 640 -6.03 36.57 -19.00
C MET A 640 -6.24 35.31 -19.85
N SER A 641 -5.18 34.72 -20.41
CA SER A 641 -5.29 33.66 -21.40
C SER A 641 -4.75 32.30 -20.96
N ARG A 642 -4.00 32.22 -19.86
CA ARG A 642 -3.15 31.06 -19.45
C ARG A 642 -3.84 29.69 -19.49
N ASP A 643 -5.11 29.63 -19.09
CA ASP A 643 -5.91 28.40 -19.00
C ASP A 643 -6.99 28.31 -20.09
N THR A 644 -6.83 29.05 -21.18
CA THR A 644 -7.78 29.14 -22.30
C THR A 644 -7.10 28.77 -23.63
N PRO A 645 -7.84 28.33 -24.65
CA PRO A 645 -7.28 28.04 -25.98
C PRO A 645 -6.70 29.26 -26.72
N VAL A 646 -6.94 30.48 -26.21
CA VAL A 646 -6.45 31.76 -26.77
C VAL A 646 -4.98 32.05 -26.39
N PHE A 647 -4.39 31.28 -25.45
CA PHE A 647 -3.02 31.51 -24.99
C PHE A 647 -1.98 31.46 -26.12
N ASN A 648 -1.34 32.59 -26.39
CA ASN A 648 -0.23 32.67 -27.34
C ASN A 648 1.12 32.64 -26.60
N ALA A 649 1.84 31.53 -26.72
CA ALA A 649 3.13 31.36 -26.06
C ALA A 649 4.22 32.36 -26.49
N LEU A 650 4.07 33.06 -27.63
CA LEU A 650 4.99 34.15 -28.02
C LEU A 650 5.05 35.27 -26.97
N LEU A 651 3.99 35.45 -26.15
CA LEU A 651 3.98 36.37 -25.02
C LEU A 651 5.11 36.07 -24.03
N LEU A 652 5.41 34.80 -23.77
CA LEU A 652 6.52 34.39 -22.90
C LEU A 652 7.87 34.83 -23.47
N THR A 653 8.08 34.65 -24.78
CA THR A 653 9.34 35.06 -25.43
C THR A 653 9.53 36.58 -25.46
N ASN A 654 8.44 37.33 -25.65
CA ASN A 654 8.46 38.79 -25.66
C ASN A 654 8.70 39.35 -24.25
N ARG A 655 8.08 38.75 -23.23
CA ARG A 655 8.30 39.13 -21.83
C ARG A 655 9.71 38.78 -21.36
N ALA A 656 10.24 37.62 -21.76
CA ALA A 656 11.64 37.25 -21.51
C ALA A 656 12.62 38.28 -22.11
N SER A 657 12.37 38.80 -23.32
CA SER A 657 13.17 39.90 -23.89
C SER A 657 13.16 41.16 -23.03
N ALA A 658 11.99 41.53 -22.50
CA ALA A 658 11.87 42.72 -21.65
C ALA A 658 12.59 42.51 -20.30
N TYR A 659 12.48 41.32 -19.72
CA TYR A 659 13.23 40.96 -18.52
C TYR A 659 14.75 40.99 -18.72
N ILE A 660 15.27 40.51 -19.86
CA ILE A 660 16.70 40.60 -20.20
C ILE A 660 17.15 42.07 -20.24
N LYS A 661 16.37 42.97 -20.86
CA LYS A 661 16.67 44.40 -20.89
C LYS A 661 16.59 45.09 -19.52
N LEU A 662 15.81 44.53 -18.59
CA LEU A 662 15.71 44.96 -17.19
C LEU A 662 16.74 44.28 -16.28
N ASN A 663 17.64 43.44 -16.81
CA ASN A 663 18.58 42.62 -16.05
C ASN A 663 17.92 41.66 -15.02
N LYS A 664 16.67 41.28 -15.25
CA LYS A 664 15.92 40.28 -14.47
C LYS A 664 16.10 38.88 -15.08
N LEU A 665 17.32 38.36 -14.97
CA LEU A 665 17.75 37.18 -15.72
C LEU A 665 17.03 35.88 -15.28
N ASP A 666 16.73 35.72 -13.99
CA ASP A 666 16.06 34.51 -13.47
C ASP A 666 14.61 34.40 -13.96
N ASP A 667 13.88 35.53 -14.00
CA ASP A 667 12.52 35.60 -14.54
C ASP A 667 12.51 35.31 -16.06
N ALA A 668 13.49 35.87 -16.79
CA ALA A 668 13.66 35.59 -18.22
C ALA A 668 13.94 34.10 -18.49
N LEU A 669 14.76 33.47 -17.65
CA LEU A 669 15.10 32.05 -17.76
C LEU A 669 13.88 31.15 -17.48
N LYS A 670 13.02 31.54 -16.54
CA LYS A 670 11.76 30.85 -16.26
C LYS A 670 10.82 30.89 -17.47
N ASP A 671 10.57 32.08 -18.04
CA ASP A 671 9.72 32.25 -19.22
C ASP A 671 10.31 31.52 -20.45
N ALA A 672 11.62 31.55 -20.63
CA ALA A 672 12.29 30.85 -21.73
C ALA A 672 12.15 29.32 -21.61
N ASN A 673 12.31 28.75 -20.42
CA ASN A 673 12.13 27.31 -20.21
C ASN A 673 10.65 26.88 -20.34
N GLU A 674 9.69 27.68 -19.87
CA GLU A 674 8.26 27.41 -20.07
C GLU A 674 7.87 27.48 -21.55
N TYR A 675 8.49 28.36 -22.33
CA TYR A 675 8.30 28.39 -23.77
C TYR A 675 8.89 27.14 -24.46
N ILE A 676 10.13 26.75 -24.11
CA ILE A 676 10.82 25.59 -24.68
C ILE A 676 10.06 24.28 -24.41
N SER A 677 9.44 24.12 -23.22
CA SER A 677 8.66 22.91 -22.93
C SER A 677 7.41 22.76 -23.81
N ARG A 678 6.84 23.87 -24.29
CA ARG A 678 5.68 23.88 -25.21
C ARG A 678 6.12 23.81 -26.68
N PHE A 679 7.21 24.49 -27.04
CA PHE A 679 7.73 24.59 -28.41
C PHE A 679 9.22 24.23 -28.46
N PRO A 680 9.56 22.93 -28.35
CA PRO A 680 10.95 22.47 -28.19
C PRO A 680 11.83 22.65 -29.43
N ASP A 681 11.23 22.90 -30.59
CA ASP A 681 11.92 23.08 -31.87
C ASP A 681 11.97 24.56 -32.32
N CYS A 682 11.74 25.52 -31.41
CA CYS A 682 11.70 26.95 -31.75
C CYS A 682 12.94 27.68 -31.21
N TRP A 683 13.75 28.23 -32.12
CA TRP A 683 15.02 28.90 -31.78
C TRP A 683 14.85 30.09 -30.83
N LYS A 684 13.72 30.80 -30.87
CA LYS A 684 13.47 31.99 -30.04
C LYS A 684 13.56 31.68 -28.55
N GLY A 685 13.03 30.54 -28.11
CA GLY A 685 13.11 30.11 -26.71
C GLY A 685 14.55 29.92 -26.25
N TYR A 686 15.32 29.16 -27.03
CA TYR A 686 16.74 28.90 -26.74
C TYR A 686 17.60 30.16 -26.81
N ALA A 687 17.33 31.07 -27.74
CA ALA A 687 18.03 32.35 -27.82
C ALA A 687 17.79 33.22 -26.58
N ARG A 688 16.56 33.24 -26.03
CA ARG A 688 16.26 33.94 -24.77
C ARG A 688 16.91 33.25 -23.57
N LYS A 689 16.91 31.91 -23.55
CA LYS A 689 17.61 31.13 -22.51
C LYS A 689 19.11 31.40 -22.52
N ALA A 690 19.74 31.43 -23.69
CA ALA A 690 21.17 31.71 -23.85
C ALA A 690 21.53 33.10 -23.30
N LEU A 691 20.74 34.13 -23.62
CA LEU A 691 20.95 35.50 -23.15
C LEU A 691 20.63 35.71 -21.66
N ALA A 692 19.83 34.83 -21.05
CA ALA A 692 19.48 34.89 -19.64
C ALA A 692 20.45 34.11 -18.74
N LEU A 693 21.18 33.14 -19.28
CA LEU A 693 22.11 32.30 -18.52
C LEU A 693 23.40 33.05 -18.15
N ARG A 694 23.79 32.95 -16.88
CA ARG A 694 25.05 33.53 -16.37
C ARG A 694 26.25 32.60 -16.53
N GLU A 695 26.02 31.28 -16.56
CA GLU A 695 27.07 30.29 -16.77
C GLU A 695 27.41 30.20 -18.27
N LYS A 696 28.66 30.53 -18.62
CA LYS A 696 29.13 30.63 -20.01
C LYS A 696 28.86 29.35 -20.83
N VAL A 697 29.16 28.17 -20.28
CA VAL A 697 28.99 26.89 -21.00
C VAL A 697 27.52 26.57 -21.26
N SER A 698 26.66 26.70 -20.25
CA SER A 698 25.21 26.50 -20.41
C SER A 698 24.60 27.50 -21.39
N ALA A 699 25.08 28.75 -21.39
CA ALA A 699 24.68 29.77 -22.36
C ALA A 699 25.11 29.42 -23.80
N GLU A 700 26.35 28.94 -23.99
CA GLU A 700 26.87 28.47 -25.29
C GLU A 700 26.07 27.26 -25.81
N ILE A 701 25.70 26.30 -24.96
CA ILE A 701 24.83 25.16 -25.34
C ILE A 701 23.47 25.64 -25.83
N ALA A 702 22.81 26.53 -25.08
CA ALA A 702 21.52 27.09 -25.48
C ALA A 702 21.65 27.90 -26.78
N ALA A 703 22.75 28.63 -26.97
CA ALA A 703 23.03 29.38 -28.18
C ALA A 703 23.24 28.45 -29.40
N ALA A 704 23.95 27.33 -29.23
CA ALA A 704 24.16 26.34 -30.30
C ALA A 704 22.85 25.66 -30.72
N ILE A 705 21.98 25.30 -29.77
CA ILE A 705 20.64 24.77 -30.08
C ILE A 705 19.77 25.83 -30.78
N ALA A 706 19.85 27.10 -30.37
CA ALA A 706 19.15 28.19 -31.06
C ALA A 706 19.64 28.35 -32.50
N TYR A 707 20.95 28.25 -32.74
CA TYR A 707 21.54 28.31 -34.07
C TYR A 707 21.05 27.15 -34.96
N TYR A 708 21.05 25.92 -34.43
CA TYR A 708 20.54 24.74 -35.13
C TYR A 708 19.08 24.93 -35.61
N HIS A 709 18.15 25.25 -34.69
CA HIS A 709 16.73 25.38 -35.03
C HIS A 709 16.41 26.58 -35.94
N CYS A 710 17.22 27.65 -35.88
CA CYS A 710 17.07 28.80 -36.76
C CYS A 710 17.53 28.47 -38.19
N TYR A 711 18.66 27.78 -38.30
CA TYR A 711 19.25 27.42 -39.57
C TYR A 711 18.44 26.34 -40.29
N GLU A 712 17.97 25.30 -39.58
CA GLU A 712 17.20 24.19 -40.16
C GLU A 712 15.82 24.63 -40.68
N LYS A 713 15.10 25.49 -39.94
CA LYS A 713 13.72 25.86 -40.29
C LYS A 713 13.61 27.03 -41.26
N ASP A 714 14.40 28.08 -41.03
CA ASP A 714 14.23 29.35 -41.75
C ASP A 714 15.34 29.57 -42.79
N GLY A 715 16.41 28.75 -42.81
CA GLY A 715 17.59 28.96 -43.64
C GLY A 715 18.41 30.19 -43.25
N ILE A 716 18.06 30.83 -42.12
CA ILE A 716 18.59 32.11 -41.65
C ILE A 716 19.63 31.86 -40.56
N CYS A 717 20.76 32.55 -40.66
CA CYS A 717 21.80 32.52 -39.63
C CYS A 717 21.46 33.49 -38.49
N ILE A 718 21.11 32.97 -37.31
CA ILE A 718 20.79 33.81 -36.13
C ILE A 718 21.90 34.82 -35.78
N PHE A 719 23.17 34.46 -36.05
CA PHE A 719 24.33 35.33 -35.81
C PHE A 719 24.40 36.54 -36.74
N SER A 720 23.66 36.60 -37.86
CA SER A 720 23.61 37.79 -38.73
C SER A 720 22.38 38.66 -38.49
N GLU A 721 21.24 38.06 -38.11
CA GLU A 721 19.95 38.77 -38.04
C GLU A 721 19.56 39.26 -36.63
N TYR A 722 20.14 38.67 -35.56
CA TYR A 722 19.74 39.01 -34.19
C TYR A 722 20.89 39.63 -33.38
N LYS A 723 21.08 40.95 -33.56
CA LYS A 723 22.18 41.74 -32.98
C LYS A 723 22.48 41.48 -31.49
N PRO A 724 21.50 41.44 -30.56
CA PRO A 724 21.79 41.13 -29.15
C PRO A 724 22.40 39.74 -28.92
N PHE A 725 22.10 38.78 -29.78
CA PHE A 725 22.65 37.43 -29.73
C PHE A 725 24.04 37.37 -30.39
N THR A 726 24.24 38.10 -31.50
CA THR A 726 25.55 38.27 -32.13
C THR A 726 26.55 38.92 -31.18
N ASP A 727 26.15 40.01 -30.52
CA ASP A 727 27.02 40.75 -29.58
C ASP A 727 27.44 39.87 -28.40
N ALA A 728 26.59 38.95 -27.95
CA ALA A 728 26.84 38.07 -26.81
C ALA A 728 27.66 36.80 -27.15
N PHE A 729 27.60 36.30 -28.39
CA PHE A 729 28.18 35.01 -28.80
C PHE A 729 29.06 35.07 -30.07
N SER A 730 29.70 36.21 -30.33
CA SER A 730 30.41 36.51 -31.59
C SER A 730 31.45 35.47 -32.02
N GLY A 731 32.16 34.83 -31.08
CA GLY A 731 33.17 33.78 -31.35
C GLY A 731 32.66 32.34 -31.25
N LEU A 732 31.35 32.11 -31.03
CA LEU A 732 30.81 30.75 -30.89
C LEU A 732 30.54 30.08 -32.25
N LYS A 733 30.17 30.87 -33.27
CA LYS A 733 29.77 30.34 -34.59
C LYS A 733 30.84 29.45 -35.24
N GLU A 734 32.11 29.83 -35.13
CA GLU A 734 33.25 29.10 -35.71
C GLU A 734 33.58 27.80 -34.97
N ARG A 735 32.97 27.57 -33.79
CA ARG A 735 33.17 26.39 -32.95
C ARG A 735 31.94 25.45 -32.91
N ILE A 736 30.88 25.76 -33.66
CA ILE A 736 29.68 24.91 -33.74
C ILE A 736 29.72 24.07 -35.01
N ASP A 737 29.68 22.75 -34.85
CA ASP A 737 29.54 21.80 -35.95
C ASP A 737 28.14 21.14 -35.88
N ILE A 738 27.33 21.33 -36.93
CA ILE A 738 26.02 20.68 -37.05
C ILE A 738 26.21 19.33 -37.74
N CYS A 739 25.97 18.25 -37.00
CA CYS A 739 26.17 16.89 -37.49
C CYS A 739 24.82 16.20 -37.66
N ASN A 740 24.31 16.05 -38.88
CA ASN A 740 23.03 15.37 -39.15
C ASN A 740 23.22 13.90 -39.58
N THR A 741 24.44 13.47 -39.83
CA THR A 741 24.78 12.08 -40.19
C THR A 741 25.89 11.54 -39.29
N VAL A 742 25.99 10.21 -39.19
CA VAL A 742 27.06 9.55 -38.43
C VAL A 742 28.44 9.88 -38.98
N LEU A 743 28.59 10.02 -40.31
CA LEU A 743 29.86 10.40 -40.95
C LEU A 743 30.29 11.81 -40.54
N GLN A 744 29.38 12.80 -40.57
CA GLN A 744 29.67 14.16 -40.12
C GLN A 744 30.08 14.20 -38.64
N LEU A 745 29.44 13.38 -37.79
CA LEU A 745 29.82 13.26 -36.39
C LEU A 745 31.24 12.71 -36.24
N ILE A 746 31.59 11.65 -36.99
CA ILE A 746 32.93 11.06 -36.94
C ILE A 746 33.99 12.05 -37.46
N ASP A 747 33.74 12.71 -38.60
CA ASP A 747 34.67 13.69 -39.18
C ASP A 747 34.89 14.88 -38.23
N ALA A 748 33.83 15.36 -37.57
CA ALA A 748 33.93 16.43 -36.57
C ALA A 748 34.77 15.99 -35.36
N LEU A 749 34.54 14.79 -34.82
CA LEU A 749 35.33 14.21 -33.73
C LEU A 749 36.80 14.01 -34.11
N GLU A 750 37.11 13.62 -35.35
CA GLU A 750 38.48 13.52 -35.84
C GLU A 750 39.16 14.89 -35.91
N SER A 751 38.44 15.92 -36.35
CA SER A 751 38.97 17.29 -36.44
C SER A 751 39.26 17.93 -35.07
N CYS A 752 38.53 17.52 -34.02
CA CYS A 752 38.77 17.97 -32.63
C CYS A 752 40.16 17.54 -32.08
N ASN A 753 40.85 16.60 -32.72
CA ASN A 753 42.16 16.11 -32.26
C ASN A 753 43.36 16.99 -32.66
N THR A 754 43.16 18.13 -33.34
CA THR A 754 44.26 18.82 -34.03
C THR A 754 44.61 20.26 -33.63
N GLN A 755 43.80 21.02 -32.86
CA GLN A 755 44.13 22.43 -32.55
C GLN A 755 43.60 22.97 -31.20
N ASP A 756 44.41 23.85 -30.58
CA ASP A 756 44.24 24.75 -29.41
C ASP A 756 43.43 24.30 -28.17
N LEU A 757 44.13 24.20 -27.03
CA LEU A 757 43.73 23.57 -25.76
C LEU A 757 42.69 24.34 -24.89
N ASP A 758 42.28 25.56 -25.26
CA ASP A 758 41.48 26.41 -24.37
C ASP A 758 40.00 26.60 -24.75
N CYS A 759 39.55 26.21 -25.96
CA CYS A 759 38.15 26.39 -26.40
C CYS A 759 37.48 25.08 -26.83
N LEU A 760 36.42 24.65 -26.13
CA LEU A 760 35.64 23.45 -26.49
C LEU A 760 34.83 23.64 -27.78
N ARG A 761 34.80 22.64 -28.67
CA ARG A 761 33.87 22.62 -29.81
C ARG A 761 32.48 22.14 -29.39
N VAL A 762 31.43 22.66 -30.03
CA VAL A 762 30.03 22.29 -29.76
C VAL A 762 29.45 21.53 -30.94
N LEU A 763 29.26 20.22 -30.79
CA LEU A 763 28.67 19.35 -31.80
C LEU A 763 27.16 19.23 -31.55
N VAL A 764 26.34 19.70 -32.49
CA VAL A 764 24.87 19.62 -32.37
C VAL A 764 24.34 18.48 -33.23
N LEU A 765 23.63 17.55 -32.61
CA LEU A 765 23.07 16.36 -33.24
C LEU A 765 21.58 16.54 -33.52
N GLY A 766 21.21 16.62 -34.80
CA GLY A 766 19.83 16.83 -35.25
C GLY A 766 19.02 15.57 -35.53
N SER A 767 19.68 14.51 -35.98
CA SER A 767 19.00 13.27 -36.40
C SER A 767 18.49 12.46 -35.20
N LYS A 768 17.39 11.72 -35.41
CA LYS A 768 16.78 10.91 -34.36
C LYS A 768 17.70 9.80 -33.86
N GLU A 769 18.45 9.17 -34.76
CA GLU A 769 19.32 8.04 -34.40
C GLU A 769 20.67 8.11 -35.12
N TYR A 770 21.74 7.86 -34.36
CA TYR A 770 23.12 7.72 -34.83
C TYR A 770 23.59 6.33 -34.47
N ILE A 771 23.74 5.46 -35.48
CA ILE A 771 24.19 4.08 -35.29
C ILE A 771 25.69 4.02 -35.55
N ILE A 772 26.44 3.76 -34.48
CA ILE A 772 27.89 3.59 -34.49
C ILE A 772 28.17 2.09 -34.51
N HIS A 773 28.81 1.61 -35.58
CA HIS A 773 29.23 0.22 -35.72
C HIS A 773 30.76 0.12 -35.77
N THR A 774 31.30 -1.03 -35.41
CA THR A 774 32.74 -1.36 -35.49
C THR A 774 33.37 -1.20 -36.87
N ASN A 775 32.55 -1.17 -37.93
CA ASN A 775 33.01 -1.05 -39.32
C ASN A 775 32.98 0.40 -39.81
N THR A 776 32.34 1.30 -39.06
CA THR A 776 32.22 2.72 -39.37
C THR A 776 33.47 3.50 -38.96
N THR A 777 34.30 2.93 -38.08
CA THR A 777 35.57 3.52 -37.64
C THR A 777 36.69 3.20 -38.66
N ARG A 778 37.29 4.21 -39.29
CA ARG A 778 38.47 4.06 -40.17
C ARG A 778 39.73 3.53 -39.43
N PHE A 779 39.65 3.32 -38.12
CA PHE A 779 40.71 2.79 -37.27
C PHE A 779 40.83 1.26 -37.36
N LEU A 780 41.50 0.77 -38.40
CA LEU A 780 42.18 -0.53 -38.39
C LEU A 780 43.69 -0.29 -38.40
N ARG A 781 44.22 0.30 -37.32
CA ARG A 781 45.66 0.21 -37.02
C ARG A 781 45.83 -0.28 -35.60
N ARG A 782 46.42 -1.48 -35.50
CA ARG A 782 46.86 -2.20 -34.29
C ARG A 782 45.77 -2.87 -33.45
N GLY A 783 45.24 -4.00 -33.91
CA GLY A 783 44.86 -5.17 -33.08
C GLY A 783 43.96 -5.02 -31.84
N TYR A 784 43.36 -3.86 -31.57
CA TYR A 784 42.53 -3.60 -30.40
C TYR A 784 41.10 -3.23 -30.80
N ILE A 785 40.19 -3.37 -29.83
CA ILE A 785 38.74 -3.16 -29.91
C ILE A 785 38.43 -1.82 -30.62
N PRO A 786 37.45 -1.77 -31.55
CA PRO A 786 37.05 -0.55 -32.23
C PRO A 786 36.44 0.45 -31.22
N CYS A 787 37.21 1.48 -30.88
CA CYS A 787 36.82 2.56 -29.96
C CYS A 787 36.70 3.90 -30.71
N ILE A 788 35.71 4.72 -30.33
CA ILE A 788 35.60 6.12 -30.76
C ILE A 788 36.17 7.01 -29.67
N PHE A 789 37.15 7.83 -30.06
CA PHE A 789 37.79 8.82 -29.18
C PHE A 789 37.01 10.13 -29.19
N VAL A 790 36.66 10.64 -28.02
CA VAL A 790 35.98 11.92 -27.84
C VAL A 790 36.84 12.80 -26.94
N ASN A 791 37.30 13.94 -27.48
CA ASN A 791 38.24 14.84 -26.83
C ASN A 791 37.77 16.30 -27.02
N ASN A 792 37.90 17.13 -25.98
CA ASN A 792 37.67 18.60 -25.99
C ASN A 792 36.39 19.08 -26.69
N CYS A 793 35.26 18.41 -26.46
CA CYS A 793 34.00 18.75 -27.11
C CYS A 793 32.77 18.65 -26.20
N ILE A 794 31.74 19.38 -26.61
CA ILE A 794 30.40 19.39 -26.04
C ILE A 794 29.46 18.80 -27.09
N ILE A 795 28.85 17.66 -26.83
CA ILE A 795 27.93 16.99 -27.73
C ILE A 795 26.50 17.16 -27.22
N VAL A 796 25.65 17.77 -28.04
CA VAL A 796 24.31 18.20 -27.63
C VAL A 796 23.26 17.63 -28.58
N GLY A 797 22.25 16.96 -28.03
CA GLY A 797 21.05 16.64 -28.79
C GLY A 797 20.23 17.90 -29.05
N ALA A 798 19.80 18.13 -30.30
CA ALA A 798 19.06 19.32 -30.69
C ALA A 798 17.72 19.49 -29.95
N LYS A 799 17.19 18.41 -29.37
CA LYS A 799 15.91 18.38 -28.63
C LYS A 799 16.14 18.07 -27.14
N PRO A 800 15.37 18.68 -26.23
CA PRO A 800 15.59 18.58 -24.77
C PRO A 800 15.04 17.29 -24.14
N ASP A 801 14.26 16.50 -24.88
CA ASP A 801 13.59 15.28 -24.43
C ASP A 801 14.45 14.00 -24.58
N CYS A 802 15.74 14.15 -24.89
CA CYS A 802 16.65 13.04 -25.19
C CYS A 802 16.18 12.16 -26.37
N SER A 803 15.40 12.70 -27.31
CA SER A 803 14.92 11.97 -28.50
C SER A 803 16.03 11.61 -29.50
N VAL A 804 17.20 12.25 -29.40
CA VAL A 804 18.39 11.94 -30.18
C VAL A 804 19.14 10.79 -29.53
N SER A 805 19.25 9.66 -30.24
CA SER A 805 19.88 8.45 -29.72
C SER A 805 21.22 8.13 -30.38
N LEU A 806 22.23 7.85 -29.56
CA LEU A 806 23.51 7.26 -29.96
C LEU A 806 23.48 5.75 -29.66
N LYS A 807 23.41 4.94 -30.72
CA LYS A 807 23.38 3.48 -30.63
C LYS A 807 24.76 2.90 -30.89
N LEU A 808 25.34 2.23 -29.90
CA LEU A 808 26.61 1.51 -30.05
C LEU A 808 26.31 0.05 -30.41
N GLU A 809 26.61 -0.35 -31.64
CA GLU A 809 26.43 -1.72 -32.15
C GLU A 809 27.78 -2.41 -32.42
N GLY A 810 27.78 -3.75 -32.34
CA GLY A 810 29.03 -4.53 -32.33
C GLY A 810 29.83 -4.29 -31.06
N ASN A 811 31.14 -4.55 -31.04
CA ASN A 811 31.99 -4.29 -29.86
C ASN A 811 32.43 -2.82 -29.73
N ALA A 812 31.63 -1.87 -30.23
CA ALA A 812 31.98 -0.46 -30.25
C ALA A 812 31.94 0.14 -28.83
N SER A 813 33.01 0.84 -28.44
CA SER A 813 33.09 1.57 -27.16
C SER A 813 33.35 3.06 -27.40
N LEU A 814 32.92 3.91 -26.46
CA LEU A 814 33.14 5.35 -26.50
C LEU A 814 34.17 5.72 -25.43
N ASP A 815 35.33 6.20 -25.86
CA ASP A 815 36.46 6.49 -24.98
C ASP A 815 36.64 8.01 -24.86
N LEU A 816 36.44 8.53 -23.65
CA LEU A 816 36.37 9.95 -23.33
C LEU A 816 37.71 10.43 -22.73
N TYR A 817 38.35 11.41 -23.37
CA TYR A 817 39.57 12.05 -22.85
C TYR A 817 39.43 13.57 -22.69
N GLU A 818 40.34 14.16 -21.92
CA GLU A 818 40.43 15.60 -21.68
C GLU A 818 39.09 16.18 -21.19
N LYS A 819 38.51 17.20 -21.83
CA LYS A 819 37.23 17.80 -21.41
C LYS A 819 36.07 17.40 -22.33
N CYS A 820 35.14 16.60 -21.81
CA CYS A 820 33.97 16.13 -22.56
C CYS A 820 32.66 16.47 -21.84
N MET A 821 31.66 16.98 -22.58
CA MET A 821 30.31 17.20 -22.05
C MET A 821 29.24 16.67 -23.00
N PHE A 822 28.23 16.01 -22.46
CA PHE A 822 27.09 15.46 -23.20
C PHE A 822 25.79 16.01 -22.64
N THR A 823 24.86 16.40 -23.51
CA THR A 823 23.59 16.98 -23.07
C THR A 823 22.42 16.58 -23.96
N ASN A 824 21.30 16.18 -23.34
CA ASN A 824 20.05 15.80 -24.01
C ASN A 824 20.18 14.61 -24.98
N LEU A 825 20.88 13.55 -24.57
CA LEU A 825 21.15 12.39 -25.43
C LEU A 825 20.69 11.08 -24.78
N SER A 826 20.26 10.14 -25.62
CA SER A 826 19.97 8.77 -25.22
C SER A 826 21.01 7.78 -25.77
N PHE A 827 21.74 7.11 -24.90
CA PHE A 827 22.71 6.06 -25.25
C PHE A 827 22.05 4.68 -25.20
N ALA A 828 22.13 3.94 -26.30
CA ALA A 828 21.70 2.55 -26.37
C ALA A 828 22.88 1.66 -26.73
N ILE A 829 23.42 0.97 -25.74
CA ILE A 829 24.65 0.17 -25.86
C ILE A 829 24.24 -1.28 -26.10
N LYS A 830 24.44 -1.81 -27.30
CA LYS A 830 24.07 -3.20 -27.62
C LYS A 830 25.14 -4.17 -27.10
N LYS A 831 26.40 -3.88 -27.39
CA LYS A 831 27.63 -4.55 -26.92
C LYS A 831 28.71 -3.46 -26.80
N GLY A 832 29.59 -3.53 -25.80
CA GLY A 832 30.57 -2.45 -25.50
C GLY A 832 30.25 -1.67 -24.22
N GLN A 833 30.87 -0.50 -24.05
CA GLN A 833 30.72 0.39 -22.89
C GLN A 833 31.16 1.83 -23.20
N ILE A 834 30.82 2.78 -22.32
CA ILE A 834 31.38 4.15 -22.34
C ILE A 834 32.46 4.25 -21.26
N ASN A 835 33.66 4.70 -21.63
CA ASN A 835 34.84 4.76 -20.78
C ASN A 835 35.32 6.20 -20.55
N GLY A 836 35.41 6.64 -19.30
CA GLY A 836 36.15 7.85 -18.92
C GLY A 836 37.56 7.51 -18.46
N TYR A 837 38.59 8.05 -19.10
CA TYR A 837 39.99 7.77 -18.72
C TYR A 837 40.53 8.74 -17.69
N SER A 838 41.50 8.26 -16.89
CA SER A 838 42.18 9.04 -15.86
C SER A 838 42.76 10.35 -16.41
N GLY A 839 42.62 11.45 -15.66
CA GLY A 839 43.05 12.79 -16.06
C GLY A 839 42.01 13.60 -16.85
N SER A 840 40.88 12.97 -17.21
CA SER A 840 39.81 13.62 -17.97
C SER A 840 38.75 14.25 -17.06
N TRP A 841 38.00 15.22 -17.59
CA TRP A 841 36.79 15.80 -17.02
C TRP A 841 35.61 15.49 -17.93
N VAL A 842 34.63 14.75 -17.41
CA VAL A 842 33.46 14.28 -18.15
C VAL A 842 32.19 14.75 -17.46
N LYS A 843 31.27 15.37 -18.20
CA LYS A 843 29.94 15.75 -17.69
C LYS A 843 28.81 15.22 -18.57
N PHE A 844 27.88 14.48 -17.98
CA PHE A 844 26.59 14.14 -18.58
C PHE A 844 25.49 14.94 -17.91
N HIS A 845 24.69 15.65 -18.72
CA HIS A 845 23.56 16.43 -18.24
C HIS A 845 22.28 16.03 -19.00
N ASN A 846 21.22 15.64 -18.29
CA ASN A 846 19.96 15.24 -18.91
C ASN A 846 20.18 14.17 -20.01
N CYS A 847 20.74 13.02 -19.63
CA CYS A 847 21.04 11.92 -20.56
C CYS A 847 20.45 10.60 -20.08
N HIS A 848 20.07 9.73 -21.02
CA HIS A 848 19.51 8.41 -20.75
C HIS A 848 20.48 7.31 -21.21
N PHE A 849 20.58 6.23 -20.44
CA PHE A 849 21.47 5.10 -20.72
C PHE A 849 20.71 3.78 -20.58
N THR A 850 20.79 2.97 -21.65
CA THR A 850 20.33 1.58 -21.67
C THR A 850 21.47 0.71 -22.22
N SER A 851 21.68 -0.46 -21.63
CA SER A 851 22.78 -1.35 -22.03
C SER A 851 22.35 -2.81 -22.07
N ASN A 852 22.48 -3.43 -23.22
CA ASN A 852 22.35 -4.88 -23.43
C ASN A 852 23.71 -5.62 -23.32
N SER A 853 24.75 -4.89 -22.92
CA SER A 853 26.10 -5.42 -22.68
C SER A 853 26.18 -6.06 -21.30
N ASP A 854 26.82 -7.23 -21.22
CA ASP A 854 27.08 -7.92 -19.95
C ASP A 854 28.39 -7.44 -19.28
N ILE A 855 29.07 -6.47 -19.90
CA ILE A 855 30.32 -5.88 -19.42
C ILE A 855 29.99 -4.93 -18.26
N LEU A 856 30.65 -5.16 -17.11
CA LEU A 856 30.69 -4.36 -15.88
C LEU A 856 29.52 -3.38 -15.63
N ALA A 857 29.49 -2.24 -16.33
CA ALA A 857 28.41 -1.25 -16.32
C ALA A 857 28.23 -0.54 -17.68
N ALA A 858 27.10 0.14 -17.88
CA ALA A 858 26.87 0.95 -19.09
C ALA A 858 27.91 2.07 -19.25
N VAL A 859 28.30 2.69 -18.14
CA VAL A 859 29.37 3.70 -18.08
C VAL A 859 30.38 3.29 -17.01
N THR A 860 31.66 3.25 -17.39
CA THR A 860 32.79 3.05 -16.48
C THR A 860 33.69 4.26 -16.54
N SER A 861 34.06 4.85 -15.40
CA SER A 861 34.88 6.06 -15.39
C SER A 861 35.97 6.04 -14.34
N ASN A 862 37.18 6.39 -14.78
CA ASN A 862 38.34 6.72 -13.95
C ASN A 862 38.65 8.23 -13.99
N ALA A 863 37.80 9.01 -14.66
CA ALA A 863 37.88 10.45 -14.84
C ALA A 863 37.24 11.23 -13.67
N VAL A 864 37.43 12.55 -13.64
CA VAL A 864 36.53 13.45 -12.90
C VAL A 864 35.20 13.47 -13.64
N PHE A 865 34.19 12.80 -13.08
CA PHE A 865 32.94 12.49 -13.77
C PHE A 865 31.75 13.15 -13.07
N ASN A 866 30.88 13.81 -13.82
CA ASN A 866 29.67 14.43 -13.30
C ASN A 866 28.44 13.96 -14.07
N ALA A 867 27.50 13.29 -13.40
CA ALA A 867 26.18 13.00 -13.95
C ALA A 867 25.12 13.83 -13.24
N GLU A 868 24.39 14.63 -14.01
CA GLU A 868 23.31 15.47 -13.51
C GLU A 868 22.02 15.17 -14.30
N ARG A 869 20.90 14.90 -13.62
CA ARG A 869 19.60 14.61 -14.27
C ARG A 869 19.66 13.45 -15.25
N CYS A 870 20.52 12.46 -15.00
CA CYS A 870 20.72 11.33 -15.88
C CYS A 870 19.93 10.09 -15.41
N HIS A 871 19.46 9.28 -16.36
CA HIS A 871 18.75 8.03 -16.08
C HIS A 871 19.52 6.83 -16.62
N PHE A 872 19.86 5.89 -15.75
CA PHE A 872 20.51 4.62 -16.06
C PHE A 872 19.50 3.51 -15.78
N PHE A 873 18.91 2.95 -16.85
CA PHE A 873 17.82 2.00 -16.68
C PHE A 873 17.91 0.79 -17.60
N ASP A 874 17.35 -0.32 -17.11
CA ASP A 874 17.23 -1.60 -17.81
C ASP A 874 18.55 -2.10 -18.42
N CYS A 875 19.67 -1.90 -17.71
CA CYS A 875 20.98 -2.40 -18.12
C CYS A 875 21.17 -3.87 -17.71
N LYS A 876 21.74 -4.70 -18.59
CA LYS A 876 22.09 -6.12 -18.30
C LYS A 876 23.28 -6.28 -17.34
N ALA A 877 24.03 -5.21 -17.09
CA ALA A 877 25.09 -5.16 -16.10
C ALA A 877 24.78 -4.04 -15.08
N GLY A 878 25.79 -3.31 -14.60
CA GLY A 878 25.58 -2.13 -13.75
C GLY A 878 25.16 -0.89 -14.54
N GLY A 879 24.63 0.12 -13.85
CA GLY A 879 24.32 1.42 -14.46
C GLY A 879 25.57 2.27 -14.68
N LEU A 880 26.25 2.62 -13.59
CA LEU A 880 27.45 3.46 -13.58
C LEU A 880 28.49 2.92 -12.59
N LEU A 881 29.75 2.86 -13.01
CA LEU A 881 30.88 2.34 -12.23
C LEU A 881 32.03 3.36 -12.19
N CYS A 882 32.52 3.69 -11.00
CA CYS A 882 33.74 4.49 -10.79
C CYS A 882 34.90 3.61 -10.30
N VAL A 883 36.06 3.71 -10.98
CA VAL A 883 37.28 2.93 -10.68
C VAL A 883 38.49 3.86 -10.67
N GLY A 884 39.43 3.70 -9.75
CA GLY A 884 40.64 4.54 -9.71
C GLY A 884 40.40 5.90 -9.05
N PRO A 885 41.40 6.81 -9.02
CA PRO A 885 41.38 8.04 -8.23
C PRO A 885 40.42 9.15 -8.75
N GLY A 886 39.52 8.83 -9.69
CA GLY A 886 38.56 9.78 -10.25
C GLY A 886 37.54 10.27 -9.21
N ASN A 887 37.10 11.52 -9.34
CA ASN A 887 36.03 12.10 -8.53
C ASN A 887 34.71 12.07 -9.29
N MET A 888 33.77 11.25 -8.82
CA MET A 888 32.45 11.08 -9.40
C MET A 888 31.40 11.86 -8.60
N VAL A 889 30.70 12.80 -9.26
CA VAL A 889 29.56 13.54 -8.71
C VAL A 889 28.29 13.12 -9.42
N VAL A 890 27.28 12.69 -8.66
CA VAL A 890 25.98 12.26 -9.19
C VAL A 890 24.89 13.09 -8.53
N ASP A 891 24.12 13.87 -9.29
CA ASP A 891 23.05 14.73 -8.78
C ASP A 891 21.74 14.52 -9.54
N ASN A 892 20.65 14.34 -8.80
CA ASN A 892 19.31 14.18 -9.34
C ASN A 892 19.21 13.09 -10.43
N CYS A 893 19.91 11.97 -10.23
CA CYS A 893 19.94 10.86 -11.19
C CYS A 893 19.04 9.70 -10.75
N ILE A 894 18.68 8.85 -11.72
CA ILE A 894 17.86 7.66 -11.51
C ILE A 894 18.62 6.41 -11.96
N PHE A 895 18.68 5.40 -11.10
CA PHE A 895 19.23 4.07 -11.41
C PHE A 895 18.14 3.02 -11.17
N LYS A 896 17.64 2.39 -12.24
CA LYS A 896 16.44 1.54 -12.17
C LYS A 896 16.51 0.29 -13.04
N GLY A 897 16.13 -0.87 -12.50
CA GLY A 897 15.92 -2.08 -13.32
C GLY A 897 17.21 -2.67 -13.88
N ASN A 898 18.37 -2.29 -13.33
CA ASN A 898 19.65 -2.84 -13.76
C ASN A 898 19.84 -4.24 -13.18
N ALA A 899 20.47 -5.14 -13.94
CA ALA A 899 20.67 -6.52 -13.53
C ALA A 899 21.77 -6.69 -12.48
N LYS A 900 22.68 -5.71 -12.35
CA LYS A 900 23.65 -5.60 -11.24
C LYS A 900 23.38 -4.33 -10.41
N ALA A 901 24.39 -3.79 -9.74
CA ALA A 901 24.26 -2.59 -8.94
C ALA A 901 23.83 -1.39 -9.79
N GLY A 902 22.99 -0.52 -9.23
CA GLY A 902 22.64 0.74 -9.89
C GLY A 902 23.87 1.63 -10.07
N LEU A 903 24.58 1.86 -8.96
CA LEU A 903 25.80 2.66 -8.88
C LEU A 903 26.88 1.89 -8.10
N GLU A 904 28.11 1.88 -8.61
CA GLU A 904 29.24 1.18 -7.99
C GLU A 904 30.50 2.07 -7.96
N VAL A 905 31.29 1.99 -6.88
CA VAL A 905 32.59 2.67 -6.73
C VAL A 905 33.61 1.74 -6.07
N ARG A 906 34.82 1.64 -6.62
CA ARG A 906 35.90 0.78 -6.08
C ARG A 906 37.31 1.27 -6.45
N GLU A 907 38.34 0.61 -5.94
CA GLU A 907 39.75 0.82 -6.33
C GLU A 907 40.21 2.30 -6.20
N ASN A 908 40.08 2.89 -5.01
CA ASN A 908 40.36 4.29 -4.69
C ASN A 908 39.44 5.34 -5.35
N GLY A 909 38.30 4.92 -5.90
CA GLY A 909 37.25 5.81 -6.38
C GLY A 909 36.71 6.74 -5.30
N THR A 910 36.40 7.98 -5.69
CA THR A 910 35.65 8.93 -4.85
C THR A 910 34.28 9.21 -5.45
N LEU A 911 33.26 9.26 -4.59
CA LEU A 911 31.86 9.45 -4.98
C LEU A 911 31.20 10.53 -4.12
N THR A 912 30.51 11.47 -4.74
CA THR A 912 29.50 12.31 -4.07
C THR A 912 28.18 12.14 -4.80
N VAL A 913 27.18 11.54 -4.16
CA VAL A 913 25.84 11.36 -4.74
C VAL A 913 24.81 12.14 -3.93
N ARG A 914 23.93 12.87 -4.63
CA ARG A 914 22.87 13.69 -4.03
C ARG A 914 21.57 13.66 -4.80
N ASN A 915 20.44 13.83 -4.09
CA ASN A 915 19.09 13.93 -4.66
C ASN A 915 18.70 12.78 -5.62
N SER A 916 19.35 11.62 -5.51
CA SER A 916 19.25 10.57 -6.52
C SER A 916 18.42 9.38 -6.03
N ARG A 917 17.90 8.59 -6.97
CA ARG A 917 17.02 7.44 -6.69
C ARG A 917 17.60 6.16 -7.27
N MET A 918 17.71 5.12 -6.45
CA MET A 918 18.27 3.82 -6.83
C MET A 918 17.28 2.72 -6.41
N TYR A 919 16.59 2.11 -7.37
CA TYR A 919 15.48 1.22 -7.04
C TYR A 919 15.18 0.15 -8.09
N TYR A 920 14.60 -0.98 -7.65
CA TYR A 920 14.31 -2.14 -8.52
C TYR A 920 15.51 -2.69 -9.28
N ASN A 921 16.73 -2.51 -8.76
CA ASN A 921 17.90 -3.19 -9.31
C ASN A 921 17.94 -4.65 -8.80
N HIS A 922 18.43 -5.57 -9.61
CA HIS A 922 18.52 -7.01 -9.28
C HIS A 922 19.73 -7.34 -8.38
N TRP A 923 20.42 -6.33 -7.88
CA TRP A 923 21.53 -6.42 -6.94
C TRP A 923 21.38 -5.34 -5.85
N ASP A 924 22.48 -4.74 -5.42
CA ASP A 924 22.47 -3.61 -4.49
C ASP A 924 22.03 -2.31 -5.17
N GLY A 925 21.43 -1.38 -4.42
CA GLY A 925 21.17 -0.04 -4.92
C GLY A 925 22.47 0.72 -5.19
N LEU A 926 23.35 0.73 -4.20
CA LEU A 926 24.67 1.35 -4.22
C LEU A 926 25.73 0.41 -3.63
N THR A 927 26.80 0.16 -4.38
CA THR A 927 27.94 -0.64 -3.91
C THR A 927 29.18 0.24 -3.77
N ILE A 928 29.79 0.24 -2.57
CA ILE A 928 31.00 1.00 -2.22
C ILE A 928 32.07 -0.01 -1.81
N GLY A 929 33.12 -0.12 -2.61
CA GLY A 929 34.25 -1.03 -2.39
C GLY A 929 34.35 -2.14 -3.43
N PRO A 930 35.47 -2.89 -3.44
CA PRO A 930 36.57 -2.83 -2.47
C PRO A 930 37.43 -1.55 -2.59
N THR A 931 38.06 -1.16 -1.48
CA THR A 931 39.07 -0.08 -1.37
C THR A 931 38.65 1.30 -1.90
N ALA A 932 37.39 1.71 -1.74
CA ALA A 932 36.97 3.06 -2.12
C ALA A 932 37.59 4.13 -1.18
N ALA A 933 37.92 5.31 -1.72
CA ALA A 933 38.68 6.33 -1.00
C ALA A 933 37.82 7.27 -0.14
N LYS A 934 36.81 7.93 -0.74
CA LYS A 934 35.86 8.81 -0.05
C LYS A 934 34.50 8.75 -0.74
N CYS A 935 33.44 8.43 0.00
CA CYS A 935 32.10 8.32 -0.57
C CYS A 935 31.08 9.07 0.29
N ASP A 936 30.48 10.11 -0.26
CA ASP A 936 29.50 10.94 0.40
C ASP A 936 28.12 10.78 -0.27
N VAL A 937 27.10 10.37 0.48
CA VAL A 937 25.75 10.06 0.00
C VAL A 937 24.74 10.94 0.75
N PHE A 938 24.04 11.82 0.03
CA PHE A 938 23.14 12.81 0.63
C PHE A 938 21.75 12.84 -0.01
N ASP A 939 20.70 12.98 0.80
CA ASP A 939 19.36 13.31 0.29
C ASP A 939 18.86 12.31 -0.80
N CYS A 940 19.31 11.06 -0.74
CA CYS A 940 19.00 10.01 -1.72
C CYS A 940 17.89 9.06 -1.23
N GLN A 941 17.22 8.42 -2.19
CA GLN A 941 16.24 7.36 -1.93
C GLN A 941 16.71 6.04 -2.54
N ILE A 942 16.94 5.03 -1.70
CA ILE A 942 17.49 3.74 -2.11
C ILE A 942 16.56 2.62 -1.63
N TYR A 943 15.82 1.99 -2.55
CA TYR A 943 14.69 1.16 -2.15
C TYR A 943 14.31 0.06 -3.13
N HIS A 944 13.67 -1.01 -2.62
CA HIS A 944 13.19 -2.13 -3.45
C HIS A 944 14.25 -2.74 -4.37
N ASN A 945 15.50 -2.81 -3.91
CA ASN A 945 16.55 -3.56 -4.60
C ASN A 945 16.57 -5.01 -4.12
N ALA A 946 17.00 -5.94 -4.97
CA ALA A 946 16.95 -7.38 -4.70
C ALA A 946 18.02 -7.85 -3.69
N ARG A 947 18.96 -6.99 -3.30
CA ARG A 947 19.94 -7.22 -2.22
C ARG A 947 19.95 -6.06 -1.23
N GLU A 948 21.12 -5.49 -0.95
CA GLU A 948 21.29 -4.42 0.02
C GLU A 948 20.80 -3.09 -0.56
N GLY A 949 20.31 -2.19 0.29
CA GLY A 949 20.18 -0.79 -0.12
C GLY A 949 21.56 -0.22 -0.47
N VAL A 950 22.46 -0.27 0.51
CA VAL A 950 23.86 0.15 0.38
C VAL A 950 24.78 -0.96 0.89
N ALA A 951 25.76 -1.37 0.08
CA ALA A 951 26.81 -2.30 0.50
C ALA A 951 28.16 -1.56 0.59
N VAL A 952 28.84 -1.66 1.73
CA VAL A 952 30.18 -1.08 1.96
C VAL A 952 31.17 -2.19 2.29
N LEU A 953 32.19 -2.35 1.45
CA LEU A 953 33.04 -3.54 1.44
C LEU A 953 34.54 -3.20 1.46
N ASP A 954 35.30 -4.07 2.13
CA ASP A 954 36.73 -4.33 1.98
C ASP A 954 37.64 -3.08 2.01
N ALA A 955 37.92 -2.59 3.22
CA ALA A 955 38.82 -1.48 3.53
C ALA A 955 38.43 -0.12 2.92
N SER A 956 37.13 0.10 2.67
CA SER A 956 36.63 1.40 2.25
C SER A 956 36.63 2.37 3.44
N LYS A 957 37.27 3.53 3.27
CA LYS A 957 37.41 4.55 4.32
C LYS A 957 36.58 5.78 3.97
N CYS A 958 36.29 6.62 4.98
CA CYS A 958 35.63 7.91 4.78
C CYS A 958 34.29 7.83 4.02
N VAL A 959 33.43 6.89 4.38
CA VAL A 959 32.08 6.77 3.81
C VAL A 959 31.07 7.51 4.69
N THR A 960 30.36 8.49 4.14
CA THR A 960 29.34 9.27 4.84
C THR A 960 27.97 9.06 4.20
N LEU A 961 26.98 8.66 5.00
CA LEU A 961 25.57 8.67 4.59
C LEU A 961 24.83 9.70 5.45
N MET A 962 24.20 10.69 4.82
CA MET A 962 23.38 11.66 5.55
C MET A 962 22.06 12.05 4.87
N ARG A 963 20.98 12.13 5.65
CA ARG A 963 19.62 12.47 5.17
C ARG A 963 19.07 11.56 4.06
N ASN A 964 19.48 10.29 4.04
CA ASN A 964 19.00 9.32 3.05
C ASN A 964 17.79 8.53 3.55
N HIS A 965 16.94 8.09 2.63
CA HIS A 965 15.84 7.16 2.89
C HIS A 965 16.15 5.81 2.25
N ILE A 966 16.38 4.79 3.07
CA ILE A 966 16.81 3.46 2.62
C ILE A 966 15.80 2.42 3.11
N PHE A 967 15.00 1.87 2.20
CA PHE A 967 13.83 1.09 2.62
C PHE A 967 13.36 0.00 1.65
N GLY A 968 12.67 -1.00 2.19
CA GLY A 968 12.00 -2.00 1.37
C GLY A 968 12.92 -2.82 0.47
N ASN A 969 14.22 -2.91 0.81
CA ASN A 969 15.19 -3.77 0.12
C ASN A 969 15.07 -5.20 0.63
N ASP A 970 15.39 -6.18 -0.24
CA ASP A 970 15.19 -7.61 0.04
C ASP A 970 16.19 -8.18 1.06
N GLU A 971 17.28 -7.46 1.35
CA GLU A 971 18.23 -7.72 2.44
C GLU A 971 18.25 -6.56 3.46
N ASN A 972 19.42 -6.01 3.79
CA ASN A 972 19.58 -4.94 4.78
C ASN A 972 19.40 -3.56 4.13
N GLY A 973 19.12 -2.57 4.97
CA GLY A 973 19.22 -1.18 4.55
C GLY A 973 20.65 -0.84 4.16
N ILE A 974 21.58 -1.08 5.08
CA ILE A 974 23.03 -1.01 4.82
C ILE A 974 23.76 -2.21 5.40
N PHE A 975 24.72 -2.73 4.63
CA PHE A 975 25.67 -3.76 5.05
C PHE A 975 27.10 -3.22 5.00
N VAL A 976 27.88 -3.40 6.08
CA VAL A 976 29.27 -2.91 6.21
C VAL A 976 30.20 -4.07 6.57
N ARG A 977 31.27 -4.25 5.79
CA ARG A 977 32.34 -5.24 6.03
C ARG A 977 33.72 -4.60 5.91
N ASP A 978 34.58 -4.86 6.90
CA ASP A 978 35.97 -4.38 7.00
C ASP A 978 36.15 -2.91 6.59
N SER A 979 35.20 -2.02 6.95
CA SER A 979 35.14 -0.65 6.42
C SER A 979 34.72 0.38 7.49
N GLU A 980 34.94 1.67 7.18
CA GLU A 980 34.62 2.79 8.07
C GLU A 980 33.48 3.65 7.52
N VAL A 981 32.37 3.74 8.27
CA VAL A 981 31.14 4.43 7.84
C VAL A 981 30.59 5.35 8.91
N ASP A 982 30.26 6.58 8.53
CA ASP A 982 29.54 7.57 9.32
C ASP A 982 28.11 7.75 8.77
N MET A 983 27.11 7.39 9.56
CA MET A 983 25.70 7.40 9.19
C MET A 983 24.97 8.40 10.08
N ARG A 984 24.49 9.52 9.51
CA ARG A 984 23.80 10.58 10.26
C ARG A 984 22.46 10.99 9.67
N GLU A 985 21.43 11.17 10.49
CA GLU A 985 20.14 11.72 10.03
C GLU A 985 19.45 10.89 8.92
N ASN A 986 19.76 9.59 8.78
CA ASN A 986 19.14 8.72 7.77
C ASN A 986 17.90 8.00 8.32
N LYS A 987 17.08 7.48 7.41
CA LYS A 987 15.94 6.62 7.72
C LYS A 987 16.13 5.23 7.10
N PHE A 988 16.20 4.19 7.93
CA PHE A 988 16.30 2.80 7.53
C PHE A 988 15.04 2.04 7.92
N PHE A 989 14.18 1.68 6.97
CA PHE A 989 12.88 1.09 7.34
C PHE A 989 12.33 0.08 6.36
N ASP A 990 11.42 -0.78 6.84
CA ASP A 990 10.73 -1.77 6.02
C ASP A 990 11.67 -2.72 5.21
N ASN A 991 12.95 -2.82 5.57
CA ASN A 991 13.88 -3.76 4.92
C ASN A 991 13.63 -5.19 5.42
N GLU A 992 13.84 -6.17 4.54
CA GLU A 992 13.53 -7.59 4.81
C GLU A 992 14.56 -8.27 5.76
N SER A 993 15.68 -7.60 6.05
CA SER A 993 16.66 -7.99 7.06
C SER A 993 16.83 -6.90 8.14
N TRP A 994 18.05 -6.44 8.39
CA TRP A 994 18.38 -5.39 9.36
C TRP A 994 18.26 -4.01 8.73
N GLY A 995 17.93 -3.00 9.54
CA GLY A 995 18.07 -1.62 9.09
C GLY A 995 19.54 -1.28 8.81
N ILE A 996 20.40 -1.60 9.78
CA ILE A 996 21.85 -1.39 9.71
C ILE A 996 22.54 -2.67 10.20
N TRP A 997 23.44 -3.21 9.38
CA TRP A 997 24.32 -4.32 9.76
C TRP A 997 25.77 -3.97 9.45
N SER A 998 26.61 -3.99 10.48
CA SER A 998 28.06 -3.93 10.38
C SER A 998 28.72 -5.20 10.94
N GLN A 999 29.61 -5.82 10.16
CA GLN A 999 30.39 -7.02 10.51
C GLN A 999 31.54 -6.67 11.47
N SER A 1000 32.05 -7.67 12.19
CA SER A 1000 33.28 -7.56 12.98
C SER A 1000 34.44 -6.96 12.16
N ASN A 1001 35.31 -6.20 12.82
CA ASN A 1001 36.42 -5.43 12.25
C ASN A 1001 36.03 -4.17 11.44
N SER A 1002 34.73 -3.84 11.31
CA SER A 1002 34.27 -2.56 10.76
C SER A 1002 34.12 -1.48 11.83
N TRP A 1003 34.27 -0.20 11.44
CA TRP A 1003 33.95 0.94 12.30
C TRP A 1003 32.72 1.67 11.80
N CYS A 1004 31.75 1.85 12.68
CA CYS A 1004 30.53 2.59 12.36
C CYS A 1004 30.24 3.66 13.39
N LYS A 1005 30.06 4.90 12.94
CA LYS A 1005 29.42 5.96 13.70
C LYS A 1005 27.99 6.10 13.23
N VAL A 1006 27.06 5.58 14.01
CA VAL A 1006 25.62 5.60 13.72
C VAL A 1006 25.00 6.62 14.65
N SER A 1007 24.67 7.82 14.16
CA SER A 1007 24.07 8.86 15.00
C SER A 1007 22.85 9.56 14.41
N MET A 1008 21.88 9.91 15.26
CA MET A 1008 20.69 10.67 14.85
C MET A 1008 19.86 10.02 13.72
N ASN A 1009 19.94 8.69 13.54
CA ASN A 1009 19.17 7.98 12.52
C ASN A 1009 17.81 7.50 13.07
N GLU A 1010 16.86 7.25 12.17
CA GLU A 1010 15.62 6.53 12.45
C GLU A 1010 15.67 5.13 11.82
N VAL A 1011 15.50 4.09 12.63
CA VAL A 1011 15.58 2.70 12.17
C VAL A 1011 14.35 1.92 12.62
N PHE A 1012 13.44 1.59 11.72
CA PHE A 1012 12.13 1.07 12.12
C PHE A 1012 11.46 0.09 11.16
N ARG A 1013 10.58 -0.77 11.68
CA ARG A 1013 9.80 -1.76 10.89
C ARG A 1013 10.63 -2.71 10.02
N ASN A 1014 11.93 -2.85 10.28
CA ASN A 1014 12.79 -3.82 9.61
C ASN A 1014 12.54 -5.24 10.17
N LYS A 1015 12.66 -6.27 9.33
CA LYS A 1015 12.15 -7.61 9.62
C LYS A 1015 13.02 -8.47 10.54
N ARG A 1016 14.32 -8.21 10.66
CA ARG A 1016 15.25 -8.93 11.55
C ARG A 1016 15.75 -8.12 12.74
N GLY A 1017 15.73 -6.80 12.65
CA GLY A 1017 16.13 -5.93 13.77
C GLY A 1017 16.52 -4.53 13.30
N GLY A 1018 16.82 -3.67 14.26
CA GLY A 1018 17.21 -2.28 13.99
C GLY A 1018 18.67 -2.17 13.56
N VAL A 1019 19.57 -2.15 14.55
CA VAL A 1019 20.99 -1.88 14.36
C VAL A 1019 21.84 -3.02 14.91
N ARG A 1020 22.69 -3.60 14.08
CA ARG A 1020 23.68 -4.59 14.48
C ARG A 1020 25.08 -4.08 14.16
N VAL A 1021 25.98 -4.10 15.14
CA VAL A 1021 27.37 -3.65 14.97
C VAL A 1021 28.33 -4.68 15.55
N GLY A 1022 29.30 -5.11 14.74
CA GLY A 1022 30.37 -6.03 15.15
C GLY A 1022 31.43 -5.37 16.03
N LYS A 1023 32.29 -6.20 16.65
CA LYS A 1023 33.43 -5.75 17.48
C LYS A 1023 34.66 -5.45 16.64
N ARG A 1024 35.56 -4.58 17.13
CA ARG A 1024 36.86 -4.27 16.50
C ARG A 1024 38.02 -4.80 17.35
N LEU A 1025 39.08 -5.31 16.71
CA LEU A 1025 40.34 -5.73 17.35
C LEU A 1025 41.01 -4.54 18.07
N ALA A 1026 41.50 -4.71 19.30
CA ALA A 1026 42.36 -3.69 19.93
C ALA A 1026 43.75 -3.71 19.32
N GLY A 1027 44.26 -2.54 18.93
CA GLY A 1027 45.62 -2.38 18.43
C GLY A 1027 45.81 -1.27 17.39
N GLU A 1028 44.73 -0.80 16.76
CA GLU A 1028 44.80 0.32 15.80
C GLU A 1028 44.25 1.64 16.37
N GLU A 1029 44.70 2.76 15.80
CA GLU A 1029 44.50 4.18 16.18
C GLU A 1029 43.04 4.66 16.38
N PHE A 1030 42.02 3.80 16.28
CA PHE A 1030 40.62 4.21 16.19
C PHE A 1030 39.75 3.72 17.37
N PRO A 1031 38.79 4.54 17.85
CA PRO A 1031 37.87 4.19 18.93
C PRO A 1031 36.86 3.10 18.48
N PRO A 1032 36.20 2.38 19.42
CA PRO A 1032 35.11 1.48 19.08
C PRO A 1032 33.99 2.19 18.32
N SER A 1033 33.21 1.43 17.54
CA SER A 1033 32.00 1.93 16.88
C SER A 1033 31.09 2.65 17.87
N VAL A 1034 30.42 3.71 17.42
CA VAL A 1034 29.55 4.54 18.26
C VAL A 1034 28.14 4.49 17.68
N VAL A 1035 27.19 4.07 18.50
CA VAL A 1035 25.76 4.12 18.17
C VAL A 1035 25.13 5.08 19.16
N GLU A 1036 24.75 6.28 18.72
CA GLU A 1036 24.25 7.32 19.63
C GLU A 1036 23.06 8.11 19.08
N LEU A 1037 22.17 8.58 19.96
CA LEU A 1037 21.09 9.50 19.58
C LEU A 1037 20.14 8.97 18.48
N ASN A 1038 20.09 7.66 18.23
CA ASN A 1038 19.21 7.07 17.23
C ASN A 1038 17.82 6.79 17.79
N LYS A 1039 16.79 6.84 16.94
CA LYS A 1039 15.45 6.32 17.22
C LYS A 1039 15.28 4.97 16.55
N VAL A 1040 15.24 3.90 17.33
CA VAL A 1040 15.09 2.53 16.81
C VAL A 1040 13.79 1.93 17.31
N TYR A 1041 12.82 1.67 16.45
CA TYR A 1041 11.47 1.30 16.91
C TYR A 1041 10.71 0.37 15.98
N GLU A 1042 9.72 -0.36 16.50
CA GLU A 1042 8.82 -1.21 15.70
C GLU A 1042 9.51 -2.26 14.82
N ASN A 1043 10.79 -2.55 15.03
CA ASN A 1043 11.46 -3.59 14.28
C ASN A 1043 10.95 -4.97 14.74
N PHE A 1044 10.83 -5.91 13.80
CA PHE A 1044 10.41 -7.28 14.05
C PHE A 1044 11.55 -8.17 14.57
N GLY A 1045 12.46 -7.55 15.31
CA GLY A 1045 13.63 -8.11 15.96
C GLY A 1045 14.20 -7.08 16.96
N PRO A 1046 15.34 -7.35 17.62
CA PRO A 1046 15.92 -6.47 18.62
C PRO A 1046 16.23 -5.10 18.03
N ALA A 1047 16.12 -4.08 18.88
CA ALA A 1047 16.47 -2.72 18.49
C ALA A 1047 17.96 -2.62 18.15
N VAL A 1048 18.80 -3.15 19.04
CA VAL A 1048 20.25 -3.09 18.90
C VAL A 1048 20.88 -4.36 19.44
N VAL A 1049 21.88 -4.92 18.74
CA VAL A 1049 22.64 -6.10 19.18
C VAL A 1049 24.13 -5.76 19.32
N ASP A 1050 24.73 -6.18 20.45
CA ASP A 1050 26.12 -5.88 20.89
C ASP A 1050 26.97 -7.16 21.15
N THR A 1051 26.35 -8.35 21.09
CA THR A 1051 27.00 -9.62 21.50
C THR A 1051 27.55 -10.40 20.30
N ILE A 1052 28.75 -10.98 20.50
CA ILE A 1052 29.47 -11.84 19.54
C ILE A 1052 28.57 -13.02 19.14
N ASN A 1053 28.44 -13.28 17.84
CA ASN A 1053 28.22 -14.64 17.37
C ASN A 1053 29.59 -15.23 17.02
N ASN A 1054 30.01 -16.29 17.71
CA ASN A 1054 31.27 -17.01 17.46
C ASN A 1054 31.29 -17.77 16.11
N PHE A 1055 30.58 -17.28 15.07
CA PHE A 1055 30.36 -17.98 13.80
C PHE A 1055 30.20 -17.00 12.62
N GLU A 1056 30.90 -15.87 12.62
CA GLU A 1056 31.03 -15.06 11.40
C GLU A 1056 32.19 -15.65 10.55
N ASP A 1057 31.86 -16.52 9.59
CA ASP A 1057 32.73 -17.16 8.56
C ASP A 1057 33.72 -18.26 9.05
N PRO A 1058 33.62 -19.53 8.57
CA PRO A 1058 34.64 -20.57 8.80
C PRO A 1058 36.05 -20.17 8.30
N ARG A 1059 36.17 -19.24 7.35
CA ARG A 1059 37.46 -18.71 6.89
C ARG A 1059 38.10 -17.75 7.91
N LEU A 1060 37.29 -17.14 8.78
CA LEU A 1060 37.77 -16.40 9.95
C LEU A 1060 38.13 -17.35 11.09
N ALA A 1061 37.59 -18.57 11.17
CA ALA A 1061 38.07 -19.57 12.14
C ALA A 1061 39.55 -19.95 11.92
N ALA A 1062 40.04 -19.89 10.68
CA ALA A 1062 41.47 -20.02 10.36
C ALA A 1062 42.31 -18.80 10.78
N TRP A 1063 41.69 -17.61 10.82
CA TRP A 1063 42.30 -16.40 11.38
C TRP A 1063 42.26 -16.44 12.91
N GLU A 1064 41.16 -16.86 13.53
CA GLU A 1064 41.02 -17.05 14.98
C GLU A 1064 41.96 -18.13 15.51
N SER A 1065 42.22 -19.21 14.78
CA SER A 1065 43.25 -20.21 15.15
C SER A 1065 44.68 -19.66 15.04
N ASN A 1066 44.90 -18.61 14.24
CA ASN A 1066 46.16 -17.88 14.17
C ASN A 1066 46.21 -16.68 15.14
N VAL A 1067 45.07 -16.29 15.74
CA VAL A 1067 44.91 -15.18 16.68
C VAL A 1067 44.74 -15.68 18.12
N SER A 1068 44.58 -16.98 18.35
CA SER A 1068 44.78 -17.58 19.67
C SER A 1068 46.22 -17.43 20.20
N GLU A 1069 47.16 -16.99 19.37
CA GLU A 1069 48.50 -16.52 19.80
C GLU A 1069 48.65 -14.99 19.84
N ALA A 1070 47.63 -14.23 19.42
CA ALA A 1070 47.61 -12.77 19.52
C ALA A 1070 46.65 -12.34 20.66
N ASN A 1071 47.24 -11.94 21.78
CA ASN A 1071 46.60 -11.34 22.96
C ASN A 1071 45.87 -9.99 22.65
N GLY A 1072 44.88 -9.97 21.77
CA GLY A 1072 44.13 -8.76 21.39
C GLY A 1072 42.75 -8.67 22.04
N ASP A 1073 42.54 -7.72 22.95
CA ASP A 1073 41.22 -7.41 23.54
C ASP A 1073 40.24 -6.86 22.48
N PHE A 1074 39.06 -7.45 22.26
CA PHE A 1074 38.04 -6.84 21.39
C PHE A 1074 37.23 -5.77 22.13
N LYS A 1075 37.07 -4.57 21.54
CA LYS A 1075 36.23 -3.50 22.12
C LYS A 1075 34.81 -3.54 21.56
N SER A 1076 33.80 -3.53 22.45
CA SER A 1076 32.38 -3.38 22.09
C SER A 1076 32.06 -1.95 21.66
N ALA A 1077 30.95 -1.79 20.94
CA ALA A 1077 30.49 -0.48 20.51
C ALA A 1077 30.04 0.37 21.73
N LYS A 1078 30.22 1.69 21.64
CA LYS A 1078 29.67 2.64 22.62
C LYS A 1078 28.23 2.94 22.26
N TYR A 1079 27.33 2.76 23.22
CA TYR A 1079 25.92 3.09 23.09
C TYR A 1079 25.57 4.28 23.98
N ASP A 1080 25.12 5.39 23.38
CA ASP A 1080 24.76 6.59 24.14
C ASP A 1080 23.42 7.20 23.68
N ARG A 1081 22.54 7.54 24.62
CA ARG A 1081 21.29 8.29 24.34
C ARG A 1081 20.41 7.77 23.17
N ASN A 1082 20.42 6.48 22.85
CA ASN A 1082 19.53 5.89 21.84
C ASN A 1082 18.13 5.64 22.42
N VAL A 1083 17.09 6.01 21.67
CA VAL A 1083 15.69 5.78 22.03
C VAL A 1083 15.20 4.50 21.35
N LYS A 1084 14.84 3.49 22.15
CA LYS A 1084 14.40 2.16 21.68
C LYS A 1084 13.00 1.86 22.23
N TYR A 1085 12.03 1.56 21.38
CA TYR A 1085 10.66 1.22 21.82
C TYR A 1085 9.93 0.34 20.79
N ASN A 1086 8.98 -0.49 21.24
CA ASN A 1086 8.16 -1.34 20.37
C ASN A 1086 8.94 -2.30 19.43
N ASN A 1087 10.23 -2.54 19.66
CA ASN A 1087 11.00 -3.54 18.93
C ASN A 1087 10.75 -4.91 19.54
N ARG A 1088 10.56 -5.93 18.69
CA ARG A 1088 10.32 -7.30 19.13
C ARG A 1088 11.64 -7.96 19.52
N GLU A 1089 12.07 -7.80 20.78
CA GLU A 1089 13.32 -8.41 21.29
C GLU A 1089 13.32 -9.94 21.19
N ARG A 1090 12.13 -10.54 21.29
CA ARG A 1090 11.85 -11.94 21.01
C ARG A 1090 10.52 -11.98 20.28
N PHE A 1091 10.42 -12.80 19.23
CA PHE A 1091 9.10 -13.19 18.74
C PHE A 1091 8.49 -14.09 19.83
N ILE A 1092 7.73 -13.50 20.76
CA ILE A 1092 6.81 -14.29 21.58
C ILE A 1092 5.81 -14.86 20.58
N VAL A 1093 5.87 -16.16 20.39
CA VAL A 1093 4.76 -16.92 19.82
C VAL A 1093 3.60 -16.69 20.78
N ASN A 1094 2.80 -15.65 20.56
CA ASN A 1094 1.40 -15.81 20.86
C ASN A 1094 1.03 -17.03 20.05
N GLN A 1095 0.66 -18.11 20.75
CA GLN A 1095 0.13 -19.34 20.20
C GLN A 1095 -0.79 -18.97 19.04
N SER A 1096 -0.27 -18.93 17.82
CA SER A 1096 -1.09 -18.65 16.66
C SER A 1096 -1.76 -19.98 16.42
N LYS A 1097 -2.82 -20.25 17.20
CA LYS A 1097 -3.82 -21.26 16.91
C LYS A 1097 -4.46 -20.84 15.57
N SER A 1098 -3.71 -21.02 14.49
CA SER A 1098 -4.12 -20.91 13.10
C SER A 1098 -5.14 -22.01 12.75
N SER A 1099 -5.22 -23.00 13.63
CA SER A 1099 -6.28 -23.96 13.85
C SER A 1099 -7.68 -23.32 13.93
N SER A 1100 -8.51 -23.53 12.90
CA SER A 1100 -9.97 -23.44 13.06
C SER A 1100 -10.45 -24.33 14.23
N SER A 1101 -11.41 -23.84 15.01
CA SER A 1101 -11.95 -24.53 16.18
C SER A 1101 -13.10 -25.48 15.85
N TRP A 1102 -13.39 -25.76 14.58
CA TRP A 1102 -14.56 -26.54 14.18
C TRP A 1102 -14.23 -27.97 13.73
N CYS A 1103 -14.99 -28.95 14.19
CA CYS A 1103 -14.81 -30.36 13.84
C CYS A 1103 -15.26 -30.68 12.41
N SER A 1104 -14.45 -31.43 11.65
CA SER A 1104 -14.75 -31.93 10.31
C SER A 1104 -15.86 -32.99 10.25
N GLY A 1105 -16.19 -33.63 11.37
CA GLY A 1105 -17.23 -34.67 11.44
C GLY A 1105 -18.56 -34.17 11.99
N CYS A 1106 -18.58 -33.66 13.22
CA CYS A 1106 -19.81 -33.21 13.88
C CYS A 1106 -20.09 -31.71 13.76
N PHE A 1107 -19.21 -30.95 13.10
CA PHE A 1107 -19.29 -29.48 13.00
C PHE A 1107 -19.26 -28.73 14.34
N GLY A 1108 -19.03 -29.41 15.47
CA GLY A 1108 -18.97 -28.79 16.78
C GLY A 1108 -17.70 -27.98 17.01
N LYS A 1109 -17.82 -26.87 17.75
CA LYS A 1109 -16.69 -26.05 18.20
C LYS A 1109 -15.92 -26.77 19.32
N CYS A 1110 -14.62 -26.91 19.15
CA CYS A 1110 -13.70 -27.55 20.08
C CYS A 1110 -12.31 -26.91 19.95
N GLU A 1111 -11.72 -26.52 21.08
CA GLU A 1111 -10.41 -25.85 21.08
C GLU A 1111 -9.24 -26.80 20.74
N ASN A 1112 -9.40 -28.11 21.01
CA ASN A 1112 -8.34 -29.11 20.87
C ASN A 1112 -8.77 -30.24 19.93
N LEU A 1113 -8.67 -30.01 18.61
CA LEU A 1113 -9.05 -30.99 17.59
C LEU A 1113 -7.90 -31.94 17.22
N LYS A 1114 -8.17 -33.24 17.16
CA LYS A 1114 -7.26 -34.27 16.63
C LYS A 1114 -7.17 -34.18 15.11
N ARG A 1115 -5.98 -33.89 14.57
CA ARG A 1115 -5.75 -33.68 13.13
C ARG A 1115 -5.63 -34.97 12.33
N CYS A 1116 -6.18 -34.99 11.10
CA CYS A 1116 -6.02 -36.10 10.16
C CYS A 1116 -4.54 -36.42 9.87
N GLY A 1117 -4.15 -37.67 10.14
CA GLY A 1117 -2.81 -38.25 9.99
C GLY A 1117 -2.05 -37.87 8.70
N LYS A 1118 -2.78 -37.70 7.60
CA LYS A 1118 -2.23 -37.61 6.25
C LYS A 1118 -2.15 -36.18 5.71
N CYS A 1119 -3.23 -35.39 5.80
CA CYS A 1119 -3.30 -34.06 5.16
C CYS A 1119 -3.12 -32.87 6.12
N PHE A 1120 -3.26 -33.09 7.45
CA PHE A 1120 -3.21 -32.04 8.48
C PHE A 1120 -4.25 -30.92 8.37
N THR A 1121 -5.17 -30.98 7.41
CA THR A 1121 -6.24 -29.99 7.24
C THR A 1121 -7.45 -30.32 8.13
N ALA A 1122 -7.95 -31.56 8.06
CA ALA A 1122 -9.14 -31.98 8.80
C ALA A 1122 -8.87 -32.12 10.30
N GLY A 1123 -9.83 -31.71 11.14
CA GLY A 1123 -9.75 -31.77 12.61
C GLY A 1123 -10.96 -32.45 13.24
N TYR A 1124 -10.75 -33.33 14.22
CA TYR A 1124 -11.82 -34.12 14.84
C TYR A 1124 -11.85 -33.95 16.36
N CYS A 1125 -13.02 -33.73 16.95
CA CYS A 1125 -13.14 -33.64 18.41
C CYS A 1125 -12.88 -35.00 19.10
N ASN A 1126 -13.20 -36.11 18.42
CA ASN A 1126 -12.95 -37.46 18.92
C ASN A 1126 -12.74 -38.47 17.76
N ALA A 1127 -12.42 -39.72 18.10
CA ALA A 1127 -12.17 -40.78 17.13
C ALA A 1127 -13.43 -41.27 16.41
N ASN A 1128 -14.63 -41.09 16.99
CA ASN A 1128 -15.90 -41.48 16.35
C ASN A 1128 -16.20 -40.56 15.18
N CYS A 1129 -16.13 -39.25 15.39
CA CYS A 1129 -16.31 -38.26 14.32
C CYS A 1129 -15.31 -38.46 13.18
N GLN A 1130 -14.09 -38.91 13.48
CA GLN A 1130 -13.13 -39.28 12.44
C GLN A 1130 -13.58 -40.52 11.65
N ARG A 1131 -14.03 -41.58 12.32
CA ARG A 1131 -14.46 -42.84 11.66
C ARG A 1131 -15.66 -42.62 10.76
N GLU A 1132 -16.65 -41.87 11.22
CA GLU A 1132 -17.86 -41.53 10.46
C GLU A 1132 -17.52 -40.70 9.21
N HIS A 1133 -16.67 -39.69 9.35
CA HIS A 1133 -16.29 -38.80 8.24
C HIS A 1133 -15.26 -39.41 7.27
N TRP A 1134 -14.51 -40.45 7.69
CA TRP A 1134 -13.35 -40.96 6.95
C TRP A 1134 -13.66 -41.42 5.52
N SER A 1135 -14.82 -42.05 5.30
CA SER A 1135 -15.26 -42.54 3.99
C SER A 1135 -15.35 -41.43 2.94
N LYS A 1136 -15.69 -40.21 3.38
CA LYS A 1136 -15.75 -38.99 2.58
C LYS A 1136 -14.38 -38.33 2.48
N HIS A 1137 -13.76 -38.07 3.62
CA HIS A 1137 -12.46 -37.39 3.69
C HIS A 1137 -11.37 -38.10 2.88
N LYS A 1138 -11.35 -39.45 2.85
CA LYS A 1138 -10.31 -40.22 2.15
C LYS A 1138 -10.16 -39.85 0.67
N LYS A 1139 -11.22 -39.36 0.02
CA LYS A 1139 -11.21 -38.92 -1.39
C LYS A 1139 -10.40 -37.62 -1.54
N LEU A 1140 -10.75 -36.60 -0.76
CA LEU A 1140 -10.09 -35.28 -0.81
C LEU A 1140 -8.72 -35.25 -0.12
N CYS A 1141 -8.48 -36.17 0.82
CA CYS A 1141 -7.30 -36.19 1.69
C CYS A 1141 -5.98 -36.16 0.90
N LYS A 1142 -5.90 -36.90 -0.22
CA LYS A 1142 -4.69 -36.97 -1.04
C LYS A 1142 -4.36 -35.63 -1.68
N VAL A 1143 -5.35 -34.95 -2.25
CA VAL A 1143 -5.14 -33.67 -2.94
C VAL A 1143 -4.90 -32.53 -1.95
N LEU A 1144 -5.68 -32.49 -0.85
CA LEU A 1144 -5.47 -31.52 0.23
C LEU A 1144 -4.06 -31.63 0.81
N ARG A 1145 -3.54 -32.85 0.97
CA ARG A 1145 -2.17 -33.09 1.43
C ARG A 1145 -1.14 -32.47 0.50
N GLU A 1146 -1.28 -32.60 -0.82
CA GLU A 1146 -0.33 -31.98 -1.76
C GLU A 1146 -0.37 -30.45 -1.71
N LYS A 1147 -1.54 -29.86 -1.45
CA LYS A 1147 -1.73 -28.40 -1.34
C LYS A 1147 -1.29 -27.81 0.01
N SER A 1148 -1.46 -28.58 1.08
CA SER A 1148 -1.15 -28.15 2.46
C SER A 1148 0.30 -28.43 2.87
N SER A 1149 1.09 -29.03 1.99
CA SER A 1149 2.46 -29.45 2.29
C SER A 1149 3.42 -29.17 1.15
N PHE A 1150 4.70 -29.28 1.45
CA PHE A 1150 5.79 -29.19 0.51
C PHE A 1150 6.62 -30.47 0.56
N MET A 1151 6.77 -31.14 -0.59
CA MET A 1151 7.60 -32.34 -0.71
C MET A 1151 9.01 -31.94 -1.14
N ILE A 1152 10.01 -32.38 -0.38
CA ILE A 1152 11.41 -32.17 -0.71
C ILE A 1152 11.85 -33.31 -1.62
N THR A 1153 12.21 -32.96 -2.86
CA THR A 1153 12.52 -33.93 -3.93
C THR A 1153 14.01 -34.09 -4.22
N SER A 1154 14.85 -33.12 -3.82
CA SER A 1154 16.30 -33.14 -4.01
C SER A 1154 16.99 -32.61 -2.76
N MET A 1155 17.72 -33.47 -2.05
CA MET A 1155 18.68 -33.07 -1.01
C MET A 1155 20.05 -33.05 -1.67
N LYS A 1156 20.66 -31.87 -1.81
CA LYS A 1156 22.00 -31.73 -2.41
C LYS A 1156 23.03 -31.98 -1.32
N ARG A 1157 23.77 -33.07 -1.43
CA ARG A 1157 24.98 -33.32 -0.62
C ARG A 1157 26.04 -32.31 -1.01
N VAL A 1158 26.46 -31.46 -0.07
CA VAL A 1158 27.65 -30.62 -0.24
C VAL A 1158 28.83 -31.41 0.36
N GLY A 1159 29.71 -31.93 -0.49
CA GLY A 1159 31.09 -32.27 -0.13
C GLY A 1159 31.99 -31.11 -0.57
N SER A 1160 33.07 -30.75 0.12
CA SER A 1160 34.24 -31.52 0.56
C SER A 1160 34.62 -31.12 1.99
N ASP A 1161 34.55 -31.99 2.99
CA ASP A 1161 35.70 -32.79 3.48
C ASP A 1161 35.24 -34.17 4.00
N GLY A 1162 34.76 -34.99 3.08
CA GLY A 1162 34.09 -36.26 3.36
C GLY A 1162 34.99 -37.46 3.64
N ARG A 1163 35.51 -37.59 4.86
CA ARG A 1163 35.93 -38.85 5.50
C ARG A 1163 35.76 -38.68 7.03
N ASP A 1164 34.63 -38.99 7.68
CA ASP A 1164 34.20 -40.35 8.05
C ASP A 1164 32.85 -40.36 8.84
N SER A 1165 31.70 -39.93 8.30
CA SER A 1165 30.44 -40.13 9.07
C SER A 1165 29.10 -40.21 8.31
N VAL A 1166 29.10 -40.49 7.00
CA VAL A 1166 27.84 -40.74 6.25
C VAL A 1166 27.96 -41.99 5.37
N ASN A 1167 28.47 -43.09 5.92
CA ASN A 1167 28.48 -44.39 5.24
C ASN A 1167 27.38 -45.31 5.78
N CYS A 1168 26.12 -44.85 5.73
CA CYS A 1168 24.93 -45.72 5.73
C CYS A 1168 23.64 -44.89 5.67
N HIS A 1169 23.10 -44.62 4.48
CA HIS A 1169 21.65 -44.46 4.43
C HIS A 1169 21.02 -45.85 4.64
N ALA A 1170 20.27 -46.01 5.71
CA ALA A 1170 19.26 -47.05 5.83
C ALA A 1170 19.74 -48.51 5.79
N LYS A 1171 20.60 -48.92 6.72
CA LYS A 1171 20.59 -50.31 7.21
C LYS A 1171 20.84 -50.35 8.71
N GLY A 1172 19.74 -50.36 9.48
CA GLY A 1172 19.77 -50.50 10.94
C GLY A 1172 20.31 -49.26 11.63
N LEU A 1173 19.46 -48.55 12.36
CA LEU A 1173 19.91 -47.55 13.33
C LEU A 1173 20.81 -48.26 14.35
N ALA A 1174 22.08 -47.89 14.46
CA ALA A 1174 22.98 -48.17 15.58
C ALA A 1174 24.12 -47.14 15.54
N GLU A 1175 24.13 -46.19 16.48
CA GLU A 1175 25.10 -46.10 17.60
C GLU A 1175 26.35 -45.28 17.24
N VAL A 1176 26.36 -43.96 17.57
CA VAL A 1176 27.34 -43.32 18.48
C VAL A 1176 26.79 -41.95 18.95
N GLY A 1177 26.45 -41.84 20.24
CA GLY A 1177 25.97 -40.65 20.95
C GLY A 1177 25.26 -41.09 22.24
N PRO A 1178 25.46 -40.45 23.41
CA PRO A 1178 25.36 -41.09 24.72
C PRO A 1178 24.01 -41.77 24.95
N ASN A 1179 24.06 -43.07 25.26
CA ASN A 1179 22.98 -44.04 25.51
C ASN A 1179 21.54 -43.48 25.49
N TYR A 1180 21.01 -43.21 24.30
CA TYR A 1180 19.57 -43.18 24.08
C TYR A 1180 19.26 -43.99 22.82
N SER A 1181 18.58 -45.10 23.06
CA SER A 1181 18.03 -46.08 22.10
C SER A 1181 17.65 -45.52 20.73
N THR A 1182 17.95 -46.30 19.69
CA THR A 1182 17.56 -46.10 18.29
C THR A 1182 16.06 -45.74 18.14
N PRO A 1183 15.69 -44.59 17.54
CA PRO A 1183 14.28 -44.32 17.25
C PRO A 1183 13.81 -45.20 16.09
N ARG A 1184 13.01 -46.24 16.40
CA ARG A 1184 12.39 -47.14 15.40
C ARG A 1184 11.86 -46.39 14.18
N SER A 1185 12.03 -46.97 12.98
CA SER A 1185 11.53 -46.41 11.72
C SER A 1185 10.07 -45.96 11.87
N ARG A 1186 9.85 -44.66 11.66
CA ARG A 1186 8.56 -43.99 11.84
C ARG A 1186 7.81 -43.88 10.52
N ASN A 1187 7.75 -44.96 9.72
CA ASN A 1187 6.97 -44.97 8.47
C ASN A 1187 5.52 -44.52 8.74
N GLY A 1188 5.16 -43.32 8.28
CA GLY A 1188 3.85 -42.70 8.51
C GLY A 1188 3.62 -42.04 9.89
N LYS A 1189 4.61 -42.04 10.81
CA LYS A 1189 4.53 -41.35 12.11
C LYS A 1189 5.14 -39.94 12.01
N ARG A 1190 4.41 -38.98 12.59
CA ARG A 1190 4.71 -37.54 12.53
C ARG A 1190 5.85 -37.14 13.47
N PHE A 1191 6.56 -36.07 13.11
CA PHE A 1191 7.57 -35.40 13.95
C PHE A 1191 7.63 -33.91 13.61
N ILE A 1192 8.42 -33.13 14.36
CA ILE A 1192 8.57 -31.68 14.17
C ILE A 1192 9.99 -31.43 13.70
N VAL A 1193 10.14 -30.70 12.60
CA VAL A 1193 11.45 -30.24 12.13
C VAL A 1193 11.60 -28.75 12.36
N LYS A 1194 12.82 -28.34 12.68
CA LYS A 1194 13.26 -26.96 12.66
C LYS A 1194 13.76 -26.64 11.25
N LEU A 1195 13.29 -25.54 10.68
CA LEU A 1195 13.74 -24.97 9.42
C LEU A 1195 14.42 -23.63 9.70
N GLN A 1196 15.60 -23.41 9.13
CA GLN A 1196 16.33 -22.16 9.27
C GLN A 1196 17.05 -21.81 7.98
N THR A 1197 17.22 -20.52 7.71
CA THR A 1197 18.03 -20.02 6.59
C THR A 1197 19.51 -20.23 6.87
N ASP A 1198 20.22 -20.76 5.88
CA ASP A 1198 21.67 -21.01 5.92
C ASP A 1198 22.44 -19.73 5.51
N PHE A 1199 23.29 -19.28 6.42
CA PHE A 1199 23.96 -17.98 6.34
C PHE A 1199 25.13 -17.96 5.35
N GLU A 1200 25.82 -19.08 5.16
CA GLU A 1200 27.00 -19.14 4.28
C GLU A 1200 26.65 -18.98 2.79
N SER A 1201 25.38 -19.14 2.43
CA SER A 1201 24.91 -19.07 1.03
C SER A 1201 24.58 -17.66 0.51
N VAL A 1202 24.55 -16.64 1.38
CA VAL A 1202 24.11 -15.26 1.05
C VAL A 1202 25.11 -14.51 0.15
N ALA A 1203 26.36 -14.96 0.07
CA ALA A 1203 27.43 -14.22 -0.60
C ALA A 1203 27.32 -14.11 -2.15
N PHE A 1204 26.44 -14.87 -2.84
CA PHE A 1204 26.50 -14.98 -4.31
C PHE A 1204 25.16 -15.09 -5.04
N GLY A 1205 24.14 -14.30 -4.67
CA GLY A 1205 22.91 -14.18 -5.47
C GLY A 1205 22.18 -15.50 -5.74
N LYS A 1206 22.41 -16.53 -4.92
CA LYS A 1206 21.73 -17.82 -4.99
C LYS A 1206 20.68 -17.89 -3.88
N ARG A 1207 19.52 -18.47 -4.23
CA ARG A 1207 18.40 -18.75 -3.31
C ARG A 1207 18.89 -19.35 -2.00
N HIS A 1208 18.36 -18.87 -0.87
CA HIS A 1208 18.75 -19.35 0.47
C HIS A 1208 18.72 -20.86 0.54
N MET A 1209 19.87 -21.45 0.92
CA MET A 1209 19.89 -22.81 1.40
C MET A 1209 19.14 -22.84 2.74
N LEU A 1210 18.30 -23.85 2.94
CA LEU A 1210 17.53 -24.04 4.17
C LEU A 1210 18.05 -25.30 4.85
N VAL A 1211 18.26 -25.22 6.17
CA VAL A 1211 18.68 -26.34 6.99
C VAL A 1211 17.46 -26.95 7.67
N ILE A 1212 17.23 -28.25 7.45
CA ILE A 1212 16.25 -29.05 8.19
C ILE A 1212 16.95 -29.73 9.34
N TYR A 1213 16.39 -29.61 10.53
CA TYR A 1213 16.96 -30.22 11.74
C TYR A 1213 15.93 -30.90 12.63
N ASP A 1214 16.23 -32.13 13.04
CA ASP A 1214 15.53 -32.84 14.12
C ASP A 1214 16.54 -33.66 14.94
N ARG A 1215 16.72 -33.32 16.23
CA ARG A 1215 17.62 -34.05 17.15
C ARG A 1215 17.15 -35.46 17.45
N SER A 1216 15.84 -35.68 17.53
CA SER A 1216 15.25 -36.98 17.88
C SER A 1216 15.41 -38.01 16.77
N LEU A 1217 15.64 -37.56 15.53
CA LEU A 1217 15.76 -38.41 14.35
C LEU A 1217 17.08 -38.20 13.60
N THR A 1218 18.02 -37.42 14.16
CA THR A 1218 19.32 -37.08 13.57
C THR A 1218 19.23 -36.63 12.10
N VAL A 1219 18.21 -35.83 11.78
CA VAL A 1219 18.02 -35.27 10.43
C VAL A 1219 18.78 -33.94 10.38
N TYR A 1220 19.73 -33.82 9.46
CA TYR A 1220 20.46 -32.58 9.16
C TYR A 1220 20.74 -32.52 7.65
N GLU A 1221 20.01 -31.67 6.92
CA GLU A 1221 20.09 -31.62 5.45
C GLU A 1221 19.86 -30.20 4.94
N HIS A 1222 20.53 -29.85 3.83
CA HIS A 1222 20.35 -28.58 3.12
C HIS A 1222 19.47 -28.77 1.88
N PHE A 1223 18.50 -27.87 1.69
CA PHE A 1223 17.62 -27.87 0.52
C PHE A 1223 17.24 -26.44 0.14
N GLN A 1224 16.74 -26.23 -1.08
CA GLN A 1224 16.26 -24.93 -1.53
C GLN A 1224 14.76 -24.98 -1.79
N ALA A 1225 14.04 -24.03 -1.23
CA ALA A 1225 12.61 -23.87 -1.47
C ALA A 1225 12.18 -22.44 -1.19
N GLU A 1226 11.97 -21.65 -2.24
CA GLU A 1226 11.55 -20.24 -2.18
C GLU A 1226 10.34 -20.02 -1.24
N VAL A 1227 9.37 -20.92 -1.32
CA VAL A 1227 8.16 -20.85 -0.50
C VAL A 1227 8.46 -21.04 0.99
N ILE A 1228 9.37 -21.98 1.31
CA ILE A 1228 9.74 -22.23 2.70
C ILE A 1228 10.60 -21.08 3.21
N ASP A 1229 11.45 -20.51 2.38
CA ASP A 1229 12.24 -19.32 2.71
C ASP A 1229 11.34 -18.13 3.07
N HIS A 1230 10.34 -17.82 2.24
CA HIS A 1230 9.34 -16.80 2.57
C HIS A 1230 8.59 -17.11 3.87
N LEU A 1231 8.21 -18.38 4.10
CA LEU A 1231 7.56 -18.78 5.36
C LEU A 1231 8.48 -18.57 6.57
N VAL A 1232 9.78 -18.89 6.47
CA VAL A 1232 10.77 -18.67 7.54
C VAL A 1232 11.00 -17.17 7.75
N ARG A 1233 11.04 -16.37 6.70
CA ARG A 1233 11.17 -14.90 6.78
C ARG A 1233 9.98 -14.25 7.45
N ASP A 1234 8.76 -14.65 7.09
CA ASP A 1234 7.52 -14.03 7.58
C ASP A 1234 7.05 -14.56 8.94
N PHE A 1235 7.20 -15.87 9.18
CA PHE A 1235 6.66 -16.54 10.37
C PHE A 1235 7.72 -17.18 11.27
N GLY A 1236 8.98 -17.19 10.84
CA GLY A 1236 10.06 -17.75 11.65
C GLY A 1236 10.39 -16.89 12.85
N ILE A 1237 10.80 -17.58 13.92
CA ILE A 1237 11.15 -17.00 15.21
C ILE A 1237 12.62 -16.63 15.17
N LEU A 1238 12.92 -15.36 15.47
CA LEU A 1238 14.30 -14.90 15.55
C LEU A 1238 15.03 -15.61 16.70
N CYS A 1239 16.19 -16.19 16.42
CA CYS A 1239 16.96 -16.91 17.44
C CYS A 1239 17.85 -15.96 18.25
N GLU A 1240 17.72 -15.98 19.58
CA GLU A 1240 18.53 -15.16 20.50
C GLU A 1240 20.04 -15.43 20.43
N ARG A 1241 20.48 -16.66 20.14
CA ARG A 1241 21.91 -16.99 20.12
C ARG A 1241 22.63 -16.64 18.81
N LYS A 1242 21.88 -16.28 17.77
CA LYS A 1242 22.46 -16.01 16.44
C LYS A 1242 21.93 -14.75 15.77
N TYR A 1243 20.84 -14.12 16.26
CA TYR A 1243 20.23 -12.86 15.80
C TYR A 1243 20.00 -12.65 14.27
N GLU A 1244 20.46 -13.55 13.41
CA GLU A 1244 20.38 -13.53 11.94
C GLU A 1244 19.51 -14.66 11.42
N GLU A 1245 19.41 -15.74 12.19
CA GLU A 1245 18.63 -16.92 11.80
C GLU A 1245 17.21 -16.81 12.35
N LYS A 1246 16.22 -16.78 11.45
CA LYS A 1246 14.83 -17.10 11.79
C LYS A 1246 14.63 -18.62 11.73
N LYS A 1247 13.93 -19.16 12.71
CA LYS A 1247 13.62 -20.58 12.87
C LYS A 1247 12.11 -20.79 12.76
N LEU A 1248 11.68 -21.57 11.79
CA LEU A 1248 10.28 -22.00 11.66
C LEU A 1248 10.17 -23.47 12.01
N PHE A 1249 9.19 -23.83 12.85
CA PHE A 1249 8.94 -25.22 13.22
C PHE A 1249 7.74 -25.74 12.45
N LEU A 1250 7.93 -26.82 11.69
CA LEU A 1250 6.89 -27.44 10.88
C LEU A 1250 6.68 -28.90 11.28
N HIS A 1251 5.43 -29.36 11.16
CA HIS A 1251 5.13 -30.78 11.21
C HIS A 1251 5.63 -31.50 9.96
N CYS A 1252 6.13 -32.72 10.14
CA CYS A 1252 6.83 -33.47 9.11
C CYS A 1252 6.49 -34.97 9.13
N VAL A 1253 6.55 -35.62 7.96
CA VAL A 1253 6.37 -37.07 7.77
C VAL A 1253 7.33 -37.61 6.69
N PHE A 1254 7.88 -38.81 6.90
CA PHE A 1254 8.62 -39.58 5.89
C PHE A 1254 7.67 -40.32 4.93
N GLU A 1255 7.91 -40.18 3.62
CA GLU A 1255 7.23 -40.92 2.57
C GLU A 1255 7.89 -42.29 2.31
N LYS A 1256 7.15 -43.22 1.68
CA LYS A 1256 7.62 -44.58 1.35
C LYS A 1256 8.93 -44.65 0.55
N ASN A 1257 9.32 -43.56 -0.12
CA ASN A 1257 10.52 -43.48 -0.96
C ASN A 1257 11.66 -42.69 -0.30
N GLY A 1258 11.62 -42.49 1.01
CA GLY A 1258 12.63 -41.71 1.75
C GLY A 1258 12.54 -40.19 1.58
N LYS A 1259 11.54 -39.68 0.85
CA LYS A 1259 11.28 -38.25 0.69
C LYS A 1259 10.67 -37.64 1.96
N LEU A 1260 10.98 -36.38 2.21
CA LEU A 1260 10.49 -35.63 3.36
C LEU A 1260 9.33 -34.71 2.95
N ARG A 1261 8.24 -34.70 3.71
CA ARG A 1261 7.09 -33.82 3.46
C ARG A 1261 6.86 -32.88 4.64
N LEU A 1262 6.93 -31.58 4.38
CA LEU A 1262 6.74 -30.49 5.32
C LEU A 1262 5.31 -29.95 5.25
N PHE A 1263 4.56 -29.93 6.34
CA PHE A 1263 3.22 -29.34 6.36
C PHE A 1263 3.32 -27.83 6.62
N ILE A 1264 2.75 -27.04 5.72
CA ILE A 1264 2.83 -25.57 5.73
C ILE A 1264 1.51 -24.91 6.14
N ASN A 1265 0.44 -25.67 6.32
CA ASN A 1265 -0.90 -25.17 6.66
C ASN A 1265 -1.09 -24.84 8.15
N GLU A 1266 -0.26 -25.41 9.03
CA GLU A 1266 -0.26 -25.20 10.47
C GLU A 1266 1.18 -25.34 10.97
N PHE A 1267 1.66 -24.34 11.71
CA PHE A 1267 3.02 -24.35 12.27
C PHE A 1267 3.04 -25.14 13.58
N ALA A 1268 4.15 -25.82 13.83
CA ALA A 1268 4.36 -26.51 15.09
C ALA A 1268 4.75 -25.50 16.17
N ASP A 1269 4.43 -25.84 17.42
CA ASP A 1269 4.86 -25.03 18.57
C ASP A 1269 6.37 -24.89 18.61
N PHE A 1270 6.83 -23.73 19.10
CA PHE A 1270 8.24 -23.48 19.31
C PHE A 1270 8.84 -24.57 20.22
N GLN A 1271 9.92 -25.18 19.75
CA GLN A 1271 10.69 -26.13 20.54
C GLN A 1271 11.95 -25.43 21.05
N THR A 1272 12.28 -25.61 22.33
CA THR A 1272 13.41 -24.95 23.01
C THR A 1272 14.80 -25.48 22.62
N TRP A 1273 14.92 -26.18 21.47
CA TRP A 1273 16.12 -26.92 21.05
C TRP A 1273 17.34 -26.06 20.68
#